data_AF-A0A970ZY10-F1
#
_entry.id   AF-A0A970ZY10-F1
#
_cell.length_a   1.000
_cell.length_b   1.000
_cell.length_c   1.000
_cell.angle_alpha   90.00
_cell.angle_beta   90.00
_cell.angle_gamma   90.00
#
_symmetry.space_group_name_H-M   'P 1'
#
loop_
_entity.id
_entity.type
_entity.pdbx_description
1 polymer ?
#
loop_
_entity_poly.entity_id
_entity_poly.type
_entity_poly.pdbx_seq_one_letter_code
_entity_poly.pdbx_strand_id
1 'polypeptide(L)'
;FTDRQIYRPGQTVYYKAFLRLDDDGEYSLPEMGTPVQASLIDSEGRAVWSDELTLGDMGSLDGEIALAETAPLGYYSLVLRVDEEYSEVSFLVAEYRAPEFQVSVSTDEAEYVTGDRMQLSVDASFFFGGPVSGANVQWRIFGTPYYYDRWQGEGHYTFGQYDYYGSSDAIQDTGLITEGAGQTGPDGRFTVDVPLALQGSNSRRFTIECSVVDLNNQEVTGATTAIVHAGETYIGLATDRYVGTAGESLALSFVSVDTQGEALGRVSIDALVTREEWYSVQQLTDDGDYVWQNDVRETPVYSTTIRTDAAGKAAIDWTPPEGGTYVVTASARDRSGNAISSELYLWVSGSGYVNWGHDNNYRIELVPDQDVYAPGDVASILVPSPFRGPVTALLTIERGTILEYRVIEIESNSETLRLPIEAGYTPNVFVSLVLVAGTGGDESEPGYRVGMTMLEVTAAERELAVSISPDRSGAYQPGDEADFEIEVTDHQGNPVQAELTVQLVDLAVETLVGGEPPSIVDAFYRQRGLGVITALSLVRRHMPEEVVPEEGKGGGGAGDDGGLRTEFPATALWEPALRTDRNGTASASVTLPDNLTTWRLRVQAATGDALVGEGVADIVSNLDVMVRPALPRFLVIGDQPRLATVVHNNTAEGLEIRVTAQAEGLELASSEQTVVLDAGDRADLYWPAVVGVADRVTVTFSALSGPLRDAVRMSIPVYHATTPETVGTSGVVEGSETEVIRVPAVANPEQGGLTVTLEPSLAAAMQEGLEYLRSYPYDCIEQTVSRFLPNLATQRALVALGLERQELEVALSQQIALALQRVYALQSFDGGWGWWAGTESTATLTAYALYGLAEAREAGYLVDDVVIERAVEFLYQYLNDTEPATRDDYDTRATVLYALAEAGDGDLGRSVTLFEDREHLSLFARGYLAMALSLLEPDEPSRVRALADELVEEGMLSSTGLHWEEQERSRWQMNTDTRTTAIVLRALAWVDPELSILPQAVRWLTMARSSGRWESTQENVWAILALTDYMSATGEHAPDYGYSLSINGVIALAGEATADTLAETASLSLGMAELAPGSDTYINLQKEPAEGSGRLYYSAYLRYLLPVAQIQPLDRGIIVYREYLAEDGAERSISQAAVNDLITVKLTVISPRDLYYFVLEDPLPAGTEALDPSLATTRRLGHTMALIPEGDGQENFLGAWYRQWPTHSELRDEKLVLFAMHLPRGTYEYTYQIRCTTAGEYLVIPAQAYEMYEPDVFGRTGGTVFTIEP
;
A
#
# COMPACT_ATOMS: atom_id res chain seq x y z
N PHE A 1 12.81 -13.67 -6.36
CA PHE A 1 11.55 -14.33 -5.99
C PHE A 1 11.69 -14.78 -4.55
N THR A 2 10.63 -14.65 -3.76
CA THR A 2 10.66 -14.81 -2.30
C THR A 2 10.21 -16.20 -1.86
N ASP A 3 10.47 -16.51 -0.58
CA ASP A 3 9.77 -17.57 0.12
C ASP A 3 8.25 -17.39 0.09
N ARG A 4 7.75 -16.14 0.19
CA ARG A 4 6.33 -15.81 0.29
C ARG A 4 5.98 -14.47 -0.34
N GLN A 5 4.80 -14.38 -0.94
CA GLN A 5 4.21 -13.12 -1.43
C GLN A 5 3.57 -12.27 -0.32
N ILE A 6 3.56 -12.72 0.95
CA ILE A 6 2.95 -11.98 2.07
C ILE A 6 3.70 -12.14 3.39
N TYR A 7 3.83 -11.02 4.11
CA TYR A 7 4.51 -10.90 5.40
C TYR A 7 3.70 -10.06 6.38
N ARG A 8 3.95 -10.25 7.68
CA ARG A 8 3.54 -9.31 8.73
C ARG A 8 4.70 -8.35 9.07
N PRO A 9 4.45 -7.15 9.60
CA PRO A 9 5.46 -6.34 10.28
C PRO A 9 6.26 -7.17 11.29
N GLY A 10 7.55 -6.89 11.43
CA GLY A 10 8.49 -7.66 12.27
C GLY A 10 8.97 -9.00 11.67
N GLN A 11 8.41 -9.48 10.55
CA GLN A 11 8.86 -10.74 9.93
C GLN A 11 10.11 -10.59 9.06
N THR A 12 10.75 -11.73 8.82
CA THR A 12 11.86 -11.85 7.87
C THR A 12 11.36 -12.22 6.47
N VAL A 13 11.82 -11.47 5.46
CA VAL A 13 11.65 -11.69 4.01
C VAL A 13 12.79 -12.58 3.49
N TYR A 14 12.56 -13.43 2.48
CA TYR A 14 13.61 -14.25 1.88
C TYR A 14 13.56 -14.38 0.33
N TYR A 15 14.14 -13.43 -0.44
CA TYR A 15 14.43 -13.58 -1.90
C TYR A 15 15.54 -14.58 -2.33
N LYS A 16 15.50 -14.96 -3.61
CA LYS A 16 16.63 -15.40 -4.43
C LYS A 16 16.56 -14.66 -5.77
N ALA A 17 17.69 -14.35 -6.39
CA ALA A 17 17.72 -13.98 -7.81
C ALA A 17 18.72 -14.83 -8.62
N PHE A 18 18.39 -15.02 -9.90
CA PHE A 18 19.27 -15.56 -10.93
C PHE A 18 19.34 -14.52 -12.07
N LEU A 19 20.51 -13.96 -12.32
CA LEU A 19 20.74 -12.92 -13.32
C LEU A 19 21.43 -13.53 -14.55
N ARG A 20 20.99 -13.14 -15.75
CA ARG A 20 21.59 -13.52 -17.03
C ARG A 20 21.85 -12.27 -17.86
N LEU A 21 22.90 -12.31 -18.68
CA LEU A 21 23.04 -11.42 -19.82
C LEU A 21 22.12 -11.95 -20.92
N ASP A 22 21.30 -11.08 -21.50
CA ASP A 22 20.23 -11.41 -22.43
C ASP A 22 20.51 -10.79 -23.82
N ASP A 23 20.88 -11.63 -24.79
CA ASP A 23 21.07 -11.22 -26.19
C ASP A 23 19.83 -11.64 -27.00
N ASP A 24 18.77 -10.83 -26.91
CA ASP A 24 17.47 -11.04 -27.57
C ASP A 24 16.91 -12.47 -27.36
N GLY A 25 17.01 -13.02 -26.14
CA GLY A 25 16.56 -14.37 -25.79
C GLY A 25 17.63 -15.47 -25.78
N GLU A 26 18.86 -15.19 -26.22
CA GLU A 26 20.00 -16.07 -25.92
C GLU A 26 20.67 -15.65 -24.60
N TYR A 27 20.50 -16.47 -23.56
CA TYR A 27 21.04 -16.19 -22.23
C TYR A 27 22.48 -16.65 -22.03
N SER A 28 23.27 -15.82 -21.35
CA SER A 28 24.63 -16.16 -20.89
C SER A 28 24.88 -15.66 -19.46
N LEU A 29 25.96 -16.16 -18.83
CA LEU A 29 26.31 -15.76 -17.47
C LEU A 29 27.03 -14.40 -17.44
N PRO A 30 26.65 -13.48 -16.53
CA PRO A 30 27.47 -12.31 -16.20
C PRO A 30 28.79 -12.73 -15.51
N GLU A 31 29.77 -11.84 -15.41
CA GLU A 31 31.03 -12.16 -14.74
C GLU A 31 30.82 -12.39 -13.23
N MET A 32 31.41 -13.47 -12.69
CA MET A 32 31.37 -13.78 -11.26
C MET A 32 32.00 -12.63 -10.46
N GLY A 33 31.30 -12.16 -9.43
CA GLY A 33 31.71 -11.00 -8.65
C GLY A 33 31.26 -9.65 -9.21
N THR A 34 30.43 -9.61 -10.26
CA THR A 34 29.72 -8.39 -10.68
C THR A 34 28.91 -7.84 -9.50
N PRO A 35 29.03 -6.55 -9.16
CA PRO A 35 28.25 -5.92 -8.09
C PRO A 35 26.79 -5.73 -8.50
N VAL A 36 25.87 -5.84 -7.54
CA VAL A 36 24.43 -5.64 -7.70
C VAL A 36 23.94 -4.79 -6.55
N GLN A 37 23.35 -3.63 -6.85
CA GLN A 37 22.74 -2.78 -5.82
C GLN A 37 21.32 -3.27 -5.55
N ALA A 38 21.03 -3.66 -4.32
CA ALA A 38 19.68 -3.99 -3.86
C ALA A 38 19.11 -2.85 -3.01
N SER A 39 17.80 -2.55 -3.08
CA SER A 39 17.18 -1.49 -2.25
C SER A 39 15.66 -1.64 -2.04
N LEU A 40 15.21 -1.95 -0.81
CA LEU A 40 13.81 -2.14 -0.40
C LEU A 40 13.09 -0.79 -0.41
N ILE A 41 12.13 -0.60 -1.30
CA ILE A 41 11.16 0.49 -1.20
C ILE A 41 9.92 -0.03 -0.43
N ASP A 42 9.25 0.84 0.34
CA ASP A 42 8.01 0.52 1.05
C ASP A 42 6.74 1.00 0.33
N SER A 43 5.57 0.72 0.92
CA SER A 43 4.26 1.10 0.40
C SER A 43 4.00 2.62 0.33
N GLU A 44 4.87 3.43 0.94
CA GLU A 44 4.86 4.89 0.83
C GLU A 44 5.87 5.40 -0.23
N GLY A 45 6.51 4.51 -0.99
CA GLY A 45 7.51 4.85 -2.00
C GLY A 45 8.89 5.19 -1.43
N ARG A 46 9.17 4.86 -0.16
CA ARG A 46 10.43 5.21 0.52
C ARG A 46 11.40 4.04 0.50
N ALA A 47 12.65 4.24 0.07
CA ALA A 47 13.71 3.26 0.29
C ALA A 47 13.97 3.09 1.81
N VAL A 48 13.74 1.91 2.37
CA VAL A 48 13.88 1.57 3.81
C VAL A 48 15.06 0.63 4.11
N TRP A 49 15.63 -0.05 3.11
CA TRP A 49 16.86 -0.84 3.22
C TRP A 49 17.63 -0.80 1.90
N SER A 50 18.96 -0.96 1.92
CA SER A 50 19.79 -1.07 0.71
C SER A 50 21.15 -1.70 1.00
N ASP A 51 21.68 -2.51 0.09
CA ASP A 51 22.99 -3.18 0.23
C ASP A 51 23.67 -3.43 -1.13
N GLU A 52 25.00 -3.58 -1.16
CA GLU A 52 25.79 -3.93 -2.36
C GLU A 52 26.20 -5.40 -2.30
N LEU A 53 25.66 -6.18 -3.23
CA LEU A 53 25.81 -7.64 -3.31
C LEU A 53 26.72 -8.02 -4.48
N THR A 54 27.19 -9.28 -4.54
CA THR A 54 28.05 -9.76 -5.64
C THR A 54 27.60 -11.11 -6.17
N LEU A 55 27.54 -11.27 -7.50
CA LEU A 55 27.05 -12.50 -8.14
C LEU A 55 27.97 -13.71 -7.95
N GLY A 56 27.36 -14.85 -7.60
CA GLY A 56 28.01 -16.17 -7.56
C GLY A 56 28.40 -16.73 -8.93
N ASP A 57 29.03 -17.91 -8.95
CA ASP A 57 29.49 -18.60 -10.16
C ASP A 57 28.36 -19.10 -11.07
N MET A 58 27.12 -19.14 -10.57
CA MET A 58 25.90 -19.48 -11.32
C MET A 58 25.09 -18.22 -11.73
N GLY A 59 25.65 -17.02 -11.54
CA GLY A 59 24.96 -15.75 -11.73
C GLY A 59 23.77 -15.60 -10.80
N SER A 60 23.98 -15.74 -9.48
CA SER A 60 22.93 -15.81 -8.47
C SER A 60 23.30 -15.10 -7.14
N LEU A 61 22.30 -14.72 -6.32
CA LEU A 61 22.45 -14.08 -5.00
C LEU A 61 21.20 -14.22 -4.07
N ASP A 62 21.36 -14.05 -2.75
CA ASP A 62 20.37 -14.28 -1.65
C ASP A 62 20.70 -13.53 -0.30
N GLY A 63 20.16 -13.95 0.89
CA GLY A 63 20.25 -13.26 2.23
C GLY A 63 19.04 -13.48 3.22
N GLU A 64 18.56 -12.49 4.06
CA GLU A 64 17.27 -12.51 4.90
C GLU A 64 16.68 -11.15 5.52
N ILE A 65 15.92 -10.23 4.87
CA ILE A 65 15.55 -8.86 5.45
C ILE A 65 14.66 -9.00 6.67
N ALA A 66 14.97 -8.32 7.77
CA ALA A 66 14.03 -8.08 8.84
C ALA A 66 13.19 -6.80 8.57
N LEU A 67 11.87 -6.94 8.48
CA LEU A 67 10.94 -5.80 8.52
C LEU A 67 10.85 -5.25 9.96
N ALA A 68 10.59 -3.95 10.11
CA ALA A 68 10.35 -3.36 11.43
C ALA A 68 9.00 -3.82 12.01
N GLU A 69 8.88 -3.91 13.35
CA GLU A 69 7.59 -4.17 14.02
C GLU A 69 6.53 -3.08 13.69
N THR A 70 6.98 -1.86 13.44
CA THR A 70 6.16 -0.70 13.08
C THR A 70 6.18 -0.39 11.58
N ALA A 71 6.48 -1.37 10.73
CA ALA A 71 6.48 -1.18 9.27
C ALA A 71 5.09 -0.73 8.76
N PRO A 72 5.02 0.12 7.72
CA PRO A 72 3.75 0.47 7.09
C PRO A 72 3.16 -0.74 6.35
N LEU A 73 1.84 -0.76 6.21
CA LEU A 73 1.13 -1.82 5.48
C LEU A 73 1.00 -1.48 3.98
N GLY A 74 0.89 -2.50 3.13
CA GLY A 74 0.79 -2.38 1.67
C GLY A 74 1.87 -3.16 0.91
N TYR A 75 1.94 -2.98 -0.41
CA TYR A 75 2.96 -3.60 -1.28
C TYR A 75 4.31 -2.87 -1.17
N TYR A 76 5.41 -3.60 -1.32
CA TYR A 76 6.78 -3.06 -1.25
C TYR A 76 7.43 -3.02 -2.66
N SER A 77 8.65 -2.49 -2.81
CA SER A 77 9.34 -2.30 -4.10
C SER A 77 10.89 -2.33 -4.03
N LEU A 78 11.44 -3.42 -3.51
CA LEU A 78 12.85 -3.83 -3.42
C LEU A 78 13.68 -4.09 -4.70
N VAL A 79 13.88 -3.08 -5.54
CA VAL A 79 14.72 -3.11 -6.76
C VAL A 79 16.10 -3.82 -6.60
N LEU A 80 16.49 -4.65 -7.58
CA LEU A 80 17.90 -5.01 -7.87
C LEU A 80 18.41 -4.28 -9.12
N ARG A 81 19.59 -3.67 -9.08
CA ARG A 81 20.18 -2.90 -10.19
C ARG A 81 21.62 -3.32 -10.52
N VAL A 82 21.94 -3.39 -11.82
CA VAL A 82 23.27 -3.63 -12.38
C VAL A 82 23.52 -2.64 -13.51
N ASP A 83 24.57 -1.81 -13.37
CA ASP A 83 24.82 -0.64 -14.23
C ASP A 83 23.56 0.26 -14.37
N GLU A 84 22.99 0.38 -15.58
CA GLU A 84 21.77 1.16 -15.84
C GLU A 84 20.47 0.30 -15.80
N GLU A 85 20.60 -1.03 -15.79
CA GLU A 85 19.48 -2.00 -15.85
C GLU A 85 18.99 -2.42 -14.45
N TYR A 86 17.71 -2.76 -14.30
CA TYR A 86 17.14 -3.26 -13.04
C TYR A 86 16.16 -4.44 -13.24
N SER A 87 15.93 -5.26 -12.20
CA SER A 87 15.19 -6.54 -12.29
C SER A 87 14.65 -7.05 -10.94
N GLU A 88 13.58 -7.85 -10.99
CA GLU A 88 12.44 -7.57 -10.08
C GLU A 88 11.35 -8.69 -9.89
N VAL A 89 10.72 -8.81 -8.69
CA VAL A 89 9.51 -9.59 -8.22
C VAL A 89 8.93 -9.14 -6.83
N SER A 90 7.59 -9.18 -6.57
CA SER A 90 6.89 -8.46 -5.44
C SER A 90 6.18 -9.21 -4.30
N PHE A 91 6.03 -8.52 -3.15
CA PHE A 91 5.28 -8.96 -1.95
C PHE A 91 4.38 -7.88 -1.27
N LEU A 92 3.46 -8.35 -0.41
CA LEU A 92 2.53 -7.58 0.43
C LEU A 92 2.93 -7.64 1.91
N VAL A 93 2.86 -6.52 2.64
CA VAL A 93 2.94 -6.47 4.10
C VAL A 93 1.57 -6.12 4.68
N ALA A 94 0.98 -7.04 5.45
CA ALA A 94 -0.35 -6.90 6.03
C ALA A 94 -0.43 -7.55 7.41
N GLU A 95 -1.33 -7.09 8.28
CA GLU A 95 -1.59 -7.74 9.56
C GLU A 95 -2.69 -8.81 9.40
N TYR A 96 -2.27 -10.00 8.96
CA TYR A 96 -3.17 -11.12 8.65
C TYR A 96 -3.23 -12.19 9.76
N ARG A 97 -4.28 -13.01 9.74
CA ARG A 97 -4.39 -14.30 10.45
C ARG A 97 -4.45 -15.41 9.41
N ALA A 98 -3.57 -16.40 9.50
CA ALA A 98 -3.58 -17.53 8.56
C ALA A 98 -4.89 -18.33 8.66
N PRO A 99 -5.48 -18.76 7.51
CA PRO A 99 -6.66 -19.62 7.49
C PRO A 99 -6.32 -21.01 8.06
N GLU A 100 -7.14 -21.54 8.97
CA GLU A 100 -6.93 -22.90 9.52
C GLU A 100 -7.45 -24.00 8.58
N PHE A 101 -8.16 -23.62 7.51
CA PHE A 101 -8.70 -24.49 6.46
C PHE A 101 -8.78 -23.80 5.10
N GLN A 102 -8.78 -24.57 4.03
CA GLN A 102 -8.97 -24.11 2.64
C GLN A 102 -10.38 -24.40 2.13
N VAL A 103 -10.83 -23.60 1.16
CA VAL A 103 -12.13 -23.72 0.49
C VAL A 103 -11.91 -23.76 -1.03
N SER A 104 -12.13 -24.93 -1.63
CA SER A 104 -12.15 -25.10 -3.08
C SER A 104 -13.58 -24.93 -3.61
N VAL A 105 -13.74 -24.17 -4.71
CA VAL A 105 -15.04 -23.94 -5.37
C VAL A 105 -14.95 -24.38 -6.81
N SER A 106 -15.90 -25.21 -7.25
CA SER A 106 -15.93 -25.77 -8.60
C SER A 106 -17.35 -25.88 -9.14
N THR A 107 -17.46 -25.90 -10.47
CA THR A 107 -18.70 -26.11 -11.23
C THR A 107 -18.58 -27.41 -12.01
N ASP A 108 -19.71 -28.03 -12.39
CA ASP A 108 -19.70 -29.30 -13.14
C ASP A 108 -19.29 -29.15 -14.61
N GLU A 109 -19.51 -27.97 -15.19
CA GLU A 109 -18.99 -27.55 -16.49
C GLU A 109 -18.39 -26.12 -16.37
N ALA A 110 -17.47 -25.74 -17.26
CA ALA A 110 -16.88 -24.39 -17.26
C ALA A 110 -17.78 -23.35 -17.98
N GLU A 111 -18.74 -23.83 -18.77
CA GLU A 111 -19.54 -23.06 -19.71
C GLU A 111 -20.96 -23.60 -19.76
N TYR A 112 -21.95 -22.73 -19.85
CA TYR A 112 -23.37 -23.06 -19.82
C TYR A 112 -24.16 -22.20 -20.80
N VAL A 113 -25.37 -22.62 -21.19
CA VAL A 113 -26.33 -21.79 -21.93
C VAL A 113 -27.43 -21.30 -20.98
N THR A 114 -27.98 -20.12 -21.25
CA THR A 114 -29.14 -19.61 -20.50
C THR A 114 -30.31 -20.61 -20.55
N GLY A 115 -30.82 -20.99 -19.38
CA GLY A 115 -31.79 -22.08 -19.18
C GLY A 115 -31.22 -23.33 -18.49
N ASP A 116 -29.89 -23.49 -18.46
CA ASP A 116 -29.21 -24.63 -17.84
C ASP A 116 -29.20 -24.58 -16.29
N ARG A 117 -28.60 -25.61 -15.69
CA ARG A 117 -28.40 -25.73 -14.24
C ARG A 117 -26.94 -26.04 -13.95
N MET A 118 -26.28 -25.14 -13.23
CA MET A 118 -24.91 -25.31 -12.75
C MET A 118 -24.92 -26.06 -11.42
N GLN A 119 -24.19 -27.16 -11.30
CA GLN A 119 -23.93 -27.82 -10.02
C GLN A 119 -22.70 -27.20 -9.36
N LEU A 120 -22.96 -26.21 -8.50
CA LEU A 120 -21.94 -25.59 -7.66
C LEU A 120 -21.52 -26.56 -6.56
N SER A 121 -20.23 -26.87 -6.50
CA SER A 121 -19.60 -27.72 -5.49
C SER A 121 -18.57 -26.92 -4.69
N VAL A 122 -18.63 -27.07 -3.36
CA VAL A 122 -17.73 -26.42 -2.40
C VAL A 122 -17.11 -27.51 -1.52
N ASP A 123 -15.78 -27.58 -1.48
CA ASP A 123 -15.01 -28.55 -0.71
C ASP A 123 -14.16 -27.82 0.34
N ALA A 124 -14.43 -28.05 1.63
CA ALA A 124 -13.72 -27.42 2.74
C ALA A 124 -12.89 -28.45 3.53
N SER A 125 -11.58 -28.21 3.66
CA SER A 125 -10.64 -29.12 4.32
C SER A 125 -9.60 -28.38 5.17
N PHE A 126 -9.27 -28.92 6.35
CA PHE A 126 -8.24 -28.36 7.23
C PHE A 126 -6.84 -28.55 6.66
N PHE A 127 -5.93 -27.59 6.85
CA PHE A 127 -4.53 -27.73 6.39
C PHE A 127 -3.77 -28.83 7.16
N PHE A 128 -4.11 -29.10 8.42
CA PHE A 128 -3.63 -30.29 9.16
C PHE A 128 -4.30 -31.62 8.74
N GLY A 129 -5.12 -31.59 7.69
CA GLY A 129 -5.87 -32.73 7.16
C GLY A 129 -7.21 -32.97 7.88
N GLY A 130 -8.18 -33.46 7.11
CA GLY A 130 -9.54 -33.76 7.57
C GLY A 130 -10.60 -32.78 7.04
N PRO A 131 -11.88 -33.21 6.97
CA PRO A 131 -12.96 -32.39 6.43
C PRO A 131 -13.44 -31.33 7.43
N VAL A 132 -13.78 -30.13 6.95
CA VAL A 132 -14.44 -29.10 7.76
C VAL A 132 -15.94 -29.40 7.83
N SER A 133 -16.31 -30.51 8.47
CA SER A 133 -17.69 -31.02 8.49
C SER A 133 -18.66 -30.12 9.24
N GLY A 134 -19.90 -30.00 8.76
CA GLY A 134 -20.97 -29.23 9.41
C GLY A 134 -20.80 -27.71 9.42
N ALA A 135 -19.76 -27.17 8.78
CA ALA A 135 -19.56 -25.73 8.63
C ALA A 135 -20.68 -25.06 7.82
N ASN A 136 -20.97 -23.80 8.15
CA ASN A 136 -21.94 -22.99 7.43
C ASN A 136 -21.33 -22.50 6.11
N VAL A 137 -22.11 -22.52 5.03
CA VAL A 137 -21.70 -22.04 3.70
C VAL A 137 -22.63 -20.93 3.26
N GLN A 138 -22.09 -19.82 2.79
CA GLN A 138 -22.81 -18.76 2.07
C GLN A 138 -22.21 -18.62 0.67
N TRP A 139 -23.03 -18.48 -0.37
CA TRP A 139 -22.55 -18.35 -1.75
C TRP A 139 -23.27 -17.22 -2.49
N ARG A 140 -22.53 -16.50 -3.33
CA ARG A 140 -23.00 -15.35 -4.13
C ARG A 140 -22.46 -15.45 -5.55
N ILE A 141 -23.25 -15.03 -6.53
CA ILE A 141 -22.89 -15.06 -7.95
C ILE A 141 -23.02 -13.66 -8.52
N PHE A 142 -21.92 -13.11 -9.03
CA PHE A 142 -21.88 -11.82 -9.74
C PHE A 142 -21.70 -12.07 -11.24
N GLY A 143 -22.34 -11.25 -12.09
CA GLY A 143 -22.20 -11.38 -13.54
C GLY A 143 -21.51 -10.16 -14.14
N THR A 144 -20.61 -10.37 -15.10
CA THR A 144 -20.02 -9.33 -15.97
C THR A 144 -20.36 -9.64 -17.44
N PRO A 145 -20.40 -8.66 -18.36
CA PRO A 145 -20.53 -8.93 -19.80
C PRO A 145 -19.41 -9.86 -20.32
N TYR A 146 -19.77 -10.83 -21.16
CA TYR A 146 -18.82 -11.66 -21.91
C TYR A 146 -18.92 -11.35 -23.40
N TYR A 147 -17.83 -10.81 -23.96
CA TYR A 147 -17.65 -10.58 -25.39
C TYR A 147 -17.09 -11.84 -26.03
N TYR A 148 -17.60 -12.20 -27.21
CA TYR A 148 -17.26 -13.47 -27.88
C TYR A 148 -16.01 -13.32 -28.76
N ASP A 149 -14.99 -14.13 -28.49
CA ASP A 149 -13.63 -14.01 -28.99
C ASP A 149 -13.15 -15.25 -29.81
N ARG A 150 -13.99 -16.28 -29.97
CA ARG A 150 -13.58 -17.62 -30.43
C ARG A 150 -13.65 -17.88 -31.94
N TRP A 151 -13.91 -16.86 -32.75
CA TRP A 151 -13.98 -17.04 -34.21
C TRP A 151 -12.59 -17.04 -34.85
N GLN A 152 -12.13 -18.22 -35.26
CA GLN A 152 -10.83 -18.46 -35.91
C GLN A 152 -10.92 -18.66 -37.44
N GLY A 153 -12.04 -18.29 -38.06
CA GLY A 153 -12.28 -18.51 -39.49
C GLY A 153 -12.01 -17.29 -40.38
N GLU A 154 -11.91 -17.50 -41.69
CA GLU A 154 -11.60 -16.43 -42.66
C GLU A 154 -12.57 -15.22 -42.56
N GLY A 155 -12.02 -14.06 -42.19
CA GLY A 155 -12.66 -12.75 -42.18
C GLY A 155 -12.93 -12.21 -40.78
N HIS A 156 -12.74 -10.90 -40.58
CA HIS A 156 -13.10 -10.23 -39.33
C HIS A 156 -14.63 -10.04 -39.25
N TYR A 157 -15.27 -10.68 -38.26
CA TYR A 157 -16.70 -10.52 -37.97
C TYR A 157 -16.89 -9.97 -36.55
N THR A 158 -17.80 -9.01 -36.39
CA THR A 158 -18.26 -8.49 -35.09
C THR A 158 -19.34 -9.42 -34.52
N PHE A 159 -19.21 -9.82 -33.26
CA PHE A 159 -20.16 -10.69 -32.55
C PHE A 159 -20.75 -9.95 -31.34
N GLY A 160 -22.05 -10.15 -31.09
CA GLY A 160 -22.78 -9.45 -30.02
C GLY A 160 -23.16 -8.01 -30.38
N GLN A 161 -23.78 -7.31 -29.42
CA GLN A 161 -24.10 -5.88 -29.54
C GLN A 161 -22.85 -5.04 -29.24
N TYR A 162 -22.63 -3.99 -30.04
CA TYR A 162 -21.43 -3.14 -29.94
C TYR A 162 -21.86 -1.71 -29.66
N ASP A 163 -21.67 -1.20 -28.43
CA ASP A 163 -21.93 0.20 -28.12
C ASP A 163 -20.80 1.07 -28.70
N TYR A 164 -21.01 1.57 -29.91
CA TYR A 164 -20.08 2.47 -30.60
C TYR A 164 -19.98 3.86 -29.91
N TYR A 165 -20.99 4.25 -29.13
CA TYR A 165 -21.08 5.60 -28.55
C TYR A 165 -20.63 5.67 -27.09
N GLY A 166 -20.40 4.54 -26.44
CA GLY A 166 -19.78 4.45 -25.12
C GLY A 166 -20.65 5.08 -24.04
N SER A 167 -21.87 4.56 -23.87
CA SER A 167 -22.70 4.93 -22.73
C SER A 167 -21.96 4.64 -21.41
N SER A 168 -21.93 5.63 -20.51
CA SER A 168 -21.37 5.52 -19.15
C SER A 168 -21.91 4.30 -18.39
N ASP A 169 -23.17 3.98 -18.67
CA ASP A 169 -23.99 2.98 -18.03
C ASP A 169 -23.48 1.56 -18.31
N ALA A 170 -22.78 1.34 -19.43
CA ALA A 170 -22.22 0.04 -19.82
C ALA A 170 -21.14 -0.49 -18.84
N ILE A 171 -20.57 0.39 -18.00
CA ILE A 171 -19.55 0.02 -17.00
C ILE A 171 -20.20 -0.50 -15.69
N GLN A 172 -21.51 -0.30 -15.47
CA GLN A 172 -22.15 -0.63 -14.18
C GLN A 172 -22.78 -2.03 -14.04
N ASP A 173 -22.83 -2.86 -15.09
CA ASP A 173 -23.49 -4.18 -15.02
C ASP A 173 -22.60 -5.28 -14.38
N THR A 174 -22.02 -4.99 -13.22
CA THR A 174 -21.40 -5.94 -12.27
C THR A 174 -22.40 -6.37 -11.20
N GLY A 175 -23.61 -6.77 -11.62
CA GLY A 175 -24.72 -7.07 -10.71
C GLY A 175 -24.60 -8.42 -9.98
N LEU A 176 -25.10 -8.47 -8.74
CA LEU A 176 -25.43 -9.72 -8.05
C LEU A 176 -26.59 -10.41 -8.79
N ILE A 177 -26.33 -11.62 -9.29
CA ILE A 177 -27.29 -12.43 -10.05
C ILE A 177 -28.19 -13.21 -9.09
N THR A 178 -27.59 -13.89 -8.11
CA THR A 178 -28.29 -14.74 -7.13
C THR A 178 -27.33 -15.13 -5.98
N GLU A 179 -27.89 -15.60 -4.88
CA GLU A 179 -27.17 -15.99 -3.66
C GLU A 179 -27.93 -17.08 -2.89
N GLY A 180 -27.27 -17.69 -1.90
CA GLY A 180 -27.89 -18.63 -1.00
C GLY A 180 -26.95 -19.11 0.11
N ALA A 181 -27.45 -20.06 0.91
CA ALA A 181 -26.72 -20.63 2.03
C ALA A 181 -26.96 -22.14 2.17
N GLY A 182 -26.09 -22.81 2.92
CA GLY A 182 -26.13 -24.25 3.18
C GLY A 182 -25.15 -24.66 4.29
N GLN A 183 -24.89 -25.96 4.38
CA GLN A 183 -23.90 -26.53 5.30
C GLN A 183 -23.14 -27.67 4.62
N THR A 184 -21.85 -27.82 4.95
CA THR A 184 -21.03 -28.95 4.50
C THR A 184 -21.45 -30.28 5.13
N GLY A 185 -21.31 -31.37 4.38
CA GLY A 185 -21.53 -32.74 4.87
C GLY A 185 -20.42 -33.25 5.79
N PRO A 186 -20.53 -34.51 6.28
CA PRO A 186 -19.49 -35.17 7.09
C PRO A 186 -18.13 -35.32 6.37
N ASP A 187 -18.14 -35.20 5.04
CA ASP A 187 -17.00 -35.21 4.12
C ASP A 187 -16.45 -33.80 3.81
N GLY A 188 -17.00 -32.74 4.41
CA GLY A 188 -16.57 -31.35 4.19
C GLY A 188 -17.11 -30.74 2.90
N ARG A 189 -17.99 -31.45 2.17
CA ARG A 189 -18.52 -31.02 0.87
C ARG A 189 -19.92 -30.42 0.98
N PHE A 190 -20.19 -29.34 0.24
CA PHE A 190 -21.51 -28.79 -0.02
C PHE A 190 -21.76 -28.76 -1.54
N THR A 191 -23.00 -29.02 -1.98
CA THR A 191 -23.38 -29.02 -3.40
C THR A 191 -24.77 -28.41 -3.59
N VAL A 192 -24.95 -27.55 -4.60
CA VAL A 192 -26.24 -26.92 -4.92
C VAL A 192 -26.43 -26.72 -6.42
N ASP A 193 -27.61 -27.08 -6.93
CA ASP A 193 -27.98 -26.90 -8.33
C ASP A 193 -28.59 -25.49 -8.58
N VAL A 194 -27.81 -24.57 -9.13
CA VAL A 194 -28.23 -23.19 -9.42
C VAL A 194 -28.87 -23.09 -10.80
N PRO A 195 -30.11 -22.57 -10.95
CA PRO A 195 -30.70 -22.28 -12.26
C PRO A 195 -30.06 -21.05 -12.90
N LEU A 196 -29.59 -21.17 -14.14
CA LEU A 196 -28.99 -20.07 -14.90
C LEU A 196 -30.05 -19.43 -15.82
N ALA A 197 -30.32 -18.14 -15.67
CA ALA A 197 -31.29 -17.42 -16.50
C ALA A 197 -30.85 -15.97 -16.72
N LEU A 198 -30.32 -15.70 -17.92
CA LEU A 198 -29.92 -14.35 -18.34
C LEU A 198 -31.14 -13.51 -18.75
N GLN A 199 -31.05 -12.19 -18.52
CA GLN A 199 -31.97 -11.20 -19.06
C GLN A 199 -31.33 -10.54 -20.28
N GLY A 200 -32.06 -10.47 -21.40
CA GLY A 200 -31.53 -9.97 -22.67
C GLY A 200 -30.85 -11.04 -23.52
N SER A 201 -30.00 -10.62 -24.44
CA SER A 201 -29.32 -11.42 -25.47
C SER A 201 -27.79 -11.38 -25.39
N ASN A 202 -27.25 -10.72 -24.36
CA ASN A 202 -25.81 -10.59 -24.14
C ASN A 202 -25.35 -11.68 -23.16
N SER A 203 -24.20 -12.27 -23.45
CA SER A 203 -23.61 -13.35 -22.66
C SER A 203 -22.88 -12.78 -21.45
N ARG A 204 -22.69 -13.57 -20.39
CA ARG A 204 -22.04 -13.08 -19.16
C ARG A 204 -21.01 -14.06 -18.61
N ARG A 205 -19.91 -13.54 -18.08
CA ARG A 205 -18.98 -14.29 -17.23
C ARG A 205 -19.46 -14.17 -15.78
N PHE A 206 -19.79 -15.30 -15.17
CA PHE A 206 -20.21 -15.37 -13.78
C PHE A 206 -18.99 -15.61 -12.89
N THR A 207 -18.86 -14.81 -11.83
CA THR A 207 -17.93 -15.03 -10.72
C THR A 207 -18.74 -15.57 -9.56
N ILE A 208 -18.36 -16.74 -9.06
CA ILE A 208 -19.03 -17.45 -7.98
C ILE A 208 -18.13 -17.43 -6.75
N GLU A 209 -18.59 -16.79 -5.68
CA GLU A 209 -17.92 -16.78 -4.38
C GLU A 209 -18.63 -17.71 -3.40
N CYS A 210 -17.87 -18.42 -2.57
CA CYS A 210 -18.38 -19.25 -1.48
C CYS A 210 -17.57 -19.02 -0.20
N SER A 211 -18.20 -18.36 0.78
CA SER A 211 -17.69 -18.25 2.14
C SER A 211 -18.07 -19.47 2.97
N VAL A 212 -17.11 -20.03 3.71
CA VAL A 212 -17.33 -21.15 4.65
C VAL A 212 -16.85 -20.74 6.05
N VAL A 213 -17.61 -21.10 7.09
CA VAL A 213 -17.34 -20.74 8.50
C VAL A 213 -17.26 -21.99 9.38
N ASP A 214 -16.09 -22.25 10.00
CA ASP A 214 -15.88 -23.32 10.98
C ASP A 214 -16.21 -22.87 12.42
N LEU A 215 -16.23 -23.81 13.37
CA LEU A 215 -16.53 -23.60 14.80
C LEU A 215 -15.53 -22.68 15.54
N ASN A 216 -14.40 -22.32 14.93
CA ASN A 216 -13.50 -21.28 15.45
C ASN A 216 -13.94 -19.85 15.07
N ASN A 217 -15.06 -19.70 14.35
CA ASN A 217 -15.61 -18.44 13.81
C ASN A 217 -14.70 -17.72 12.80
N GLN A 218 -13.80 -18.48 12.16
CA GLN A 218 -13.03 -18.03 11.01
C GLN A 218 -13.84 -18.28 9.74
N GLU A 219 -14.05 -17.23 8.94
CA GLU A 219 -14.57 -17.36 7.58
C GLU A 219 -13.41 -17.43 6.59
N VAL A 220 -13.52 -18.33 5.61
CA VAL A 220 -12.63 -18.40 4.44
C VAL A 220 -13.50 -18.38 3.19
N THR A 221 -13.23 -17.46 2.26
CA THR A 221 -13.89 -17.40 0.96
C THR A 221 -13.03 -18.08 -0.10
N GLY A 222 -13.63 -19.00 -0.86
CA GLY A 222 -13.10 -19.46 -2.14
C GLY A 222 -13.92 -18.88 -3.30
N ALA A 223 -13.36 -18.83 -4.50
CA ALA A 223 -14.06 -18.32 -5.69
C ALA A 223 -13.69 -19.09 -6.97
N THR A 224 -14.58 -19.05 -7.96
CA THR A 224 -14.36 -19.60 -9.31
C THR A 224 -15.17 -18.83 -10.36
N THR A 225 -14.99 -19.12 -11.65
CA THR A 225 -15.71 -18.45 -12.74
C THR A 225 -16.24 -19.43 -13.79
N ALA A 226 -17.44 -19.17 -14.30
CA ALA A 226 -18.03 -19.89 -15.43
C ALA A 226 -18.60 -18.92 -16.48
N ILE A 227 -18.65 -19.33 -17.75
CA ILE A 227 -19.28 -18.52 -18.81
C ILE A 227 -20.74 -18.96 -18.99
N VAL A 228 -21.66 -18.00 -19.08
CA VAL A 228 -23.07 -18.25 -19.43
C VAL A 228 -23.38 -17.57 -20.76
N HIS A 229 -23.58 -18.38 -21.79
CA HIS A 229 -23.90 -17.96 -23.14
C HIS A 229 -25.40 -17.63 -23.25
N ALA A 230 -25.72 -16.55 -24.00
CA ALA A 230 -27.11 -16.15 -24.25
C ALA A 230 -27.89 -17.08 -25.19
N GLY A 231 -27.24 -18.08 -25.79
CA GLY A 231 -27.84 -19.13 -26.61
C GLY A 231 -26.81 -20.11 -27.16
N GLU A 232 -27.26 -21.19 -27.79
CA GLU A 232 -26.42 -22.24 -28.41
C GLU A 232 -25.65 -21.78 -29.67
N THR A 233 -25.69 -20.49 -30.01
CA THR A 233 -25.27 -19.98 -31.32
C THR A 233 -24.92 -18.50 -31.24
N TYR A 234 -23.84 -18.08 -31.90
CA TYR A 234 -23.49 -16.69 -32.13
C TYR A 234 -23.65 -16.31 -33.61
N ILE A 235 -23.84 -15.02 -33.88
CA ILE A 235 -23.89 -14.45 -35.24
C ILE A 235 -22.72 -13.49 -35.38
N GLY A 236 -21.86 -13.70 -36.37
CA GLY A 236 -20.83 -12.74 -36.75
C GLY A 236 -21.32 -11.87 -37.90
N LEU A 237 -21.03 -10.57 -37.85
CA LEU A 237 -21.34 -9.57 -38.88
C LEU A 237 -20.09 -8.93 -39.47
N ALA A 238 -20.02 -8.85 -40.79
CA ALA A 238 -18.94 -8.20 -41.52
C ALA A 238 -19.47 -7.44 -42.74
N THR A 239 -18.63 -6.59 -43.33
CA THR A 239 -18.93 -5.81 -44.56
C THR A 239 -17.69 -5.75 -45.45
N ASP A 240 -17.85 -5.64 -46.77
CA ASP A 240 -16.73 -5.40 -47.70
C ASP A 240 -16.07 -4.03 -47.46
N ARG A 241 -16.84 -3.06 -46.95
CA ARG A 241 -16.37 -1.75 -46.52
C ARG A 241 -17.31 -1.16 -45.46
N TYR A 242 -16.73 -0.68 -44.36
CA TYR A 242 -17.45 0.05 -43.31
C TYR A 242 -17.89 1.45 -43.77
N VAL A 243 -17.17 2.03 -44.74
CA VAL A 243 -17.50 3.33 -45.35
C VAL A 243 -18.08 3.11 -46.76
N GLY A 244 -19.34 3.48 -46.95
CA GLY A 244 -20.08 3.33 -48.20
C GLY A 244 -20.33 4.64 -48.97
N THR A 245 -21.04 4.54 -50.08
CA THR A 245 -21.56 5.69 -50.84
C THR A 245 -23.03 5.45 -51.20
N ALA A 246 -23.88 6.46 -50.99
CA ALA A 246 -25.31 6.38 -51.25
C ALA A 246 -25.59 6.06 -52.73
N GLY A 247 -26.31 4.96 -52.98
CA GLY A 247 -26.57 4.44 -54.32
C GLY A 247 -25.55 3.42 -54.87
N GLU A 248 -24.48 3.09 -54.13
CA GLU A 248 -23.59 1.94 -54.42
C GLU A 248 -23.96 0.72 -53.56
N SER A 249 -23.58 -0.50 -53.98
CA SER A 249 -23.77 -1.71 -53.15
C SER A 249 -22.73 -1.81 -52.03
N LEU A 250 -23.15 -2.40 -50.92
CA LEU A 250 -22.35 -2.90 -49.80
C LEU A 250 -22.66 -4.38 -49.62
N ALA A 251 -21.63 -5.21 -49.45
CA ALA A 251 -21.78 -6.65 -49.28
C ALA A 251 -21.75 -7.01 -47.79
N LEU A 252 -22.94 -7.07 -47.18
CA LEU A 252 -23.10 -7.43 -45.77
C LEU A 252 -22.97 -8.95 -45.65
N SER A 253 -21.98 -9.40 -44.87
CA SER A 253 -21.63 -10.80 -44.70
C SER A 253 -21.96 -11.27 -43.28
N PHE A 254 -22.42 -12.51 -43.17
CA PHE A 254 -22.92 -13.10 -41.94
C PHE A 254 -22.25 -14.47 -41.75
N VAL A 255 -21.88 -14.80 -40.53
CA VAL A 255 -21.52 -16.18 -40.14
C VAL A 255 -22.35 -16.60 -38.92
N SER A 256 -22.67 -17.89 -38.81
CA SER A 256 -23.28 -18.47 -37.61
C SER A 256 -22.39 -19.59 -37.07
N VAL A 257 -22.09 -19.53 -35.77
CA VAL A 257 -21.13 -20.42 -35.06
C VAL A 257 -21.70 -20.86 -33.71
N ASP A 258 -21.13 -21.89 -33.08
CA ASP A 258 -21.50 -22.31 -31.73
C ASP A 258 -20.65 -21.62 -30.63
N THR A 259 -20.73 -22.11 -29.38
CA THR A 259 -19.99 -21.53 -28.24
C THR A 259 -18.47 -21.75 -28.31
N GLN A 260 -17.97 -22.61 -29.20
CA GLN A 260 -16.55 -22.96 -29.34
C GLN A 260 -15.88 -22.34 -30.59
N GLY A 261 -16.66 -21.71 -31.49
CA GLY A 261 -16.16 -21.13 -32.75
C GLY A 261 -16.54 -21.93 -33.99
N GLU A 262 -17.12 -23.13 -33.83
CA GLU A 262 -17.37 -24.06 -34.92
C GLU A 262 -18.60 -23.67 -35.77
N ALA A 263 -18.49 -23.89 -37.09
CA ALA A 263 -19.41 -23.30 -38.06
C ALA A 263 -20.79 -23.98 -38.12
N LEU A 264 -21.80 -23.33 -37.55
CA LEU A 264 -23.20 -23.80 -37.56
C LEU A 264 -23.90 -23.47 -38.88
N GLY A 265 -23.85 -24.41 -39.82
CA GLY A 265 -24.60 -24.31 -41.08
C GLY A 265 -26.13 -24.28 -40.91
N ARG A 266 -26.80 -23.58 -41.83
CA ARG A 266 -28.26 -23.54 -42.01
C ARG A 266 -29.07 -22.86 -40.92
N VAL A 267 -28.49 -21.93 -40.16
CA VAL A 267 -29.22 -21.02 -39.26
C VAL A 267 -30.04 -20.01 -40.09
N SER A 268 -31.24 -19.65 -39.64
CA SER A 268 -32.01 -18.54 -40.21
C SER A 268 -31.72 -17.27 -39.42
N ILE A 269 -31.38 -16.18 -40.11
CA ILE A 269 -31.04 -14.89 -39.52
C ILE A 269 -32.00 -13.84 -40.07
N ASP A 270 -32.67 -13.11 -39.19
CA ASP A 270 -33.44 -11.90 -39.53
C ASP A 270 -32.51 -10.70 -39.41
N ALA A 271 -32.22 -10.06 -40.55
CA ALA A 271 -31.34 -8.90 -40.66
C ALA A 271 -32.17 -7.62 -40.88
N LEU A 272 -31.93 -6.63 -40.03
CA LEU A 272 -32.53 -5.30 -40.05
C LEU A 272 -31.43 -4.26 -40.28
N VAL A 273 -31.67 -3.29 -41.16
CA VAL A 273 -30.80 -2.12 -41.31
C VAL A 273 -31.59 -0.87 -40.93
N THR A 274 -31.07 -0.15 -39.95
CA THR A 274 -31.65 1.06 -39.36
C THR A 274 -30.73 2.24 -39.65
N ARG A 275 -31.29 3.39 -40.05
CA ARG A 275 -30.55 4.66 -40.13
C ARG A 275 -30.62 5.37 -38.79
N GLU A 276 -29.51 5.92 -38.33
CA GLU A 276 -29.49 6.91 -37.25
C GLU A 276 -29.52 8.33 -37.83
N GLU A 277 -30.43 9.17 -37.32
CA GLU A 277 -30.43 10.61 -37.55
C GLU A 277 -30.04 11.32 -36.23
N TRP A 278 -28.85 11.94 -36.22
CA TRP A 278 -28.26 12.59 -35.04
C TRP A 278 -28.74 14.04 -34.89
N TYR A 279 -29.43 14.35 -33.80
CA TYR A 279 -29.90 15.70 -33.47
C TYR A 279 -29.10 16.30 -32.32
N SER A 280 -27.96 16.92 -32.65
CA SER A 280 -27.17 17.71 -31.71
C SER A 280 -27.87 19.02 -31.36
N VAL A 281 -28.28 19.19 -30.11
CA VAL A 281 -28.84 20.44 -29.56
C VAL A 281 -27.94 20.97 -28.45
N GLN A 282 -27.74 22.29 -28.42
CA GLN A 282 -26.93 22.94 -27.39
C GLN A 282 -27.84 23.42 -26.25
N GLN A 283 -27.69 22.83 -25.07
CA GLN A 283 -28.47 23.16 -23.87
C GLN A 283 -27.61 23.95 -22.89
N LEU A 284 -28.19 25.00 -22.31
CA LEU A 284 -27.56 25.77 -21.24
C LEU A 284 -27.81 25.04 -19.92
N THR A 285 -26.76 24.75 -19.14
CA THR A 285 -26.85 24.27 -17.75
C THR A 285 -27.24 25.41 -16.81
N ASP A 286 -27.70 25.10 -15.60
CA ASP A 286 -28.12 26.13 -14.63
C ASP A 286 -26.95 27.03 -14.16
N ASP A 287 -25.70 26.56 -14.27
CA ASP A 287 -24.47 27.34 -14.02
C ASP A 287 -24.09 28.28 -15.19
N GLY A 288 -24.70 28.11 -16.37
CA GLY A 288 -24.53 29.01 -17.51
C GLY A 288 -23.61 28.52 -18.63
N ASP A 289 -23.20 27.24 -18.63
CA ASP A 289 -22.39 26.64 -19.69
C ASP A 289 -23.23 25.91 -20.75
N TYR A 290 -22.68 25.80 -21.97
CA TYR A 290 -23.38 25.26 -23.14
C TYR A 290 -22.93 23.84 -23.50
N VAL A 291 -23.64 22.83 -23.01
CA VAL A 291 -23.38 21.41 -23.29
C VAL A 291 -24.12 20.95 -24.57
N TRP A 292 -23.48 20.11 -25.37
CA TRP A 292 -24.12 19.47 -26.52
C TRP A 292 -24.80 18.16 -26.11
N GLN A 293 -26.13 18.14 -26.13
CA GLN A 293 -26.91 16.91 -26.00
C GLN A 293 -27.22 16.37 -27.39
N ASN A 294 -26.92 15.09 -27.63
CA ASN A 294 -27.26 14.41 -28.88
C ASN A 294 -28.47 13.50 -28.64
N ASP A 295 -29.54 13.70 -29.40
CA ASP A 295 -30.68 12.77 -29.47
C ASP A 295 -30.59 11.95 -30.77
N VAL A 296 -30.77 10.64 -30.68
CA VAL A 296 -30.53 9.69 -31.78
C VAL A 296 -31.85 9.10 -32.25
N ARG A 297 -32.21 9.39 -33.50
CA ARG A 297 -33.45 8.86 -34.09
C ARG A 297 -33.17 7.73 -35.06
N GLU A 298 -33.44 6.53 -34.60
CA GLU A 298 -33.51 5.34 -35.44
C GLU A 298 -34.68 5.39 -36.44
N THR A 299 -34.42 4.96 -37.68
CA THR A 299 -35.42 4.73 -38.71
C THR A 299 -35.08 3.48 -39.53
N PRO A 300 -35.84 2.38 -39.42
CA PRO A 300 -35.68 1.20 -40.27
C PRO A 300 -35.75 1.52 -41.76
N VAL A 301 -34.73 1.14 -42.52
CA VAL A 301 -34.63 1.40 -43.97
C VAL A 301 -34.66 0.12 -44.84
N TYR A 302 -34.28 -1.03 -44.29
CA TYR A 302 -34.28 -2.31 -44.99
C TYR A 302 -34.41 -3.46 -44.00
N SER A 303 -35.07 -4.55 -44.39
CA SER A 303 -35.04 -5.80 -43.62
C SER A 303 -35.24 -7.02 -44.53
N THR A 304 -34.67 -8.15 -44.10
CA THR A 304 -34.72 -9.43 -44.83
C THR A 304 -34.49 -10.61 -43.89
N THR A 305 -34.97 -11.80 -44.27
CA THR A 305 -34.61 -13.07 -43.61
C THR A 305 -33.68 -13.85 -44.53
N ILE A 306 -32.47 -14.14 -44.07
CA ILE A 306 -31.48 -14.97 -44.77
C ILE A 306 -31.33 -16.33 -44.10
N ARG A 307 -30.60 -17.23 -44.76
CA ARG A 307 -30.21 -18.51 -44.19
C ARG A 307 -28.76 -18.82 -44.54
N THR A 308 -27.97 -19.22 -43.53
CA THR A 308 -26.58 -19.63 -43.74
C THR A 308 -26.48 -20.95 -44.50
N ASP A 309 -25.33 -21.18 -45.14
CA ASP A 309 -25.11 -22.31 -46.03
C ASP A 309 -24.71 -23.59 -45.26
N ALA A 310 -23.86 -24.45 -45.84
CA ALA A 310 -23.35 -25.63 -45.15
C ALA A 310 -22.12 -25.36 -44.26
N ALA A 311 -21.44 -24.22 -44.44
CA ALA A 311 -20.24 -23.79 -43.73
C ALA A 311 -20.52 -22.56 -42.84
N GLY A 312 -21.78 -22.36 -42.43
CA GLY A 312 -22.19 -21.27 -41.55
C GLY A 312 -22.22 -19.88 -42.18
N LYS A 313 -21.86 -19.69 -43.46
CA LYS A 313 -21.74 -18.36 -44.08
C LYS A 313 -23.00 -17.95 -44.87
N ALA A 314 -23.27 -16.64 -44.95
CA ALA A 314 -24.24 -16.01 -45.85
C ALA A 314 -23.79 -14.57 -46.20
N ALA A 315 -24.36 -13.99 -47.26
CA ALA A 315 -24.14 -12.58 -47.60
C ALA A 315 -25.35 -11.99 -48.34
N ILE A 316 -25.50 -10.65 -48.29
CA ILE A 316 -26.46 -9.87 -49.10
C ILE A 316 -25.81 -8.62 -49.67
N ASP A 317 -26.19 -8.28 -50.90
CA ASP A 317 -25.99 -6.95 -51.47
C ASP A 317 -27.07 -6.00 -50.93
N TRP A 318 -26.65 -4.94 -50.22
CA TRP A 318 -27.52 -3.85 -49.77
C TRP A 318 -27.04 -2.51 -50.32
N THR A 319 -27.97 -1.69 -50.84
CA THR A 319 -27.67 -0.37 -51.39
C THR A 319 -28.29 0.71 -50.49
N PRO A 320 -27.50 1.48 -49.72
CA PRO A 320 -28.03 2.58 -48.92
C PRO A 320 -28.64 3.68 -49.81
N PRO A 321 -29.85 4.19 -49.47
CA PRO A 321 -30.57 5.16 -50.30
C PRO A 321 -30.11 6.61 -50.10
N GLU A 322 -29.53 6.93 -48.95
CA GLU A 322 -29.07 8.26 -48.54
C GLU A 322 -27.74 8.15 -47.78
N GLY A 323 -27.15 9.27 -47.40
CA GLY A 323 -26.04 9.28 -46.45
C GLY A 323 -26.52 9.36 -45.01
N GLY A 324 -25.91 8.59 -44.11
CA GLY A 324 -26.21 8.52 -42.68
C GLY A 324 -25.39 7.41 -42.01
N THR A 325 -25.28 7.45 -40.68
CA THR A 325 -24.87 6.24 -39.94
C THR A 325 -25.99 5.22 -40.06
N TYR A 326 -25.63 3.96 -40.27
CA TYR A 326 -26.56 2.84 -40.31
C TYR A 326 -26.07 1.73 -39.39
N VAL A 327 -26.99 1.14 -38.64
CA VAL A 327 -26.76 -0.06 -37.83
C VAL A 327 -27.40 -1.25 -38.54
N VAL A 328 -26.63 -2.30 -38.75
CA VAL A 328 -27.11 -3.61 -39.20
C VAL A 328 -27.28 -4.50 -37.97
N THR A 329 -28.52 -4.71 -37.53
CA THR A 329 -28.84 -5.67 -36.48
C THR A 329 -29.17 -7.02 -37.13
N ALA A 330 -28.36 -8.04 -36.87
CA ALA A 330 -28.73 -9.43 -37.10
C ALA A 330 -29.39 -10.01 -35.85
N SER A 331 -30.38 -10.88 -36.05
CA SER A 331 -31.00 -11.64 -34.97
C SER A 331 -31.37 -13.06 -35.40
N ALA A 332 -31.32 -14.00 -34.48
CA ALA A 332 -31.74 -15.38 -34.70
C ALA A 332 -32.33 -15.98 -33.41
N ARG A 333 -32.81 -17.21 -33.51
CA ARG A 333 -33.10 -18.06 -32.35
C ARG A 333 -32.41 -19.41 -32.50
N ASP A 334 -31.88 -19.92 -31.40
CA ASP A 334 -31.32 -21.27 -31.33
C ASP A 334 -32.43 -22.34 -31.26
N ARG A 335 -32.05 -23.58 -30.96
CA ARG A 335 -32.99 -24.72 -30.93
C ARG A 335 -33.85 -24.72 -29.66
N SER A 336 -33.32 -24.21 -28.56
CA SER A 336 -34.01 -24.02 -27.29
C SER A 336 -34.95 -22.80 -27.29
N GLY A 337 -34.77 -21.87 -28.21
CA GLY A 337 -35.62 -20.72 -28.48
C GLY A 337 -35.06 -19.39 -27.98
N ASN A 338 -33.84 -19.37 -27.45
CA ASN A 338 -33.16 -18.18 -26.93
C ASN A 338 -32.95 -17.16 -28.05
N ALA A 339 -32.92 -15.87 -27.70
CA ALA A 339 -32.75 -14.78 -28.67
C ALA A 339 -31.30 -14.33 -28.70
N ILE A 340 -30.68 -14.42 -29.88
CA ILE A 340 -29.32 -13.95 -30.13
C ILE A 340 -29.41 -12.76 -31.09
N SER A 341 -28.70 -11.68 -30.77
CA SER A 341 -28.52 -10.53 -31.67
C SER A 341 -27.05 -10.16 -31.80
N SER A 342 -26.70 -9.50 -32.90
CA SER A 342 -25.38 -8.89 -33.09
C SER A 342 -25.49 -7.69 -34.02
N GLU A 343 -24.60 -6.70 -33.85
CA GLU A 343 -24.73 -5.38 -34.49
C GLU A 343 -23.44 -4.93 -35.20
N LEU A 344 -23.59 -4.24 -36.32
CA LEU A 344 -22.51 -3.74 -37.16
C LEU A 344 -22.81 -2.32 -37.66
N TYR A 345 -21.89 -1.39 -37.39
CA TYR A 345 -22.00 0.01 -37.80
C TYR A 345 -21.45 0.24 -39.21
N LEU A 346 -22.11 1.10 -39.98
CA LEU A 346 -21.77 1.49 -41.35
C LEU A 346 -21.92 3.02 -41.52
N TRP A 347 -21.00 3.65 -42.24
CA TRP A 347 -21.00 5.09 -42.49
C TRP A 347 -21.08 5.38 -43.99
N VAL A 348 -22.21 5.88 -44.47
CA VAL A 348 -22.46 6.02 -45.92
C VAL A 348 -22.34 7.47 -46.38
N SER A 349 -21.30 7.79 -47.15
CA SER A 349 -21.14 9.12 -47.75
C SER A 349 -22.26 9.45 -48.76
N GLY A 350 -22.63 10.74 -48.89
CA GLY A 350 -23.69 11.19 -49.80
C GLY A 350 -23.67 12.70 -50.05
N SER A 351 -24.47 13.18 -51.00
CA SER A 351 -24.45 14.59 -51.43
C SER A 351 -25.31 15.54 -50.58
N GLY A 352 -25.77 15.09 -49.41
CA GLY A 352 -26.45 15.92 -48.39
C GLY A 352 -25.48 16.32 -47.28
N TYR A 353 -25.90 17.24 -46.41
CA TYR A 353 -25.18 17.44 -45.14
C TYR A 353 -25.46 16.25 -44.22
N VAL A 354 -24.41 15.59 -43.77
CA VAL A 354 -24.45 14.52 -42.77
C VAL A 354 -23.27 14.74 -41.83
N ASN A 355 -23.50 14.58 -40.53
CA ASN A 355 -22.48 14.74 -39.50
C ASN A 355 -21.83 13.38 -39.21
N TRP A 356 -20.50 13.33 -39.11
CA TRP A 356 -19.74 12.09 -39.01
C TRP A 356 -18.62 12.18 -37.97
N GLY A 357 -18.44 11.13 -37.18
CA GLY A 357 -17.14 10.84 -36.56
C GLY A 357 -16.10 10.47 -37.63
N HIS A 358 -14.81 10.49 -37.28
CA HIS A 358 -13.68 10.31 -38.20
C HIS A 358 -12.74 9.18 -37.73
N ASP A 359 -12.21 8.34 -38.64
CA ASP A 359 -10.76 7.97 -38.73
C ASP A 359 -10.40 7.00 -39.90
N ASN A 360 -9.12 6.62 -40.07
CA ASN A 360 -8.53 5.86 -41.19
C ASN A 360 -7.33 4.95 -40.80
N ASN A 361 -7.05 3.81 -41.49
CA ASN A 361 -5.78 3.04 -41.34
C ASN A 361 -5.31 2.24 -42.62
N TYR A 362 -4.20 1.48 -42.52
CA TYR A 362 -3.42 0.90 -43.67
C TYR A 362 -2.88 -0.56 -43.50
N ARG A 363 -3.42 -1.42 -42.61
CA ARG A 363 -2.82 -2.75 -42.28
C ARG A 363 -3.21 -3.90 -43.24
N ILE A 364 -2.50 -5.04 -43.13
CA ILE A 364 -2.97 -6.40 -43.48
C ILE A 364 -2.62 -7.37 -42.33
N GLU A 365 -3.19 -8.56 -42.36
CA GLU A 365 -2.95 -9.66 -41.41
C GLU A 365 -2.14 -10.78 -42.07
N LEU A 366 -1.32 -11.51 -41.30
CA LEU A 366 -0.57 -12.69 -41.79
C LEU A 366 -1.00 -13.91 -40.96
N VAL A 367 -1.32 -15.02 -41.61
CA VAL A 367 -1.96 -16.18 -40.96
C VAL A 367 -1.01 -17.38 -40.93
N PRO A 368 -0.54 -17.84 -39.76
CA PRO A 368 0.28 -19.06 -39.62
C PRO A 368 -0.53 -20.35 -39.84
N ASP A 369 0.12 -21.51 -39.92
CA ASP A 369 -0.53 -22.83 -40.07
C ASP A 369 -0.69 -23.62 -38.74
N GLN A 370 -0.02 -23.17 -37.68
CA GLN A 370 -0.12 -23.67 -36.30
C GLN A 370 0.07 -22.50 -35.32
N ASP A 371 -0.49 -22.64 -34.11
CA ASP A 371 -0.39 -21.62 -33.05
C ASP A 371 0.97 -21.63 -32.33
N VAL A 372 1.53 -22.82 -32.12
CA VAL A 372 2.81 -23.07 -31.44
C VAL A 372 3.67 -24.03 -32.27
N TYR A 373 4.98 -23.79 -32.33
CA TYR A 373 5.96 -24.60 -33.05
C TYR A 373 7.06 -25.15 -32.14
N ALA A 374 7.74 -26.20 -32.57
CA ALA A 374 8.99 -26.66 -31.97
C ALA A 374 10.22 -26.30 -32.85
N PRO A 375 11.41 -26.13 -32.26
CA PRO A 375 12.66 -26.05 -33.01
C PRO A 375 12.82 -27.22 -33.99
N GLY A 376 13.00 -26.92 -35.28
CA GLY A 376 13.06 -27.89 -36.37
C GLY A 376 11.78 -28.04 -37.20
N ASP A 377 10.65 -27.45 -36.78
CA ASP A 377 9.44 -27.34 -37.60
C ASP A 377 9.61 -26.36 -38.78
N VAL A 378 8.60 -26.29 -39.65
CA VAL A 378 8.55 -25.34 -40.78
C VAL A 378 7.18 -24.70 -40.89
N ALA A 379 7.02 -23.51 -40.32
CA ALA A 379 5.81 -22.71 -40.41
C ALA A 379 5.47 -22.34 -41.86
N SER A 380 4.18 -22.31 -42.18
CA SER A 380 3.63 -22.05 -43.52
C SER A 380 2.64 -20.88 -43.46
N ILE A 381 3.14 -19.65 -43.60
CA ILE A 381 2.41 -18.41 -43.31
C ILE A 381 1.76 -17.86 -44.58
N LEU A 382 0.44 -17.66 -44.57
CA LEU A 382 -0.33 -17.09 -45.67
C LEU A 382 -0.23 -15.55 -45.71
N VAL A 383 0.01 -15.02 -46.92
CA VAL A 383 0.09 -13.59 -47.23
C VAL A 383 -1.12 -13.17 -48.09
N PRO A 384 -2.15 -12.52 -47.49
CA PRO A 384 -3.25 -11.92 -48.23
C PRO A 384 -2.84 -10.56 -48.83
N SER A 385 -2.05 -10.58 -49.90
CA SER A 385 -1.65 -9.37 -50.62
C SER A 385 -2.86 -8.78 -51.39
N PRO A 386 -3.25 -7.51 -51.16
CA PRO A 386 -4.40 -6.89 -51.85
C PRO A 386 -4.04 -6.37 -53.27
N PHE A 387 -2.80 -6.53 -53.70
CA PHE A 387 -2.26 -5.95 -54.94
C PHE A 387 -2.45 -6.86 -56.17
N ARG A 388 -2.51 -6.27 -57.36
CA ARG A 388 -2.88 -6.96 -58.62
C ARG A 388 -1.68 -7.30 -59.50
N GLY A 389 -0.87 -8.25 -59.03
CA GLY A 389 0.26 -8.80 -59.77
C GLY A 389 1.46 -9.05 -58.87
N PRO A 390 2.65 -9.32 -59.44
CA PRO A 390 3.86 -9.47 -58.67
C PRO A 390 4.22 -8.16 -57.96
N VAL A 391 4.42 -8.22 -56.64
CA VAL A 391 4.86 -7.08 -55.81
C VAL A 391 6.12 -7.41 -55.04
N THR A 392 6.99 -6.42 -54.86
CA THR A 392 8.20 -6.58 -54.03
C THR A 392 7.82 -6.45 -52.56
N ALA A 393 8.34 -7.36 -51.74
CA ALA A 393 8.17 -7.34 -50.29
C ALA A 393 9.52 -7.35 -49.58
N LEU A 394 9.63 -6.59 -48.49
CA LEU A 394 10.63 -6.84 -47.46
C LEU A 394 9.99 -7.76 -46.43
N LEU A 395 10.56 -8.96 -46.27
CA LEU A 395 10.28 -9.91 -45.21
C LEU A 395 11.36 -9.77 -44.13
N THR A 396 10.95 -9.64 -42.88
CA THR A 396 11.83 -9.72 -41.70
C THR A 396 11.32 -10.76 -40.71
N ILE A 397 12.25 -11.44 -40.06
CA ILE A 397 12.01 -12.22 -38.84
C ILE A 397 12.67 -11.42 -37.70
N GLU A 398 11.87 -11.01 -36.73
CA GLU A 398 12.22 -9.95 -35.77
C GLU A 398 11.67 -10.21 -34.35
N ARG A 399 12.38 -9.70 -33.34
CA ARG A 399 12.00 -9.72 -31.92
C ARG A 399 12.50 -8.43 -31.24
N GLY A 400 13.53 -8.48 -30.39
CA GLY A 400 14.23 -7.26 -29.97
C GLY A 400 14.99 -6.62 -31.15
N THR A 401 15.51 -7.47 -32.03
CA THR A 401 16.31 -7.12 -33.21
C THR A 401 15.75 -7.76 -34.49
N ILE A 402 16.33 -7.43 -35.65
CA ILE A 402 16.05 -8.13 -36.91
C ILE A 402 17.01 -9.32 -37.02
N LEU A 403 16.50 -10.53 -36.76
CA LEU A 403 17.24 -11.79 -36.79
C LEU A 403 17.61 -12.17 -38.23
N GLU A 404 16.65 -12.05 -39.16
CA GLU A 404 16.89 -12.21 -40.60
C GLU A 404 16.03 -11.22 -41.41
N TYR A 405 16.55 -10.76 -42.55
CA TYR A 405 15.77 -10.04 -43.55
C TYR A 405 15.98 -10.61 -44.96
N ARG A 406 14.91 -10.63 -45.77
CA ARG A 406 14.92 -11.06 -47.17
C ARG A 406 14.07 -10.10 -48.01
N VAL A 407 14.56 -9.70 -49.18
CA VAL A 407 13.71 -9.06 -50.20
C VAL A 407 13.21 -10.15 -51.14
N ILE A 408 11.89 -10.27 -51.23
CA ILE A 408 11.21 -11.30 -52.03
C ILE A 408 10.23 -10.66 -53.02
N GLU A 409 9.83 -11.42 -54.04
CA GLU A 409 8.76 -11.05 -54.97
C GLU A 409 7.59 -11.98 -54.67
N ILE A 410 6.44 -11.40 -54.31
CA ILE A 410 5.18 -12.10 -54.07
C ILE A 410 4.45 -12.15 -55.41
N GLU A 411 4.40 -13.32 -56.06
CA GLU A 411 3.86 -13.49 -57.42
C GLU A 411 2.32 -13.41 -57.47
N SER A 412 1.63 -13.58 -56.32
CA SER A 412 0.16 -13.71 -56.27
C SER A 412 -0.48 -13.04 -55.04
N ASN A 413 -1.80 -12.84 -55.09
CA ASN A 413 -2.58 -12.24 -54.01
C ASN A 413 -2.86 -13.18 -52.82
N SER A 414 -2.25 -14.38 -52.79
CA SER A 414 -2.50 -15.44 -51.82
C SER A 414 -1.31 -16.42 -51.82
N GLU A 415 -0.17 -15.96 -51.32
CA GLU A 415 1.09 -16.71 -51.34
C GLU A 415 1.47 -17.22 -49.94
N THR A 416 2.15 -18.37 -49.86
CA THR A 416 2.54 -18.99 -48.59
C THR A 416 4.05 -18.93 -48.39
N LEU A 417 4.49 -18.14 -47.42
CA LEU A 417 5.88 -18.13 -46.95
C LEU A 417 6.17 -19.42 -46.19
N ARG A 418 7.41 -19.91 -46.25
CA ARG A 418 7.84 -21.08 -45.49
C ARG A 418 9.08 -20.76 -44.67
N LEU A 419 8.95 -20.80 -43.34
CA LEU A 419 9.97 -20.44 -42.37
C LEU A 419 10.34 -21.66 -41.53
N PRO A 420 11.54 -22.23 -41.70
CA PRO A 420 12.10 -23.17 -40.73
C PRO A 420 12.22 -22.49 -39.36
N ILE A 421 11.79 -23.18 -38.30
CA ILE A 421 11.85 -22.68 -36.93
C ILE A 421 13.19 -23.10 -36.32
N GLU A 422 14.01 -22.14 -35.90
CA GLU A 422 15.33 -22.37 -35.34
C GLU A 422 15.30 -22.28 -33.80
N ALA A 423 16.26 -22.89 -33.10
CA ALA A 423 16.26 -22.94 -31.64
C ALA A 423 16.43 -21.56 -30.96
N GLY A 424 16.99 -20.57 -31.66
CA GLY A 424 17.04 -19.18 -31.21
C GLY A 424 15.69 -18.44 -31.31
N TYR A 425 14.66 -19.06 -31.92
CA TYR A 425 13.32 -18.45 -32.02
C TYR A 425 12.46 -18.69 -30.78
N THR A 426 12.85 -19.58 -29.86
CA THR A 426 12.28 -19.65 -28.51
C THR A 426 12.45 -18.27 -27.81
N PRO A 427 11.47 -17.76 -27.05
CA PRO A 427 10.12 -18.32 -26.83
C PRO A 427 9.09 -17.93 -27.89
N ASN A 428 9.37 -16.91 -28.71
CA ASN A 428 8.55 -16.48 -29.84
C ASN A 428 9.34 -15.66 -30.86
N VAL A 429 8.87 -15.53 -32.10
CA VAL A 429 9.38 -14.54 -33.07
C VAL A 429 8.24 -13.90 -33.86
N PHE A 430 8.43 -12.65 -34.28
CA PHE A 430 7.51 -11.99 -35.21
C PHE A 430 7.98 -12.17 -36.65
N VAL A 431 7.02 -12.39 -37.54
CA VAL A 431 7.23 -12.39 -38.99
C VAL A 431 6.52 -11.17 -39.57
N SER A 432 7.28 -10.29 -40.18
CA SER A 432 6.87 -8.94 -40.58
C SER A 432 7.11 -8.76 -42.07
N LEU A 433 6.14 -8.17 -42.77
CA LEU A 433 6.10 -8.11 -44.23
C LEU A 433 5.62 -6.76 -44.73
N VAL A 434 6.53 -5.99 -45.32
CA VAL A 434 6.24 -4.70 -45.98
C VAL A 434 6.11 -4.92 -47.48
N LEU A 435 4.87 -5.00 -47.98
CA LEU A 435 4.54 -5.05 -49.40
C LEU A 435 4.63 -3.64 -50.01
N VAL A 436 5.28 -3.49 -51.17
CA VAL A 436 5.37 -2.21 -51.89
C VAL A 436 4.98 -2.38 -53.37
N ALA A 437 3.88 -1.75 -53.77
CA ALA A 437 3.39 -1.71 -55.15
C ALA A 437 3.79 -0.39 -55.85
N GLY A 438 4.49 -0.51 -56.97
CA GLY A 438 4.87 0.62 -57.83
C GLY A 438 3.83 0.91 -58.92
N THR A 439 3.90 2.10 -59.54
CA THR A 439 3.01 2.49 -60.64
C THR A 439 3.37 1.81 -61.97
N GLY A 440 3.01 0.52 -62.10
CA GLY A 440 3.27 -0.27 -63.30
C GLY A 440 2.54 -1.62 -63.36
N GLY A 441 1.24 -1.61 -63.65
CA GLY A 441 0.42 -2.82 -63.82
C GLY A 441 -1.03 -2.47 -64.18
N ASP A 442 -1.98 -3.32 -63.79
CA ASP A 442 -3.42 -2.98 -63.70
C ASP A 442 -3.74 -2.12 -62.44
N GLU A 443 -2.70 -1.67 -61.74
CA GLU A 443 -2.74 -0.95 -60.47
C GLU A 443 -2.56 0.56 -60.70
N SER A 444 -3.54 1.37 -60.27
CA SER A 444 -3.65 2.78 -60.67
C SER A 444 -2.86 3.77 -59.81
N GLU A 445 -2.54 3.42 -58.57
CA GLU A 445 -1.87 4.29 -57.60
C GLU A 445 -0.82 3.48 -56.82
N PRO A 446 0.33 4.08 -56.45
CA PRO A 446 1.36 3.37 -55.69
C PRO A 446 0.89 3.20 -54.24
N GLY A 447 1.11 2.02 -53.68
CA GLY A 447 0.62 1.67 -52.34
C GLY A 447 1.60 0.79 -51.59
N TYR A 448 1.44 0.75 -50.27
CA TYR A 448 2.11 -0.21 -49.41
C TYR A 448 1.11 -0.90 -48.49
N ARG A 449 1.51 -2.02 -47.91
CA ARG A 449 0.86 -2.66 -46.76
C ARG A 449 1.93 -3.19 -45.82
N VAL A 450 1.62 -3.18 -44.53
CA VAL A 450 2.41 -3.85 -43.50
C VAL A 450 1.54 -4.94 -42.92
N GLY A 451 2.03 -6.17 -43.00
CA GLY A 451 1.49 -7.35 -42.32
C GLY A 451 2.47 -7.83 -41.27
N MET A 452 1.95 -8.38 -40.17
CA MET A 452 2.75 -8.90 -39.08
C MET A 452 2.00 -10.04 -38.41
N THR A 453 2.72 -11.05 -37.93
CA THR A 453 2.18 -12.11 -37.07
C THR A 453 3.25 -12.61 -36.11
N MET A 454 2.83 -13.22 -35.02
CA MET A 454 3.69 -13.77 -33.97
C MET A 454 3.64 -15.31 -34.06
N LEU A 455 4.79 -15.96 -33.98
CA LEU A 455 4.92 -17.41 -33.91
C LEU A 455 5.45 -17.77 -32.53
N GLU A 456 4.69 -18.53 -31.74
CA GLU A 456 5.18 -19.08 -30.47
C GLU A 456 6.08 -20.29 -30.73
N VAL A 457 7.18 -20.39 -29.97
CA VAL A 457 8.17 -21.46 -30.11
C VAL A 457 8.52 -22.02 -28.74
N THR A 458 8.11 -23.26 -28.48
CA THR A 458 8.18 -23.86 -27.13
C THR A 458 9.59 -23.84 -26.51
N ALA A 459 9.65 -23.67 -25.20
CA ALA A 459 10.87 -23.69 -24.40
C ALA A 459 11.24 -25.09 -23.86
N ALA A 460 10.53 -26.15 -24.23
CA ALA A 460 10.66 -27.49 -23.61
C ALA A 460 12.07 -28.13 -23.66
N GLU A 461 12.98 -27.71 -24.55
CA GLU A 461 14.39 -28.16 -24.52
C GLU A 461 15.24 -27.43 -23.45
N ARG A 462 14.69 -26.41 -22.78
CA ARG A 462 15.29 -25.61 -21.70
C ARG A 462 14.72 -25.92 -20.32
N GLU A 463 13.69 -26.76 -20.24
CA GLU A 463 13.04 -27.13 -18.99
C GLU A 463 13.80 -28.24 -18.25
N LEU A 464 13.89 -28.11 -16.93
CA LEU A 464 14.39 -29.14 -16.01
C LEU A 464 13.21 -29.82 -15.30
N ALA A 465 13.16 -31.15 -15.37
CA ALA A 465 12.24 -31.93 -14.56
C ALA A 465 12.81 -32.11 -13.15
N VAL A 466 12.23 -31.39 -12.18
CA VAL A 466 12.55 -31.47 -10.75
C VAL A 466 11.54 -32.38 -10.06
N SER A 467 12.01 -33.41 -9.35
CA SER A 467 11.17 -34.32 -8.58
C SER A 467 11.62 -34.41 -7.12
N ILE A 468 10.66 -34.53 -6.21
CA ILE A 468 10.84 -34.45 -4.76
C ILE A 468 10.17 -35.66 -4.11
N SER A 469 10.86 -36.32 -3.19
CA SER A 469 10.35 -37.46 -2.41
C SER A 469 10.61 -37.28 -0.90
N PRO A 470 9.58 -37.13 -0.06
CA PRO A 470 9.73 -37.13 1.40
C PRO A 470 9.97 -38.54 1.96
N ASP A 471 10.61 -38.63 3.13
CA ASP A 471 10.97 -39.92 3.76
C ASP A 471 9.77 -40.82 4.12
N ARG A 472 8.61 -40.21 4.36
CA ARG A 472 7.34 -40.88 4.68
C ARG A 472 6.16 -40.22 3.97
N SER A 473 5.16 -41.03 3.65
CA SER A 473 3.86 -40.60 3.07
C SER A 473 2.75 -40.50 4.13
N GLY A 474 3.11 -40.41 5.41
CA GLY A 474 2.18 -40.22 6.52
C GLY A 474 2.30 -38.80 7.07
N ALA A 475 1.36 -38.38 7.92
CA ALA A 475 1.50 -37.12 8.64
C ALA A 475 2.68 -37.18 9.62
N TYR A 476 3.32 -36.02 9.79
CA TYR A 476 4.38 -35.75 10.76
C TYR A 476 3.75 -35.13 12.02
N GLN A 477 4.52 -35.10 13.11
CA GLN A 477 4.15 -34.33 14.31
C GLN A 477 5.05 -33.08 14.44
N PRO A 478 4.59 -32.01 15.10
CA PRO A 478 5.45 -30.91 15.54
C PRO A 478 6.73 -31.42 16.22
N GLY A 479 7.89 -30.92 15.79
CA GLY A 479 9.20 -31.35 16.27
C GLY A 479 9.74 -32.65 15.65
N ASP A 480 9.04 -33.30 14.70
CA ASP A 480 9.65 -34.35 13.87
C ASP A 480 10.71 -33.73 12.93
N GLU A 481 11.78 -34.48 12.67
CA GLU A 481 12.63 -34.26 11.49
C GLU A 481 11.92 -34.83 10.24
N ALA A 482 11.94 -34.06 9.15
CA ALA A 482 11.46 -34.44 7.82
C ALA A 482 12.60 -34.37 6.80
N ASP A 483 12.86 -35.47 6.11
CA ASP A 483 13.92 -35.58 5.09
C ASP A 483 13.31 -35.61 3.68
N PHE A 484 13.93 -34.90 2.73
CA PHE A 484 13.53 -34.82 1.33
C PHE A 484 14.68 -35.22 0.40
N GLU A 485 14.44 -36.18 -0.50
CA GLU A 485 15.31 -36.54 -1.62
C GLU A 485 14.83 -35.80 -2.88
N ILE A 486 15.75 -35.16 -3.61
CA ILE A 486 15.47 -34.33 -4.80
C ILE A 486 16.28 -34.88 -5.99
N GLU A 487 15.62 -35.15 -7.11
CA GLU A 487 16.25 -35.59 -8.37
C GLU A 487 15.89 -34.61 -9.51
N VAL A 488 16.91 -34.15 -10.25
CA VAL A 488 16.79 -33.16 -11.34
C VAL A 488 17.36 -33.73 -12.65
N THR A 489 16.53 -33.68 -13.71
CA THR A 489 16.88 -34.20 -15.05
C THR A 489 16.55 -33.21 -16.17
N ASP A 490 17.22 -33.36 -17.32
CA ASP A 490 16.94 -32.61 -18.55
C ASP A 490 15.72 -33.16 -19.31
N HIS A 491 15.31 -32.47 -20.37
CA HIS A 491 14.21 -32.87 -21.26
C HIS A 491 14.36 -34.26 -21.94
N GLN A 492 15.52 -34.91 -21.82
CA GLN A 492 15.81 -36.25 -22.34
C GLN A 492 15.89 -37.31 -21.23
N GLY A 493 15.78 -36.91 -19.96
CA GLY A 493 15.91 -37.77 -18.78
C GLY A 493 17.35 -38.05 -18.36
N ASN A 494 18.33 -37.22 -18.75
CA ASN A 494 19.69 -37.29 -18.21
C ASN A 494 19.79 -36.50 -16.90
N PRO A 495 20.57 -36.94 -15.89
CA PRO A 495 20.77 -36.19 -14.65
C PRO A 495 21.59 -34.91 -14.84
N VAL A 496 21.19 -33.82 -14.17
CA VAL A 496 21.78 -32.47 -14.34
C VAL A 496 22.38 -31.94 -13.03
N GLN A 497 23.57 -31.33 -13.12
CA GLN A 497 24.14 -30.55 -12.02
C GLN A 497 23.58 -29.11 -12.03
N ALA A 498 22.69 -28.80 -11.10
CA ALA A 498 21.99 -27.52 -10.97
C ALA A 498 22.21 -26.89 -9.58
N GLU A 499 22.02 -25.57 -9.49
CA GLU A 499 21.78 -24.87 -8.23
C GLU A 499 20.29 -24.90 -7.92
N LEU A 500 19.96 -25.18 -6.66
CA LEU A 500 18.61 -25.32 -6.13
C LEU A 500 18.36 -24.27 -5.07
N THR A 501 17.21 -23.62 -5.16
CA THR A 501 16.59 -22.88 -4.07
C THR A 501 15.47 -23.74 -3.51
N VAL A 502 15.55 -24.08 -2.21
CA VAL A 502 14.60 -24.95 -1.51
C VAL A 502 13.93 -24.16 -0.40
N GLN A 503 12.60 -24.06 -0.44
CA GLN A 503 11.80 -23.38 0.59
C GLN A 503 10.68 -24.31 1.10
N LEU A 504 10.44 -24.31 2.42
CA LEU A 504 9.32 -25.04 3.05
C LEU A 504 8.41 -24.01 3.74
N VAL A 505 7.22 -23.81 3.19
CA VAL A 505 6.31 -22.71 3.53
C VAL A 505 4.97 -23.24 4.01
N ASP A 506 4.33 -22.55 4.96
CA ASP A 506 2.97 -22.89 5.42
C ASP A 506 1.96 -22.56 4.30
N LEU A 507 1.29 -23.58 3.75
CA LEU A 507 0.36 -23.43 2.64
C LEU A 507 -0.80 -22.48 2.97
N ALA A 508 -1.19 -22.39 4.24
CA ALA A 508 -2.19 -21.42 4.70
C ALA A 508 -1.77 -19.97 4.36
N VAL A 509 -0.48 -19.66 4.36
CA VAL A 509 0.05 -18.33 4.07
C VAL A 509 0.14 -18.06 2.56
N GLU A 510 0.48 -19.05 1.72
CA GLU A 510 0.39 -18.89 0.25
C GLU A 510 -1.06 -18.59 -0.19
N THR A 511 -2.07 -19.26 0.41
CA THR A 511 -3.47 -19.07 -0.01
C THR A 511 -4.05 -17.68 0.24
N LEU A 512 -3.43 -16.85 1.08
CA LEU A 512 -3.90 -15.49 1.40
C LEU A 512 -3.80 -14.51 0.22
N VAL A 513 -2.80 -14.65 -0.63
CA VAL A 513 -2.61 -13.79 -1.83
C VAL A 513 -3.28 -14.42 -3.05
N GLY A 514 -3.20 -15.75 -3.17
CA GLY A 514 -3.87 -16.52 -4.20
C GLY A 514 -3.15 -16.52 -5.56
N GLY A 515 -3.40 -17.58 -6.34
CA GLY A 515 -2.58 -17.92 -7.49
C GLY A 515 -1.29 -18.65 -7.10
N GLU A 516 -0.57 -19.18 -8.08
CA GLU A 516 0.80 -19.63 -7.88
C GLU A 516 1.76 -18.52 -8.36
N PRO A 517 2.93 -18.34 -7.72
CA PRO A 517 3.97 -17.46 -8.26
C PRO A 517 4.32 -17.84 -9.71
N PRO A 518 4.66 -16.88 -10.59
CA PRO A 518 5.14 -17.19 -11.94
C PRO A 518 6.32 -18.16 -11.88
N SER A 519 6.31 -19.20 -12.71
CA SER A 519 7.34 -20.23 -12.62
C SER A 519 8.71 -19.68 -13.02
N ILE A 520 9.78 -20.33 -12.56
CA ILE A 520 11.14 -19.97 -13.02
C ILE A 520 11.30 -20.18 -14.54
N VAL A 521 10.48 -21.04 -15.16
CA VAL A 521 10.43 -21.21 -16.62
C VAL A 521 9.81 -19.97 -17.29
N ASP A 522 8.67 -19.48 -16.80
CA ASP A 522 8.03 -18.26 -17.31
C ASP A 522 8.95 -17.03 -17.13
N ALA A 523 9.63 -16.93 -16.00
CA ALA A 523 10.56 -15.83 -15.70
C ALA A 523 11.70 -15.73 -16.73
N PHE A 524 12.16 -16.86 -17.29
CA PHE A 524 13.21 -16.90 -18.32
C PHE A 524 12.65 -16.90 -19.75
N TYR A 525 11.49 -17.54 -19.99
CA TYR A 525 11.00 -17.88 -21.32
C TYR A 525 9.56 -17.44 -21.61
N ARG A 526 9.04 -16.41 -20.91
CA ARG A 526 7.80 -15.71 -21.31
C ARG A 526 7.88 -15.16 -22.75
N GLN A 527 6.74 -15.13 -23.44
CA GLN A 527 6.61 -14.45 -24.74
C GLN A 527 7.12 -13.00 -24.64
N ARG A 528 7.90 -12.55 -25.65
CA ARG A 528 8.55 -11.24 -25.68
C ARG A 528 7.87 -10.28 -26.67
N GLY A 529 7.92 -8.99 -26.36
CA GLY A 529 7.48 -7.91 -27.25
C GLY A 529 8.36 -7.75 -28.50
N LEU A 530 7.91 -6.87 -29.41
CA LEU A 530 8.64 -6.51 -30.63
C LEU A 530 9.37 -5.16 -30.43
N GLY A 531 10.70 -5.19 -30.34
CA GLY A 531 11.55 -4.00 -30.27
C GLY A 531 11.83 -3.35 -31.64
N VAL A 532 11.52 -4.03 -32.76
CA VAL A 532 11.79 -3.51 -34.11
C VAL A 532 10.70 -2.55 -34.59
N ILE A 533 11.07 -1.28 -34.77
CA ILE A 533 10.17 -0.23 -35.27
C ILE A 533 10.37 0.00 -36.78
N THR A 534 9.44 -0.49 -37.59
CA THR A 534 9.38 -0.21 -39.04
C THR A 534 8.67 1.12 -39.32
N ALA A 535 9.34 2.05 -40.03
CA ALA A 535 8.85 3.42 -40.25
C ALA A 535 8.90 3.90 -41.72
N LEU A 536 7.91 4.70 -42.11
CA LEU A 536 7.86 5.47 -43.37
C LEU A 536 7.81 6.97 -43.05
N SER A 537 8.33 7.82 -43.95
CA SER A 537 8.65 9.23 -43.65
C SER A 537 7.47 10.21 -43.62
N LEU A 538 6.31 9.81 -43.08
CA LEU A 538 5.16 10.67 -42.83
C LEU A 538 4.57 10.39 -41.44
N VAL A 539 4.66 11.40 -40.55
CA VAL A 539 4.15 11.45 -39.16
C VAL A 539 5.04 10.68 -38.14
N ARG A 540 4.90 11.04 -36.85
CA ARG A 540 5.91 10.92 -35.78
C ARG A 540 5.27 11.04 -34.37
N ARG A 541 5.53 10.10 -33.45
CA ARG A 541 5.74 10.36 -31.99
C ARG A 541 6.29 9.11 -31.23
N HIS A 542 7.11 9.33 -30.19
CA HIS A 542 7.41 8.39 -29.07
C HIS A 542 6.31 8.47 -27.98
N MET A 543 6.27 7.78 -26.82
CA MET A 543 7.17 6.98 -25.93
C MET A 543 6.28 5.95 -25.15
N PRO A 544 6.73 5.22 -24.09
CA PRO A 544 7.80 4.21 -23.99
C PRO A 544 7.33 2.88 -23.33
N GLU A 545 8.29 2.06 -22.88
CA GLU A 545 8.23 0.65 -22.43
C GLU A 545 9.06 0.48 -21.10
N GLU A 546 9.01 -0.55 -20.21
CA GLU A 546 8.16 -1.74 -19.96
C GLU A 546 8.34 -2.31 -18.50
N VAL A 547 7.30 -2.91 -17.87
CA VAL A 547 7.34 -4.01 -16.83
C VAL A 547 7.83 -3.74 -15.34
N VAL A 548 7.62 -4.75 -14.46
CA VAL A 548 7.44 -4.84 -12.96
C VAL A 548 8.50 -5.79 -12.30
N PRO A 549 8.52 -6.17 -10.97
CA PRO A 549 8.36 -5.47 -9.62
C PRO A 549 9.55 -5.21 -8.57
N GLU A 550 10.23 -6.20 -7.89
CA GLU A 550 11.27 -6.02 -6.76
C GLU A 550 12.22 -7.23 -6.19
N GLU A 551 12.56 -7.32 -4.87
CA GLU A 551 13.43 -8.29 -4.03
C GLU A 551 15.02 -8.39 -4.10
N GLY A 552 15.97 -8.41 -3.08
CA GLY A 552 16.13 -8.47 -1.57
C GLY A 552 17.63 -8.57 -1.02
N LYS A 553 18.08 -8.98 0.22
CA LYS A 553 17.60 -8.97 1.65
C LYS A 553 18.62 -9.43 2.84
N GLY A 554 18.52 -9.11 4.19
CA GLY A 554 19.32 -9.61 5.43
C GLY A 554 18.98 -9.01 6.88
N GLY A 555 19.04 -9.56 8.16
CA GLY A 555 19.01 -10.92 8.88
C GLY A 555 19.21 -10.94 10.46
N GLY A 556 18.90 -11.89 11.42
CA GLY A 556 18.09 -13.18 11.58
C GLY A 556 18.30 -14.05 12.94
N GLY A 557 17.29 -14.78 13.52
CA GLY A 557 17.33 -15.96 14.54
C GLY A 557 17.20 -15.76 16.12
N ALA A 558 16.99 -16.71 17.11
CA ALA A 558 16.40 -18.09 17.32
C ALA A 558 16.51 -18.69 18.83
N GLY A 559 15.67 -19.63 19.40
CA GLY A 559 15.94 -20.45 20.67
C GLY A 559 14.82 -21.25 21.49
N ASP A 560 15.08 -22.51 21.98
CA ASP A 560 14.13 -23.62 22.46
C ASP A 560 13.78 -23.81 23.98
N ASP A 561 12.57 -24.38 24.29
CA ASP A 561 12.27 -25.33 25.42
C ASP A 561 10.96 -26.16 25.16
N GLY A 562 11.10 -27.37 24.59
CA GLY A 562 10.00 -28.10 23.90
C GLY A 562 8.90 -28.83 24.71
N GLY A 563 7.80 -29.15 24.00
CA GLY A 563 6.64 -29.91 24.49
C GLY A 563 5.39 -29.07 24.78
N LEU A 564 5.44 -27.78 24.47
CA LEU A 564 4.36 -26.80 24.49
C LEU A 564 4.44 -26.02 23.18
N ARG A 565 3.33 -25.88 22.46
CA ARG A 565 3.31 -25.20 21.17
C ARG A 565 3.35 -23.68 21.35
N THR A 566 4.39 -23.05 20.82
CA THR A 566 4.71 -21.62 20.94
C THR A 566 5.30 -20.97 19.69
N GLU A 567 6.03 -21.70 18.83
CA GLU A 567 6.69 -21.13 17.65
C GLU A 567 5.89 -21.41 16.37
N PHE A 568 5.25 -20.37 15.83
CA PHE A 568 4.39 -20.45 14.64
C PHE A 568 4.94 -19.64 13.45
N PRO A 569 6.13 -19.97 12.90
CA PRO A 569 6.67 -19.30 11.72
C PRO A 569 5.88 -19.66 10.45
N ALA A 570 5.92 -18.78 9.44
CA ALA A 570 5.33 -19.03 8.12
C ALA A 570 6.24 -19.82 7.17
N THR A 571 7.53 -19.91 7.49
CA THR A 571 8.58 -20.56 6.68
C THR A 571 9.43 -21.42 7.61
N ALA A 572 9.47 -22.72 7.36
CA ALA A 572 10.21 -23.70 8.17
C ALA A 572 11.64 -23.96 7.64
N LEU A 573 11.86 -23.81 6.33
CA LEU A 573 13.15 -23.99 5.69
C LEU A 573 13.37 -22.94 4.59
N TRP A 574 14.58 -22.40 4.50
CA TRP A 574 15.07 -21.62 3.38
C TRP A 574 16.53 -21.98 3.12
N GLU A 575 16.81 -22.65 1.99
CA GLU A 575 18.13 -23.12 1.57
C GLU A 575 18.39 -22.65 0.12
N PRO A 576 19.03 -21.49 -0.09
CA PRO A 576 19.00 -20.78 -1.38
C PRO A 576 20.00 -21.29 -2.43
N ALA A 577 21.02 -22.06 -2.02
CA ALA A 577 22.17 -22.41 -2.85
C ALA A 577 22.60 -23.87 -2.70
N LEU A 578 21.66 -24.77 -2.42
CA LEU A 578 21.89 -26.22 -2.46
C LEU A 578 22.27 -26.63 -3.89
N ARG A 579 23.10 -27.67 -4.09
CA ARG A 579 23.51 -28.12 -5.44
C ARG A 579 23.39 -29.63 -5.60
N THR A 580 22.90 -30.07 -6.76
CA THR A 580 22.82 -31.49 -7.09
C THR A 580 24.20 -32.09 -7.38
N ASP A 581 24.36 -33.36 -7.00
CA ASP A 581 25.54 -34.15 -7.27
C ASP A 581 25.62 -34.56 -8.76
N ARG A 582 26.63 -35.37 -9.12
CA ARG A 582 26.84 -35.83 -10.52
C ARG A 582 25.81 -36.84 -11.02
N ASN A 583 24.90 -37.30 -10.16
CA ASN A 583 23.76 -38.13 -10.52
C ASN A 583 22.46 -37.31 -10.53
N GLY A 584 22.53 -35.97 -10.43
CA GLY A 584 21.34 -35.11 -10.42
C GLY A 584 20.62 -35.07 -9.08
N THR A 585 21.23 -35.60 -8.01
CA THR A 585 20.57 -35.79 -6.70
C THR A 585 21.01 -34.78 -5.64
N ALA A 586 20.07 -34.34 -4.81
CA ALA A 586 20.31 -33.53 -3.62
C ALA A 586 19.40 -33.98 -2.47
N SER A 587 19.66 -33.50 -1.25
CA SER A 587 18.85 -33.80 -0.06
C SER A 587 18.72 -32.58 0.86
N ALA A 588 17.52 -32.35 1.38
CA ALA A 588 17.23 -31.33 2.39
C ALA A 588 16.59 -31.99 3.64
N SER A 589 16.78 -31.39 4.81
CA SER A 589 16.28 -31.90 6.09
C SER A 589 15.92 -30.75 7.01
N VAL A 590 14.83 -30.87 7.77
CA VAL A 590 14.30 -29.81 8.64
C VAL A 590 13.49 -30.38 9.80
N THR A 591 13.63 -29.76 10.99
CA THR A 591 12.75 -30.02 12.14
C THR A 591 11.48 -29.17 12.00
N LEU A 592 10.31 -29.79 12.01
CA LEU A 592 9.05 -29.08 11.76
C LEU A 592 8.61 -28.21 12.96
N PRO A 593 8.23 -26.94 12.75
CA PRO A 593 7.69 -26.04 13.79
C PRO A 593 6.35 -26.48 14.42
N ASP A 594 5.83 -25.69 15.35
CA ASP A 594 4.59 -26.01 16.10
C ASP A 594 3.27 -25.91 15.29
N ASN A 595 3.34 -25.50 14.02
CA ASN A 595 2.18 -25.39 13.14
C ASN A 595 1.56 -26.77 12.90
N LEU A 596 0.24 -26.86 13.06
CA LEU A 596 -0.56 -27.97 12.55
C LEU A 596 -1.13 -27.53 11.20
N THR A 597 -0.45 -27.87 10.11
CA THR A 597 -0.70 -27.33 8.77
C THR A 597 -0.22 -28.29 7.67
N THR A 598 -0.44 -27.91 6.41
CA THR A 598 0.27 -28.46 5.25
C THR A 598 1.47 -27.57 4.97
N TRP A 599 2.67 -28.14 5.06
CA TRP A 599 3.89 -27.49 4.63
C TRP A 599 4.15 -27.84 3.16
N ARG A 600 4.28 -26.82 2.31
CA ARG A 600 4.62 -26.95 0.90
C ARG A 600 6.12 -26.75 0.69
N LEU A 601 6.81 -27.79 0.24
CA LEU A 601 8.16 -27.66 -0.27
C LEU A 601 8.08 -27.18 -1.72
N ARG A 602 8.74 -26.06 -2.05
CA ARG A 602 9.01 -25.64 -3.44
C ARG A 602 10.52 -25.72 -3.68
N VAL A 603 10.89 -26.27 -4.82
CA VAL A 603 12.30 -26.36 -5.28
C VAL A 603 12.39 -25.77 -6.67
N GLN A 604 13.14 -24.68 -6.82
CA GLN A 604 13.49 -24.10 -8.13
C GLN A 604 14.95 -24.43 -8.45
N ALA A 605 15.18 -24.95 -9.65
CA ALA A 605 16.48 -25.39 -10.15
C ALA A 605 16.93 -24.50 -11.32
N ALA A 606 18.21 -24.12 -11.33
CA ALA A 606 18.82 -23.36 -12.41
C ALA A 606 20.24 -23.83 -12.74
N THR A 607 20.61 -23.70 -14.02
CA THR A 607 21.95 -24.04 -14.55
C THR A 607 22.65 -22.83 -15.15
N GLY A 608 23.96 -22.94 -15.35
CA GLY A 608 24.76 -21.88 -15.98
C GLY A 608 24.39 -21.63 -17.45
N ASP A 609 23.95 -22.67 -18.15
CA ASP A 609 23.46 -22.68 -19.53
C ASP A 609 21.93 -22.41 -19.65
N ALA A 610 21.35 -21.82 -18.59
CA ALA A 610 19.97 -21.34 -18.52
C ALA A 610 18.87 -22.40 -18.78
N LEU A 611 19.18 -23.68 -18.55
CA LEU A 611 18.14 -24.66 -18.24
C LEU A 611 17.59 -24.35 -16.84
N VAL A 612 16.27 -24.28 -16.71
CA VAL A 612 15.56 -23.94 -15.47
C VAL A 612 14.32 -24.81 -15.30
N GLY A 613 13.85 -25.00 -14.08
CA GLY A 613 12.60 -25.72 -13.81
C GLY A 613 12.31 -25.79 -12.33
N GLU A 614 11.11 -26.24 -11.96
CA GLU A 614 10.69 -26.31 -10.57
C GLU A 614 9.84 -27.53 -10.25
N GLY A 615 9.71 -27.82 -8.96
CA GLY A 615 8.87 -28.89 -8.44
C GLY A 615 8.32 -28.53 -7.06
N VAL A 616 7.16 -29.11 -6.73
CA VAL A 616 6.49 -28.93 -5.44
C VAL A 616 6.14 -30.27 -4.78
N ALA A 617 6.15 -30.30 -3.45
CA ALA A 617 5.67 -31.44 -2.67
C ALA A 617 5.09 -31.00 -1.32
N ASP A 618 3.88 -31.47 -1.02
CA ASP A 618 3.16 -31.11 0.20
C ASP A 618 3.29 -32.21 1.27
N ILE A 619 3.57 -31.82 2.52
CA ILE A 619 3.54 -32.71 3.70
C ILE A 619 2.63 -32.14 4.80
N VAL A 620 2.03 -33.00 5.62
CA VAL A 620 1.06 -32.59 6.65
C VAL A 620 1.62 -32.79 8.06
N SER A 621 1.54 -31.76 8.89
CA SER A 621 1.81 -31.78 10.33
C SER A 621 0.50 -31.84 11.12
N ASN A 622 0.28 -32.88 11.94
CA ASN A 622 -0.92 -32.97 12.79
C ASN A 622 -0.73 -33.79 14.09
N LEU A 623 -1.79 -33.86 14.90
CA LEU A 623 -1.84 -34.60 16.17
C LEU A 623 -3.17 -35.36 16.32
N ASP A 624 -3.14 -36.50 17.00
CA ASP A 624 -4.31 -37.35 17.30
C ASP A 624 -5.37 -36.64 18.17
N VAL A 625 -4.92 -35.78 19.09
CA VAL A 625 -5.73 -34.87 19.90
C VAL A 625 -5.06 -33.51 19.82
N MET A 626 -5.81 -32.48 19.43
CA MET A 626 -5.29 -31.12 19.29
C MET A 626 -6.22 -30.06 19.87
N VAL A 627 -5.63 -28.90 20.16
CA VAL A 627 -6.25 -27.69 20.68
C VAL A 627 -6.06 -26.56 19.67
N ARG A 628 -7.16 -25.92 19.27
CA ARG A 628 -7.19 -24.75 18.37
C ARG A 628 -7.76 -23.55 19.12
N PRO A 629 -6.93 -22.61 19.61
CA PRO A 629 -7.40 -21.42 20.32
C PRO A 629 -8.18 -20.48 19.40
N ALA A 630 -9.39 -20.11 19.81
CA ALA A 630 -10.20 -19.07 19.20
C ALA A 630 -10.18 -17.85 20.14
N LEU A 631 -9.16 -17.02 19.94
CA LEU A 631 -8.83 -15.85 20.75
C LEU A 631 -8.86 -14.58 19.88
N PRO A 632 -9.19 -13.42 20.46
CA PRO A 632 -9.10 -12.13 19.76
C PRO A 632 -7.64 -11.72 19.53
N ARG A 633 -7.40 -10.88 18.52
CA ARG A 633 -6.04 -10.44 18.15
C ARG A 633 -5.40 -9.51 19.19
N PHE A 634 -6.21 -8.71 19.87
CA PHE A 634 -5.82 -7.86 20.99
C PHE A 634 -6.89 -7.91 22.10
N LEU A 635 -6.64 -7.23 23.20
CA LEU A 635 -7.60 -6.98 24.28
C LEU A 635 -7.48 -5.54 24.77
N VAL A 636 -8.51 -5.03 25.46
CA VAL A 636 -8.48 -3.73 26.14
C VAL A 636 -8.67 -3.94 27.66
N ILE A 637 -7.97 -3.16 28.49
CA ILE A 637 -8.06 -3.26 29.96
C ILE A 637 -9.52 -3.07 30.43
N GLY A 638 -10.10 -4.08 31.06
CA GLY A 638 -11.49 -4.10 31.51
C GLY A 638 -12.48 -4.80 30.58
N ASP A 639 -12.03 -5.33 29.44
CA ASP A 639 -12.85 -6.22 28.59
C ASP A 639 -13.28 -7.49 29.32
N GLN A 640 -14.41 -8.06 28.88
CA GLN A 640 -14.97 -9.30 29.40
C GLN A 640 -15.19 -10.33 28.27
N PRO A 641 -14.11 -10.88 27.67
CA PRO A 641 -14.21 -11.84 26.58
C PRO A 641 -14.60 -13.24 27.07
N ARG A 642 -15.29 -14.00 26.22
CA ARG A 642 -15.48 -15.45 26.36
C ARG A 642 -14.45 -16.18 25.50
N LEU A 643 -13.22 -16.27 26.01
CA LEU A 643 -12.11 -16.95 25.32
C LEU A 643 -12.52 -18.35 24.91
N ALA A 644 -12.35 -18.70 23.64
CA ALA A 644 -12.79 -19.98 23.10
C ALA A 644 -11.59 -20.87 22.73
N THR A 645 -11.81 -22.17 22.74
CA THR A 645 -10.89 -23.13 22.13
C THR A 645 -11.69 -24.30 21.57
N VAL A 646 -11.38 -24.70 20.34
CA VAL A 646 -11.89 -25.94 19.76
C VAL A 646 -10.94 -27.07 20.12
N VAL A 647 -11.47 -28.24 20.47
CA VAL A 647 -10.68 -29.45 20.73
C VAL A 647 -11.18 -30.56 19.82
N HIS A 648 -10.25 -31.24 19.15
CA HIS A 648 -10.51 -32.28 18.14
C HIS A 648 -10.06 -33.65 18.64
N ASN A 649 -10.78 -34.69 18.20
CA ASN A 649 -10.37 -36.09 18.29
C ASN A 649 -10.14 -36.64 16.86
N ASN A 650 -8.92 -36.62 16.38
CA ASN A 650 -8.56 -37.15 15.05
C ASN A 650 -8.46 -38.70 15.03
N THR A 651 -8.64 -39.38 16.17
CA THR A 651 -8.52 -40.83 16.25
C THR A 651 -9.77 -41.57 15.77
N ALA A 652 -9.61 -42.87 15.45
CA ALA A 652 -10.68 -43.76 15.01
C ALA A 652 -11.57 -44.31 16.15
N GLU A 653 -11.37 -43.87 17.40
CA GLU A 653 -12.17 -44.26 18.57
C GLU A 653 -12.67 -43.01 19.32
N GLY A 654 -13.74 -43.13 20.12
CA GLY A 654 -14.25 -42.01 20.92
C GLY A 654 -13.41 -41.79 22.20
N LEU A 655 -13.12 -40.54 22.54
CA LEU A 655 -12.24 -40.15 23.65
C LEU A 655 -12.95 -39.29 24.71
N GLU A 656 -12.62 -39.52 25.98
CA GLU A 656 -12.87 -38.57 27.08
C GLU A 656 -11.63 -37.69 27.22
N ILE A 657 -11.76 -36.39 26.98
CA ILE A 657 -10.67 -35.43 26.93
C ILE A 657 -10.85 -34.39 28.04
N ARG A 658 -9.85 -34.28 28.92
CA ARG A 658 -9.75 -33.18 29.89
C ARG A 658 -9.12 -31.99 29.21
N VAL A 659 -9.68 -30.80 29.41
CA VAL A 659 -9.17 -29.55 28.84
C VAL A 659 -8.98 -28.53 29.95
N THR A 660 -7.79 -27.93 30.04
CA THR A 660 -7.45 -26.93 31.05
C THR A 660 -7.09 -25.60 30.40
N ALA A 661 -7.45 -24.50 31.05
CA ALA A 661 -7.06 -23.14 30.70
C ALA A 661 -6.28 -22.50 31.87
N GLN A 662 -5.13 -21.92 31.55
CA GLN A 662 -4.31 -21.12 32.46
C GLN A 662 -4.05 -19.77 31.81
N ALA A 663 -4.03 -18.68 32.58
CA ALA A 663 -3.80 -17.35 32.04
C ALA A 663 -3.05 -16.44 33.01
N GLU A 664 -2.30 -15.50 32.43
CA GLU A 664 -1.63 -14.39 33.10
C GLU A 664 -2.12 -13.08 32.46
N GLY A 665 -2.31 -12.02 33.25
CA GLY A 665 -2.89 -10.73 32.81
C GLY A 665 -4.42 -10.63 32.85
N LEU A 666 -5.14 -11.75 33.01
CA LEU A 666 -6.61 -11.76 33.16
C LEU A 666 -7.09 -12.78 34.21
N GLU A 667 -8.32 -12.60 34.71
CA GLU A 667 -8.96 -13.56 35.62
C GLU A 667 -9.92 -14.48 34.85
N LEU A 668 -9.77 -15.80 35.01
CA LEU A 668 -10.65 -16.82 34.42
C LEU A 668 -11.73 -17.28 35.40
N ALA A 669 -12.99 -17.38 34.94
CA ALA A 669 -14.09 -17.90 35.76
C ALA A 669 -14.00 -19.41 36.10
N SER A 670 -13.21 -20.18 35.33
CA SER A 670 -12.89 -21.59 35.57
C SER A 670 -11.59 -21.98 34.85
N SER A 671 -10.98 -23.12 35.21
CA SER A 671 -9.68 -23.55 34.65
C SER A 671 -9.58 -25.03 34.23
N GLU A 672 -10.60 -25.85 34.49
CA GLU A 672 -10.68 -27.23 34.00
C GLU A 672 -12.12 -27.56 33.52
N GLN A 673 -12.22 -28.18 32.36
CA GLN A 673 -13.43 -28.72 31.73
C GLN A 673 -13.13 -30.14 31.22
N THR A 674 -14.15 -30.89 30.84
CA THR A 674 -13.99 -32.25 30.28
C THR A 674 -15.10 -32.52 29.28
N VAL A 675 -14.73 -33.05 28.12
CA VAL A 675 -15.62 -33.34 26.99
C VAL A 675 -15.46 -34.80 26.58
N VAL A 676 -16.51 -35.38 25.97
CA VAL A 676 -16.45 -36.68 25.32
C VAL A 676 -16.74 -36.45 23.84
N LEU A 677 -15.81 -36.86 22.97
CA LEU A 677 -15.90 -36.71 21.53
C LEU A 677 -15.96 -38.10 20.88
N ASP A 678 -16.80 -38.27 19.86
CA ASP A 678 -16.75 -39.45 19.00
C ASP A 678 -15.52 -39.39 18.05
N ALA A 679 -15.29 -40.44 17.27
CA ALA A 679 -14.16 -40.54 16.35
C ALA A 679 -14.26 -39.51 15.21
N GLY A 680 -13.25 -38.67 15.03
CA GLY A 680 -13.24 -37.56 14.06
C GLY A 680 -14.05 -36.33 14.46
N ASP A 681 -14.54 -36.28 15.71
CA ASP A 681 -15.44 -35.24 16.20
C ASP A 681 -14.68 -34.08 16.90
N ARG A 682 -15.35 -32.91 17.03
CA ARG A 682 -14.77 -31.69 17.62
C ARG A 682 -15.79 -30.88 18.42
N ALA A 683 -15.34 -30.21 19.48
CA ALA A 683 -16.20 -29.35 20.30
C ALA A 683 -15.52 -28.03 20.71
N ASP A 684 -16.35 -27.01 20.87
CA ASP A 684 -16.03 -25.67 21.34
C ASP A 684 -16.17 -25.54 22.87
N LEU A 685 -15.14 -25.01 23.53
CA LEU A 685 -15.10 -24.79 24.98
C LEU A 685 -14.80 -23.34 25.29
N TYR A 686 -15.67 -22.71 26.09
CA TYR A 686 -15.59 -21.29 26.43
C TYR A 686 -15.14 -21.05 27.86
N TRP A 687 -14.39 -19.97 28.04
CA TRP A 687 -13.82 -19.54 29.31
C TRP A 687 -14.11 -18.04 29.49
N PRO A 688 -15.19 -17.67 30.21
CA PRO A 688 -15.45 -16.28 30.55
C PRO A 688 -14.28 -15.70 31.37
N ALA A 689 -13.79 -14.54 30.95
CA ALA A 689 -12.64 -13.87 31.52
C ALA A 689 -12.91 -12.39 31.80
N VAL A 690 -12.05 -11.77 32.62
CA VAL A 690 -12.01 -10.31 32.83
C VAL A 690 -10.56 -9.84 32.70
N VAL A 691 -10.31 -8.87 31.81
CA VAL A 691 -8.96 -8.39 31.50
C VAL A 691 -8.46 -7.42 32.57
N GLY A 692 -7.30 -7.73 33.17
CA GLY A 692 -6.67 -6.92 34.21
C GLY A 692 -5.80 -5.80 33.66
N VAL A 693 -5.04 -5.15 34.55
CA VAL A 693 -4.00 -4.17 34.16
C VAL A 693 -2.70 -4.91 33.87
N ALA A 694 -2.40 -5.08 32.58
CA ALA A 694 -1.15 -5.63 32.05
C ALA A 694 -0.95 -5.12 30.61
N ASP A 695 0.28 -5.14 30.09
CA ASP A 695 0.58 -4.76 28.69
C ASP A 695 0.37 -5.93 27.70
N ARG A 696 0.37 -7.17 28.22
CA ARG A 696 0.04 -8.41 27.49
C ARG A 696 -0.71 -9.38 28.38
N VAL A 697 -1.56 -10.20 27.77
CA VAL A 697 -2.19 -11.39 28.34
C VAL A 697 -1.51 -12.62 27.75
N THR A 698 -1.22 -13.63 28.57
CA THR A 698 -0.69 -14.91 28.09
C THR A 698 -1.65 -16.02 28.49
N VAL A 699 -2.18 -16.77 27.51
CA VAL A 699 -3.13 -17.86 27.73
C VAL A 699 -2.49 -19.17 27.30
N THR A 700 -2.52 -20.18 28.18
CA THR A 700 -2.10 -21.55 27.87
C THR A 700 -3.31 -22.48 27.98
N PHE A 701 -3.68 -23.11 26.86
CA PHE A 701 -4.66 -24.20 26.84
C PHE A 701 -3.93 -25.55 26.80
N SER A 702 -4.55 -26.61 27.32
CA SER A 702 -4.00 -27.97 27.20
C SER A 702 -5.11 -29.02 27.19
N ALA A 703 -5.00 -30.03 26.33
CA ALA A 703 -5.86 -31.20 26.27
C ALA A 703 -5.10 -32.46 26.68
N LEU A 704 -5.78 -33.40 27.35
CA LEU A 704 -5.22 -34.67 27.79
C LEU A 704 -6.25 -35.79 27.72
N SER A 705 -5.91 -36.88 27.03
CA SER A 705 -6.66 -38.14 27.03
C SER A 705 -5.70 -39.34 27.05
N GLY A 706 -5.53 -39.97 28.21
CA GLY A 706 -4.60 -41.08 28.38
C GLY A 706 -3.14 -40.66 28.10
N PRO A 707 -2.47 -41.23 27.08
CA PRO A 707 -1.15 -40.78 26.63
C PRO A 707 -1.19 -39.60 25.66
N LEU A 708 -2.33 -39.33 25.02
CA LEU A 708 -2.51 -38.28 24.01
C LEU A 708 -2.65 -36.93 24.70
N ARG A 709 -1.94 -35.92 24.19
CA ARG A 709 -1.88 -34.58 24.76
C ARG A 709 -1.52 -33.54 23.70
N ASP A 710 -2.02 -32.33 23.90
CA ASP A 710 -1.56 -31.12 23.21
C ASP A 710 -1.62 -29.95 24.20
N ALA A 711 -0.77 -28.95 24.01
CA ALA A 711 -0.76 -27.73 24.79
C ALA A 711 -0.28 -26.57 23.92
N VAL A 712 -1.00 -25.45 23.97
CA VAL A 712 -0.75 -24.25 23.15
C VAL A 712 -0.68 -23.05 24.06
N ARG A 713 0.33 -22.20 23.88
CA ARG A 713 0.43 -20.90 24.55
C ARG A 713 0.41 -19.77 23.53
N MET A 714 -0.54 -18.83 23.72
CA MET A 714 -0.67 -17.61 22.94
C MET A 714 -0.41 -16.39 23.85
N SER A 715 0.16 -15.31 23.29
CA SER A 715 0.33 -14.04 24.00
C SER A 715 -0.29 -12.89 23.20
N ILE A 716 -1.28 -12.24 23.79
CA ILE A 716 -2.14 -11.21 23.19
C ILE A 716 -1.73 -9.83 23.73
N PRO A 717 -1.53 -8.78 22.90
CA PRO A 717 -1.32 -7.41 23.37
C PRO A 717 -2.56 -6.86 24.08
N VAL A 718 -2.35 -6.06 25.12
CA VAL A 718 -3.43 -5.42 25.90
C VAL A 718 -3.27 -3.91 25.84
N TYR A 719 -4.27 -3.23 25.27
CA TYR A 719 -4.28 -1.78 25.11
C TYR A 719 -5.04 -1.07 26.23
N HIS A 720 -4.66 0.18 26.51
CA HIS A 720 -5.23 0.97 27.60
C HIS A 720 -6.56 1.63 27.20
N ALA A 721 -7.61 1.35 27.99
CA ALA A 721 -8.98 1.85 27.83
C ALA A 721 -9.15 3.34 28.23
N THR A 722 -8.17 4.20 27.91
CA THR A 722 -8.06 5.54 28.50
C THR A 722 -7.34 6.52 27.58
N THR A 723 -7.99 7.60 27.17
CA THR A 723 -7.27 8.77 26.67
C THR A 723 -6.58 9.47 27.85
N PRO A 724 -5.26 9.74 27.80
CA PRO A 724 -4.57 10.47 28.85
C PRO A 724 -4.88 11.96 28.75
N GLU A 725 -5.57 12.51 29.76
CA GLU A 725 -5.73 13.95 29.90
C GLU A 725 -4.52 14.49 30.66
N THR A 726 -3.82 15.46 30.08
CA THR A 726 -2.65 16.11 30.71
C THR A 726 -2.88 17.61 30.80
N VAL A 727 -2.78 18.15 32.01
CA VAL A 727 -2.85 19.61 32.23
C VAL A 727 -1.56 20.08 32.90
N GLY A 728 -0.98 21.15 32.36
CA GLY A 728 0.33 21.66 32.75
C GLY A 728 0.30 23.13 33.20
N THR A 729 1.28 23.48 34.03
CA THR A 729 1.76 24.86 34.22
C THR A 729 3.29 24.84 34.29
N SER A 730 3.92 25.98 34.01
CA SER A 730 5.38 26.11 33.96
C SER A 730 5.76 27.59 34.14
N GLY A 731 7.01 27.88 34.52
CA GLY A 731 7.43 29.25 34.77
C GLY A 731 8.85 29.41 35.29
N VAL A 732 9.11 30.59 35.87
CA VAL A 732 10.40 31.00 36.45
C VAL A 732 10.18 31.43 37.90
N VAL A 733 11.05 31.01 38.82
CA VAL A 733 10.92 31.32 40.25
C VAL A 733 11.67 32.61 40.60
N GLU A 734 10.94 33.74 40.68
CA GLU A 734 11.51 35.04 41.06
C GLU A 734 11.66 35.18 42.59
N GLY A 735 12.39 34.22 43.19
CA GLY A 735 12.65 34.12 44.62
C GLY A 735 11.69 33.18 45.35
N SER A 736 10.37 33.34 45.19
CA SER A 736 9.39 32.38 45.70
C SER A 736 8.05 32.44 44.97
N GLU A 737 7.58 31.29 44.48
CA GLU A 737 6.30 31.15 43.75
C GLU A 737 5.37 30.13 44.42
N THR A 738 4.08 30.16 44.09
CA THR A 738 3.10 29.20 44.61
C THR A 738 2.04 28.84 43.58
N GLU A 739 2.12 27.60 43.10
CA GLU A 739 1.14 27.00 42.19
C GLU A 739 0.08 26.21 42.95
N VAL A 740 -1.13 26.14 42.39
CA VAL A 740 -2.29 25.46 43.01
C VAL A 740 -2.97 24.54 42.00
N ILE A 741 -2.71 23.24 42.11
CA ILE A 741 -3.29 22.23 41.22
C ILE A 741 -4.54 21.63 41.87
N ARG A 742 -5.70 21.86 41.24
CA ARG A 742 -6.94 21.15 41.58
C ARG A 742 -6.98 19.82 40.86
N VAL A 743 -6.97 18.72 41.61
CA VAL A 743 -7.09 17.38 41.03
C VAL A 743 -8.56 17.13 40.63
N PRO A 744 -8.87 16.75 39.39
CA PRO A 744 -10.24 16.40 39.01
C PRO A 744 -10.78 15.24 39.86
N ALA A 745 -11.99 15.38 40.38
CA ALA A 745 -12.64 14.34 41.21
C ALA A 745 -13.02 13.06 40.42
N VAL A 746 -12.77 13.05 39.11
CA VAL A 746 -12.97 11.92 38.18
C VAL A 746 -11.66 11.17 37.86
N ALA A 747 -10.51 11.67 38.30
CA ALA A 747 -9.22 11.02 38.07
C ALA A 747 -9.13 9.68 38.82
N ASN A 748 -8.64 8.63 38.13
CA ASN A 748 -8.42 7.32 38.74
C ASN A 748 -7.36 7.42 39.87
N PRO A 749 -7.68 7.12 41.15
CA PRO A 749 -6.71 7.18 42.24
C PRO A 749 -5.48 6.29 42.07
N GLU A 750 -5.58 5.22 41.26
CA GLU A 750 -4.52 4.23 41.09
C GLU A 750 -3.62 4.50 39.86
N GLN A 751 -3.96 5.49 39.01
CA GLN A 751 -3.26 5.72 37.73
C GLN A 751 -3.08 7.21 37.42
N GLY A 752 -1.91 7.54 36.85
CA GLY A 752 -1.48 8.92 36.65
C GLY A 752 -0.93 9.55 37.93
N GLY A 753 -0.61 10.84 37.85
CA GLY A 753 0.02 11.57 38.95
C GLY A 753 0.36 13.01 38.57
N LEU A 754 1.04 13.68 39.50
CA LEU A 754 1.62 15.01 39.31
C LEU A 754 3.14 14.85 39.27
N THR A 755 3.74 15.25 38.16
CA THR A 755 5.20 15.44 38.07
C THR A 755 5.51 16.92 38.13
N VAL A 756 6.37 17.35 39.06
CA VAL A 756 6.92 18.70 39.14
C VAL A 756 8.42 18.59 38.90
N THR A 757 8.90 19.05 37.75
CA THR A 757 10.33 19.09 37.40
C THR A 757 10.88 20.48 37.71
N LEU A 758 11.98 20.54 38.47
CA LEU A 758 12.77 21.75 38.65
C LEU A 758 13.98 21.72 37.72
N GLU A 759 14.23 22.86 37.08
CA GLU A 759 15.17 23.01 35.98
C GLU A 759 16.14 24.15 36.34
N PRO A 760 17.33 23.84 36.91
CA PRO A 760 18.22 24.87 37.46
C PRO A 760 18.93 25.74 36.40
N SER A 761 18.73 25.44 35.11
CA SER A 761 19.23 26.20 33.97
C SER A 761 18.39 25.91 32.71
N LEU A 762 18.62 26.68 31.64
CA LEU A 762 18.08 26.36 30.31
C LEU A 762 18.59 25.02 29.76
N ALA A 763 19.84 24.62 30.05
CA ALA A 763 20.39 23.33 29.62
C ALA A 763 19.66 22.14 30.27
N ALA A 764 19.10 22.32 31.46
CA ALA A 764 18.22 21.33 32.09
C ALA A 764 16.82 21.32 31.42
N ALA A 765 16.26 22.51 31.15
CA ALA A 765 14.92 22.65 30.56
C ALA A 765 14.78 22.14 29.11
N MET A 766 15.87 22.01 28.35
CA MET A 766 15.84 21.53 26.96
C MET A 766 15.88 19.99 26.82
N GLN A 767 16.10 19.23 27.91
CA GLN A 767 16.36 17.77 27.82
C GLN A 767 15.15 16.97 27.33
N GLU A 768 13.95 17.21 27.86
CA GLU A 768 12.74 16.48 27.45
C GLU A 768 12.39 16.74 25.97
N GLY A 769 12.64 17.96 25.48
CA GLY A 769 12.53 18.32 24.06
C GLY A 769 13.51 17.57 23.15
N LEU A 770 14.76 17.37 23.59
CA LEU A 770 15.78 16.59 22.88
C LEU A 770 15.42 15.09 22.85
N GLU A 771 14.96 14.52 23.96
CA GLU A 771 14.56 13.10 24.02
C GLU A 771 13.32 12.79 23.16
N TYR A 772 12.40 13.73 23.02
CA TYR A 772 11.23 13.59 22.14
C TYR A 772 11.64 13.43 20.67
N LEU A 773 12.57 14.25 20.16
CA LEU A 773 13.06 14.16 18.77
C LEU A 773 13.78 12.84 18.51
N ARG A 774 14.51 12.30 19.50
CA ARG A 774 15.12 10.97 19.40
C ARG A 774 14.08 9.87 19.12
N SER A 775 12.87 10.01 19.66
CA SER A 775 11.83 8.98 19.72
C SER A 775 10.59 9.23 18.83
N TYR A 776 10.62 10.23 17.95
CA TYR A 776 9.51 10.49 17.03
C TYR A 776 9.39 9.37 15.96
N PRO A 777 8.18 8.85 15.64
CA PRO A 777 8.00 7.62 14.87
C PRO A 777 7.88 7.80 13.35
N TYR A 778 7.99 9.03 12.84
CA TYR A 778 7.84 9.35 11.41
C TYR A 778 9.11 10.00 10.86
N ASP A 779 9.47 9.68 9.61
CA ASP A 779 10.79 9.98 9.01
C ASP A 779 10.70 10.66 7.61
N CYS A 780 9.93 11.76 7.50
CA CYS A 780 9.98 12.66 6.34
C CYS A 780 11.27 13.50 6.33
N ILE A 781 11.56 14.29 5.28
CA ILE A 781 12.79 15.10 5.24
C ILE A 781 12.84 16.15 6.37
N GLU A 782 11.72 16.80 6.68
CA GLU A 782 11.59 17.76 7.78
C GLU A 782 11.95 17.10 9.10
N GLN A 783 11.30 15.97 9.38
CA GLN A 783 11.50 15.19 10.60
C GLN A 783 12.96 14.72 10.69
N THR A 784 13.52 14.16 9.62
CA THR A 784 14.92 13.70 9.54
C THR A 784 15.90 14.82 9.95
N VAL A 785 15.75 16.02 9.38
CA VAL A 785 16.61 17.18 9.68
C VAL A 785 16.37 17.68 11.11
N SER A 786 15.11 17.74 11.53
CA SER A 786 14.69 18.11 12.89
C SER A 786 15.17 17.15 13.98
N ARG A 787 15.43 15.87 13.67
CA ARG A 787 16.00 14.89 14.62
C ARG A 787 17.47 15.18 14.97
N PHE A 788 18.25 15.80 14.08
CA PHE A 788 19.70 16.00 14.31
C PHE A 788 20.11 17.45 14.62
N LEU A 789 19.39 18.46 14.11
CA LEU A 789 19.74 19.88 14.35
C LEU A 789 19.87 20.26 15.85
N PRO A 790 18.93 19.91 16.75
CA PRO A 790 19.03 20.31 18.17
C PRO A 790 20.09 19.55 18.94
N ASN A 791 20.31 18.29 18.55
CA ASN A 791 21.41 17.46 19.04
C ASN A 791 22.77 18.10 18.72
N LEU A 792 22.90 18.65 17.51
CA LEU A 792 24.09 19.37 17.06
C LEU A 792 24.31 20.69 17.82
N ALA A 793 23.27 21.50 17.99
CA ALA A 793 23.33 22.73 18.78
C ALA A 793 23.71 22.45 20.24
N THR A 794 23.15 21.39 20.82
CA THR A 794 23.49 20.91 22.17
C THR A 794 24.95 20.48 22.27
N GLN A 795 25.47 19.77 21.26
CA GLN A 795 26.90 19.40 21.20
C GLN A 795 27.80 20.63 21.12
N ARG A 796 27.48 21.61 20.25
CA ARG A 796 28.20 22.89 20.13
C ARG A 796 28.26 23.62 21.48
N ALA A 797 27.13 23.71 22.18
CA ALA A 797 27.08 24.33 23.51
C ALA A 797 27.87 23.55 24.57
N LEU A 798 27.75 22.23 24.65
CA LEU A 798 28.52 21.41 25.60
C LEU A 798 30.04 21.56 25.37
N VAL A 799 30.48 21.62 24.12
CA VAL A 799 31.89 21.89 23.75
C VAL A 799 32.30 23.31 24.14
N ALA A 800 31.48 24.33 23.85
CA ALA A 800 31.76 25.72 24.23
C ALA A 800 31.84 25.92 25.76
N LEU A 801 31.10 25.12 26.53
CA LEU A 801 31.09 25.11 28.00
C LEU A 801 32.17 24.19 28.62
N GLY A 802 32.90 23.41 27.81
CA GLY A 802 33.94 22.48 28.29
C GLY A 802 33.39 21.23 29.01
N LEU A 803 32.13 20.86 28.75
CA LEU A 803 31.42 19.76 29.40
C LEU A 803 31.51 18.46 28.57
N GLU A 804 32.73 17.99 28.32
CA GLU A 804 33.01 16.76 27.56
C GLU A 804 32.40 15.50 28.23
N ARG A 805 31.32 14.95 27.63
CA ARG A 805 30.72 13.66 28.01
C ARG A 805 30.87 12.65 26.88
N GLN A 806 31.91 11.83 26.93
CA GLN A 806 32.32 10.89 25.88
C GLN A 806 31.22 9.89 25.43
N GLU A 807 30.32 9.48 26.32
CA GLU A 807 29.22 8.56 25.98
C GLU A 807 28.14 9.24 25.12
N LEU A 808 27.85 10.52 25.38
CA LEU A 808 26.94 11.33 24.56
C LEU A 808 27.57 11.61 23.18
N GLU A 809 28.84 11.99 23.14
CA GLU A 809 29.57 12.29 21.90
C GLU A 809 29.52 11.12 20.90
N VAL A 810 29.69 9.87 21.36
CA VAL A 810 29.58 8.66 20.52
C VAL A 810 28.15 8.43 20.03
N ALA A 811 27.15 8.54 20.91
CA ALA A 811 25.75 8.31 20.55
C ALA A 811 25.22 9.35 19.55
N LEU A 812 25.53 10.63 19.77
CA LEU A 812 25.17 11.73 18.88
C LEU A 812 25.86 11.57 17.51
N SER A 813 27.13 11.20 17.48
CA SER A 813 27.87 10.98 16.23
C SER A 813 27.25 9.89 15.36
N GLN A 814 26.77 8.80 15.96
CA GLN A 814 26.08 7.72 15.24
C GLN A 814 24.72 8.17 14.68
N GLN A 815 23.94 8.91 15.47
CA GLN A 815 22.63 9.42 15.06
C GLN A 815 22.75 10.45 13.92
N ILE A 816 23.72 11.37 14.01
CA ILE A 816 23.99 12.37 12.97
C ILE A 816 24.46 11.67 11.67
N ALA A 817 25.33 10.66 11.74
CA ALA A 817 25.77 9.93 10.55
C ALA A 817 24.61 9.22 9.82
N LEU A 818 23.70 8.56 10.55
CA LEU A 818 22.52 7.92 9.99
C LEU A 818 21.53 8.94 9.39
N ALA A 819 21.32 10.08 10.06
CA ALA A 819 20.44 11.12 9.56
C ALA A 819 20.99 11.82 8.30
N LEU A 820 22.31 12.04 8.22
CA LEU A 820 22.97 12.55 7.01
C LEU A 820 22.81 11.58 5.83
N GLN A 821 23.03 10.27 6.04
CA GLN A 821 22.77 9.25 5.03
C GLN A 821 21.31 9.27 4.55
N ARG A 822 20.35 9.46 5.45
CA ARG A 822 18.92 9.59 5.11
C ARG A 822 18.63 10.86 4.30
N VAL A 823 19.22 12.01 4.66
CA VAL A 823 19.10 13.25 3.86
C VAL A 823 19.64 13.02 2.44
N TYR A 824 20.77 12.33 2.26
CA TYR A 824 21.33 12.05 0.93
C TYR A 824 20.42 11.14 0.10
N ALA A 825 19.89 10.07 0.70
CA ALA A 825 18.97 9.14 0.04
C ALA A 825 17.62 9.77 -0.37
N LEU A 826 17.27 10.93 0.18
CA LEU A 826 16.05 11.67 -0.13
C LEU A 826 16.25 12.81 -1.16
N GLN A 827 17.49 13.08 -1.62
CA GLN A 827 17.74 14.19 -2.56
C GLN A 827 17.30 13.82 -3.99
N SER A 828 16.38 14.61 -4.56
CA SER A 828 15.86 14.45 -5.91
C SER A 828 16.94 14.67 -6.99
N PHE A 829 16.66 14.26 -8.24
CA PHE A 829 17.60 14.43 -9.35
C PHE A 829 17.89 15.90 -9.68
N ASP A 830 16.94 16.81 -9.42
CA ASP A 830 17.10 18.27 -9.54
C ASP A 830 17.96 18.92 -8.45
N GLY A 831 18.37 18.15 -7.42
CA GLY A 831 19.16 18.65 -6.29
C GLY A 831 18.35 19.15 -5.10
N GLY A 832 17.02 19.23 -5.22
CA GLY A 832 16.12 19.61 -4.13
C GLY A 832 15.63 18.42 -3.29
N TRP A 833 14.71 18.73 -2.37
CA TRP A 833 13.96 17.74 -1.59
C TRP A 833 12.45 18.07 -1.60
N GLY A 834 11.63 17.04 -1.84
CA GLY A 834 10.22 17.01 -1.48
C GLY A 834 10.02 16.47 -0.05
N TRP A 835 8.78 16.30 0.40
CA TRP A 835 8.48 15.76 1.74
C TRP A 835 9.02 14.33 1.94
N TRP A 836 8.96 13.52 0.88
CA TRP A 836 9.37 12.13 0.82
C TRP A 836 10.14 11.84 -0.49
N ALA A 837 10.77 10.68 -0.58
CA ALA A 837 11.39 10.22 -1.82
C ALA A 837 10.39 10.27 -2.99
N GLY A 838 10.82 10.71 -4.17
CA GLY A 838 9.97 10.80 -5.36
C GLY A 838 8.90 11.91 -5.36
N THR A 839 8.75 12.68 -4.28
CA THR A 839 7.84 13.84 -4.27
C THR A 839 8.50 15.10 -4.84
N GLU A 840 7.69 16.04 -5.33
CA GLU A 840 8.17 17.27 -5.98
C GLU A 840 9.03 18.12 -5.03
N SER A 841 10.22 18.52 -5.51
CA SER A 841 11.18 19.30 -4.75
C SER A 841 10.66 20.71 -4.44
N THR A 842 10.74 21.13 -3.18
CA THR A 842 10.29 22.48 -2.75
C THR A 842 11.45 23.34 -2.27
N ALA A 843 11.40 24.65 -2.53
CA ALA A 843 12.41 25.60 -2.07
C ALA A 843 12.52 25.63 -0.53
N THR A 844 11.40 25.55 0.18
CA THR A 844 11.35 25.57 1.66
C THR A 844 12.04 24.35 2.28
N LEU A 845 11.72 23.12 1.83
CA LEU A 845 12.34 21.91 2.37
C LEU A 845 13.80 21.82 1.94
N THR A 846 14.14 22.22 0.71
CA THR A 846 15.53 22.26 0.22
C THR A 846 16.38 23.25 1.02
N ALA A 847 15.85 24.43 1.35
CA ALA A 847 16.52 25.38 2.24
C ALA A 847 16.71 24.81 3.66
N TYR A 848 15.70 24.12 4.20
CA TYR A 848 15.81 23.52 5.53
C TYR A 848 16.83 22.37 5.58
N ALA A 849 16.85 21.51 4.55
CA ALA A 849 17.85 20.46 4.39
C ALA A 849 19.26 21.04 4.22
N LEU A 850 19.45 22.03 3.34
CA LEU A 850 20.73 22.72 3.16
C LEU A 850 21.23 23.36 4.46
N TYR A 851 20.35 24.02 5.21
CA TYR A 851 20.67 24.59 6.53
C TYR A 851 21.14 23.51 7.52
N GLY A 852 20.46 22.36 7.58
CA GLY A 852 20.88 21.21 8.38
C GLY A 852 22.26 20.66 7.98
N LEU A 853 22.52 20.54 6.68
CA LEU A 853 23.82 20.11 6.14
C LEU A 853 24.94 21.12 6.43
N ALA A 854 24.67 22.41 6.34
CA ALA A 854 25.61 23.49 6.64
C ALA A 854 26.01 23.52 8.12
N GLU A 855 25.02 23.50 9.03
CA GLU A 855 25.24 23.39 10.47
C GLU A 855 26.07 22.14 10.81
N ALA A 856 25.72 20.97 10.24
CA ALA A 856 26.47 19.71 10.45
C ALA A 856 27.93 19.80 10.01
N ARG A 857 28.20 20.41 8.84
CA ARG A 857 29.55 20.60 8.29
C ARG A 857 30.39 21.55 9.16
N GLU A 858 29.83 22.67 9.62
CA GLU A 858 30.54 23.59 10.52
C GLU A 858 30.82 22.95 11.90
N ALA A 859 29.93 22.07 12.39
CA ALA A 859 30.17 21.30 13.61
C ALA A 859 31.29 20.22 13.47
N GLY A 860 31.86 20.06 12.29
CA GLY A 860 32.99 19.17 12.03
C GLY A 860 32.62 17.76 11.55
N TYR A 861 31.36 17.51 11.22
CA TYR A 861 30.95 16.25 10.59
C TYR A 861 31.34 16.24 9.10
N LEU A 862 31.65 15.05 8.59
CA LEU A 862 31.87 14.84 7.16
C LEU A 862 30.53 14.93 6.44
N VAL A 863 30.38 15.94 5.60
CA VAL A 863 29.22 16.17 4.72
C VAL A 863 29.70 16.17 3.28
N ASP A 864 28.94 15.55 2.37
CA ASP A 864 29.30 15.56 0.95
C ASP A 864 29.03 16.94 0.33
N ASP A 865 30.10 17.59 -0.14
CA ASP A 865 30.00 18.90 -0.81
C ASP A 865 29.17 18.82 -2.11
N VAL A 866 29.09 17.67 -2.80
CA VAL A 866 28.28 17.53 -4.03
C VAL A 866 26.78 17.62 -3.73
N VAL A 867 26.34 17.11 -2.58
CA VAL A 867 24.95 17.23 -2.12
C VAL A 867 24.61 18.71 -1.84
N ILE A 868 25.55 19.43 -1.21
CA ILE A 868 25.44 20.87 -0.96
C ILE A 868 25.43 21.67 -2.27
N GLU A 869 26.38 21.42 -3.19
CA GLU A 869 26.46 22.12 -4.49
C GLU A 869 25.15 21.97 -5.29
N ARG A 870 24.55 20.78 -5.33
CA ARG A 870 23.26 20.53 -6.01
C ARG A 870 22.07 21.22 -5.33
N ALA A 871 22.06 21.26 -3.99
CA ALA A 871 21.04 21.99 -3.23
C ALA A 871 21.15 23.49 -3.45
N VAL A 872 22.37 24.02 -3.48
CA VAL A 872 22.68 25.42 -3.80
C VAL A 872 22.24 25.74 -5.24
N GLU A 873 22.52 24.87 -6.22
CA GLU A 873 22.07 25.05 -7.62
C GLU A 873 20.53 25.12 -7.73
N PHE A 874 19.81 24.18 -7.10
CA PHE A 874 18.33 24.18 -7.06
C PHE A 874 17.77 25.49 -6.45
N LEU A 875 18.33 25.94 -5.32
CA LEU A 875 17.90 27.17 -4.66
C LEU A 875 18.25 28.42 -5.47
N TYR A 876 19.41 28.46 -6.12
CA TYR A 876 19.74 29.55 -7.04
C TYR A 876 18.82 29.56 -8.27
N GLN A 877 18.40 28.39 -8.78
CA GLN A 877 17.39 28.30 -9.84
C GLN A 877 16.04 28.84 -9.37
N TYR A 878 15.54 28.42 -8.21
CA TYR A 878 14.30 28.98 -7.64
C TYR A 878 14.36 30.52 -7.54
N LEU A 879 15.48 31.07 -7.06
CA LEU A 879 15.69 32.52 -6.95
C LEU A 879 15.82 33.25 -8.31
N ASN A 880 16.10 32.53 -9.40
CA ASN A 880 16.17 33.07 -10.77
C ASN A 880 14.80 33.01 -11.48
N ASP A 881 14.11 31.88 -11.35
CA ASP A 881 12.89 31.58 -12.10
C ASP A 881 11.63 32.13 -11.41
N THR A 882 11.67 32.32 -10.08
CA THR A 882 10.56 32.87 -9.28
C THR A 882 10.86 34.31 -8.83
N GLU A 883 10.04 35.25 -9.31
CA GLU A 883 9.92 36.60 -8.72
C GLU A 883 8.75 36.63 -7.73
N PRO A 884 8.92 37.17 -6.51
CA PRO A 884 7.95 37.04 -5.44
C PRO A 884 6.68 37.88 -5.69
N ALA A 885 5.52 37.23 -5.68
CA ALA A 885 4.23 37.85 -6.00
C ALA A 885 3.23 37.81 -4.83
N THR A 886 3.39 36.85 -3.93
CA THR A 886 2.61 36.62 -2.71
C THR A 886 3.52 36.70 -1.48
N ARG A 887 2.93 36.86 -0.28
CA ARG A 887 3.71 36.96 0.96
C ARG A 887 4.55 35.71 1.23
N ASP A 888 3.97 34.53 0.97
CA ASP A 888 4.67 33.24 1.09
C ASP A 888 5.90 33.16 0.16
N ASP A 889 5.89 33.81 -1.01
CA ASP A 889 7.08 33.88 -1.87
C ASP A 889 8.20 34.72 -1.25
N TYR A 890 7.88 35.89 -0.67
CA TYR A 890 8.87 36.74 0.01
C TYR A 890 9.44 36.02 1.24
N ASP A 891 8.57 35.40 2.04
CA ASP A 891 8.92 34.64 3.24
C ASP A 891 9.81 33.41 2.89
N THR A 892 9.48 32.70 1.80
CA THR A 892 10.30 31.60 1.27
C THR A 892 11.65 32.13 0.78
N ARG A 893 11.68 33.28 0.08
CA ARG A 893 12.93 33.92 -0.39
C ARG A 893 13.86 34.27 0.79
N ALA A 894 13.33 34.73 1.92
CA ALA A 894 14.13 34.97 3.13
C ALA A 894 14.70 33.68 3.72
N THR A 895 13.88 32.63 3.81
CA THR A 895 14.31 31.29 4.29
C THR A 895 15.43 30.71 3.41
N VAL A 896 15.30 30.83 2.08
CA VAL A 896 16.30 30.39 1.10
C VAL A 896 17.60 31.19 1.21
N LEU A 897 17.53 32.52 1.29
CA LEU A 897 18.73 33.38 1.39
C LEU A 897 19.48 33.18 2.72
N TYR A 898 18.78 32.83 3.79
CA TYR A 898 19.40 32.45 5.06
C TYR A 898 20.12 31.10 4.96
N ALA A 899 19.48 30.06 4.42
CA ALA A 899 20.12 28.75 4.21
C ALA A 899 21.36 28.82 3.31
N LEU A 900 21.32 29.64 2.25
CA LEU A 900 22.48 29.91 1.40
C LEU A 900 23.61 30.64 2.15
N ALA A 901 23.28 31.59 3.03
CA ALA A 901 24.28 32.29 3.83
C ALA A 901 25.00 31.36 4.83
N GLU A 902 24.26 30.49 5.52
CA GLU A 902 24.82 29.46 6.41
C GLU A 902 25.66 28.42 5.65
N ALA A 903 25.25 28.07 4.42
CA ALA A 903 26.03 27.20 3.54
C ALA A 903 27.35 27.85 3.02
N GLY A 904 27.52 29.16 3.19
CA GLY A 904 28.67 29.92 2.68
C GLY A 904 28.51 30.48 1.27
N ASP A 905 27.36 30.24 0.63
CA ASP A 905 27.03 30.63 -0.76
C ASP A 905 25.97 31.75 -0.82
N GLY A 906 25.90 32.59 0.22
CA GLY A 906 24.87 33.62 0.38
C GLY A 906 25.00 34.84 -0.54
N ASP A 907 23.89 35.27 -1.13
CA ASP A 907 23.81 36.41 -2.04
C ASP A 907 23.46 37.72 -1.30
N LEU A 908 24.47 38.49 -0.90
CA LEU A 908 24.29 39.81 -0.28
C LEU A 908 23.50 40.79 -1.17
N GLY A 909 23.55 40.67 -2.49
CA GLY A 909 22.80 41.53 -3.42
C GLY A 909 21.28 41.29 -3.33
N ARG A 910 20.89 40.01 -3.28
CA ARG A 910 19.50 39.59 -3.08
C ARG A 910 19.01 39.86 -1.68
N SER A 911 19.81 39.59 -0.64
CA SER A 911 19.46 39.90 0.75
C SER A 911 19.28 41.40 0.99
N VAL A 912 20.13 42.27 0.40
CA VAL A 912 19.94 43.72 0.48
C VAL A 912 18.71 44.19 -0.31
N THR A 913 18.36 43.55 -1.42
CA THR A 913 17.12 43.85 -2.16
C THR A 913 15.89 43.49 -1.32
N LEU A 914 15.88 42.28 -0.76
CA LEU A 914 14.79 41.80 0.11
C LEU A 914 14.63 42.63 1.41
N PHE A 915 15.70 43.29 1.87
CA PHE A 915 15.62 44.26 2.97
C PHE A 915 14.87 45.55 2.60
N GLU A 916 14.98 46.03 1.36
CA GLU A 916 14.19 47.18 0.92
C GLU A 916 12.69 46.81 0.82
N ASP A 917 12.37 45.57 0.43
CA ASP A 917 11.01 45.02 0.34
C ASP A 917 10.47 44.39 1.65
N ARG A 918 11.19 44.52 2.78
CA ARG A 918 10.92 43.79 4.05
C ARG A 918 9.53 44.04 4.67
N GLU A 919 8.82 45.08 4.25
CA GLU A 919 7.43 45.34 4.61
C GLU A 919 6.46 44.26 4.09
N HIS A 920 6.90 43.42 3.15
CA HIS A 920 6.19 42.22 2.69
C HIS A 920 6.55 40.94 3.45
N LEU A 921 7.50 40.96 4.39
CA LEU A 921 7.91 39.78 5.17
C LEU A 921 7.10 39.62 6.46
N SER A 922 6.77 38.38 6.80
CA SER A 922 6.38 37.95 8.14
C SER A 922 7.53 38.07 9.15
N LEU A 923 7.19 38.04 10.44
CA LEU A 923 8.15 38.29 11.53
C LEU A 923 9.26 37.22 11.56
N PHE A 924 8.93 35.93 11.35
CA PHE A 924 9.94 34.87 11.27
C PHE A 924 10.90 35.07 10.09
N ALA A 925 10.38 35.54 8.95
CA ALA A 925 11.15 35.77 7.73
C ALA A 925 12.06 37.01 7.84
N ARG A 926 11.62 38.06 8.55
CA ARG A 926 12.49 39.17 8.99
C ARG A 926 13.61 38.68 9.91
N GLY A 927 13.33 37.71 10.78
CA GLY A 927 14.33 37.02 11.60
C GLY A 927 15.40 36.30 10.76
N TYR A 928 14.98 35.48 9.79
CA TYR A 928 15.91 34.84 8.84
C TYR A 928 16.74 35.86 8.07
N LEU A 929 16.13 36.95 7.56
CA LEU A 929 16.86 37.99 6.85
C LEU A 929 17.87 38.73 7.75
N ALA A 930 17.55 38.95 9.03
CA ALA A 930 18.45 39.56 9.99
C ALA A 930 19.68 38.68 10.27
N MET A 931 19.50 37.36 10.41
CA MET A 931 20.61 36.40 10.56
C MET A 931 21.44 36.31 9.28
N ALA A 932 20.79 36.22 8.10
CA ALA A 932 21.48 36.20 6.80
C ALA A 932 22.36 37.44 6.57
N LEU A 933 21.84 38.64 6.87
CA LEU A 933 22.62 39.89 6.75
C LEU A 933 23.71 39.98 7.82
N SER A 934 23.53 39.40 9.00
CA SER A 934 24.57 39.34 10.04
C SER A 934 25.78 38.50 9.62
N LEU A 935 25.56 37.41 8.87
CA LEU A 935 26.62 36.59 8.27
C LEU A 935 27.30 37.31 7.08
N LEU A 936 26.53 38.01 6.25
CA LEU A 936 27.01 38.56 4.97
C LEU A 936 27.60 39.98 5.06
N GLU A 937 27.20 40.81 6.03
CA GLU A 937 27.77 42.15 6.25
C GLU A 937 28.06 42.50 7.74
N PRO A 938 28.87 41.69 8.46
CA PRO A 938 29.13 41.86 9.90
C PRO A 938 29.78 43.21 10.30
N ASP A 939 30.41 43.92 9.35
CA ASP A 939 30.99 45.26 9.57
C ASP A 939 29.97 46.42 9.43
N GLU A 940 28.78 46.19 8.86
CA GLU A 940 27.77 47.23 8.53
C GLU A 940 26.41 46.93 9.19
N PRO A 941 26.30 47.00 10.54
CA PRO A 941 25.13 46.52 11.29
C PRO A 941 23.87 47.40 11.16
N SER A 942 23.76 48.26 10.14
CA SER A 942 22.67 49.23 10.00
C SER A 942 21.35 48.60 9.56
N ARG A 943 21.36 47.63 8.64
CA ARG A 943 20.16 46.87 8.23
C ARG A 943 19.72 45.87 9.29
N VAL A 944 20.69 45.14 9.83
CA VAL A 944 20.52 44.17 10.92
C VAL A 944 19.86 44.83 12.14
N ARG A 945 20.31 46.03 12.54
CA ARG A 945 19.65 46.79 13.61
C ARG A 945 18.27 47.31 13.24
N ALA A 946 18.03 47.74 12.00
CA ALA A 946 16.70 48.16 11.59
C ALA A 946 15.68 47.01 11.67
N LEU A 947 16.05 45.80 11.25
CA LEU A 947 15.23 44.59 11.43
C LEU A 947 15.03 44.25 12.93
N ALA A 948 16.09 44.36 13.74
CA ALA A 948 16.00 44.11 15.17
C ALA A 948 15.10 45.13 15.91
N ASP A 949 15.23 46.43 15.59
CA ASP A 949 14.37 47.50 16.14
C ASP A 949 12.90 47.28 15.71
N GLU A 950 12.64 46.94 14.44
CA GLU A 950 11.29 46.60 13.95
C GLU A 950 10.70 45.37 14.65
N LEU A 951 11.50 44.31 14.87
CA LEU A 951 11.08 43.12 15.63
C LEU A 951 10.85 43.44 17.12
N VAL A 952 11.63 44.34 17.73
CA VAL A 952 11.41 44.80 19.11
C VAL A 952 10.10 45.60 19.24
N GLU A 953 9.73 46.40 18.24
CA GLU A 953 8.48 47.18 18.26
C GLU A 953 7.21 46.32 18.07
N GLU A 954 7.27 45.23 17.30
CA GLU A 954 6.14 44.29 17.08
C GLU A 954 5.94 43.27 18.24
N GLY A 955 6.83 43.27 19.25
CA GLY A 955 6.81 42.30 20.34
C GLY A 955 5.65 42.47 21.33
N MET A 956 4.83 41.42 21.48
CA MET A 956 3.64 41.41 22.34
C MET A 956 3.96 41.02 23.79
N LEU A 957 4.02 42.01 24.69
CA LEU A 957 4.23 41.75 26.12
C LEU A 957 2.93 41.35 26.82
N SER A 958 2.88 40.13 27.33
CA SER A 958 1.74 39.51 28.01
C SER A 958 2.07 39.18 29.49
N SER A 959 1.18 38.45 30.17
CA SER A 959 1.42 37.95 31.54
C SER A 959 2.29 36.68 31.59
N THR A 960 2.47 35.97 30.48
CA THR A 960 3.35 34.78 30.40
C THR A 960 4.76 35.16 29.95
N GLY A 961 4.92 36.25 29.20
CA GLY A 961 6.22 36.81 28.80
C GLY A 961 6.08 37.71 27.58
N LEU A 962 7.10 37.78 26.75
CA LEU A 962 7.10 38.48 25.46
C LEU A 962 7.04 37.46 24.33
N HIS A 963 6.21 37.70 23.31
CA HIS A 963 6.13 36.82 22.15
C HIS A 963 5.74 37.57 20.87
N TRP A 964 5.74 36.86 19.75
CA TRP A 964 5.38 37.37 18.43
C TRP A 964 4.31 36.50 17.81
N GLU A 965 3.21 37.11 17.37
CA GLU A 965 2.11 36.46 16.66
C GLU A 965 2.10 36.93 15.20
N GLU A 966 2.01 36.01 14.24
CA GLU A 966 1.94 36.34 12.82
C GLU A 966 0.51 36.76 12.43
N GLN A 967 0.37 37.86 11.66
CA GLN A 967 -0.96 38.36 11.27
C GLN A 967 -1.74 37.37 10.39
N GLU A 968 -1.03 36.55 9.62
CA GLU A 968 -1.56 35.36 8.92
C GLU A 968 -0.45 34.28 8.92
N ARG A 969 -0.72 33.05 9.37
CA ARG A 969 0.30 31.99 9.49
C ARG A 969 0.61 31.33 8.13
N SER A 970 1.89 31.16 7.81
CA SER A 970 2.34 30.50 6.57
C SER A 970 2.38 28.97 6.72
N ARG A 971 1.25 28.31 6.43
CA ARG A 971 1.10 26.84 6.59
C ARG A 971 2.15 26.04 5.80
N TRP A 972 2.43 26.44 4.57
CA TRP A 972 3.41 25.78 3.69
C TRP A 972 4.86 25.93 4.18
N GLN A 973 5.14 26.88 5.07
CA GLN A 973 6.46 27.05 5.71
C GLN A 973 6.47 26.56 7.18
N MET A 974 5.48 25.74 7.55
CA MET A 974 5.35 25.14 8.89
C MET A 974 5.37 26.19 10.00
N ASN A 975 4.77 27.35 9.73
CA ASN A 975 4.83 28.52 10.60
C ASN A 975 3.79 28.46 11.73
N THR A 976 4.26 28.68 12.96
CA THR A 976 3.45 28.92 14.16
C THR A 976 4.01 30.12 14.91
N ASP A 977 3.22 30.69 15.84
CA ASP A 977 3.65 31.83 16.66
C ASP A 977 4.78 31.45 17.64
N THR A 978 4.81 30.19 18.09
CA THR A 978 5.90 29.60 18.87
C THR A 978 7.20 29.54 18.06
N ARG A 979 7.15 28.98 16.84
CA ARG A 979 8.30 28.92 15.92
C ARG A 979 8.79 30.32 15.56
N THR A 980 7.87 31.25 15.33
CA THR A 980 8.15 32.67 15.07
C THR A 980 8.88 33.30 16.24
N THR A 981 8.34 33.16 17.45
CA THR A 981 8.94 33.68 18.69
C THR A 981 10.34 33.11 18.93
N ALA A 982 10.57 31.83 18.59
CA ALA A 982 11.89 31.21 18.67
C ALA A 982 12.89 31.76 17.63
N ILE A 983 12.51 31.85 16.35
CA ILE A 983 13.36 32.42 15.29
C ILE A 983 13.70 33.89 15.59
N VAL A 984 12.73 34.68 16.08
CA VAL A 984 12.94 36.08 16.46
C VAL A 984 13.84 36.20 17.70
N LEU A 985 13.69 35.32 18.71
CA LEU A 985 14.63 35.27 19.84
C LEU A 985 16.06 34.96 19.38
N ARG A 986 16.26 33.95 18.51
CA ARG A 986 17.60 33.60 17.98
C ARG A 986 18.21 34.79 17.27
N ALA A 987 17.48 35.39 16.33
CA ALA A 987 17.92 36.55 15.58
C ALA A 987 18.28 37.73 16.49
N LEU A 988 17.43 38.11 17.44
CA LEU A 988 17.73 39.23 18.35
C LEU A 988 18.93 38.94 19.28
N ALA A 989 19.11 37.69 19.73
CA ALA A 989 20.26 37.28 20.53
C ALA A 989 21.59 37.34 19.75
N TRP A 990 21.56 37.13 18.43
CA TRP A 990 22.72 37.35 17.55
C TRP A 990 23.06 38.83 17.37
N VAL A 991 22.05 39.72 17.35
CA VAL A 991 22.26 41.17 17.12
C VAL A 991 22.72 41.91 18.37
N ASP A 992 22.06 41.68 19.51
CA ASP A 992 22.41 42.27 20.80
C ASP A 992 21.86 41.41 21.97
N PRO A 993 22.67 40.50 22.55
CA PRO A 993 22.23 39.61 23.63
C PRO A 993 21.98 40.33 24.97
N GLU A 994 22.37 41.60 25.10
CA GLU A 994 22.11 42.42 26.30
C GLU A 994 20.73 43.12 26.23
N LEU A 995 19.94 42.89 25.17
CA LEU A 995 18.58 43.40 25.04
C LEU A 995 17.69 42.95 26.22
N SER A 996 17.25 43.91 27.03
CA SER A 996 16.48 43.68 28.27
C SER A 996 15.11 43.03 28.06
N ILE A 997 14.68 42.84 26.82
CA ILE A 997 13.45 42.14 26.43
C ILE A 997 13.62 40.62 26.29
N LEU A 998 14.82 40.14 25.94
CA LEU A 998 15.05 38.71 25.63
C LEU A 998 14.71 37.77 26.79
N PRO A 999 14.95 38.11 28.07
CA PRO A 999 14.54 37.25 29.17
C PRO A 999 13.02 37.04 29.30
N GLN A 1000 12.20 37.95 28.75
CA GLN A 1000 10.74 37.77 28.69
C GLN A 1000 10.33 36.86 27.52
N ALA A 1001 11.08 36.85 26.42
CA ALA A 1001 10.88 35.91 25.32
C ALA A 1001 11.28 34.48 25.70
N VAL A 1002 12.43 34.34 26.36
CA VAL A 1002 12.87 33.08 26.99
C VAL A 1002 11.83 32.56 27.99
N ARG A 1003 11.28 33.44 28.84
CA ARG A 1003 10.19 33.10 29.77
C ARG A 1003 8.97 32.56 29.02
N TRP A 1004 8.50 33.27 27.99
CA TRP A 1004 7.33 32.84 27.22
C TRP A 1004 7.54 31.50 26.53
N LEU A 1005 8.66 31.30 25.83
CA LEU A 1005 8.98 30.02 25.18
C LEU A 1005 9.05 28.88 26.19
N THR A 1006 9.66 29.11 27.35
CA THR A 1006 9.72 28.08 28.40
C THR A 1006 8.34 27.75 28.97
N MET A 1007 7.42 28.72 28.98
CA MET A 1007 6.01 28.55 29.38
C MET A 1007 5.14 27.90 28.29
N ALA A 1008 5.50 28.02 27.00
CA ALA A 1008 4.80 27.40 25.88
C ALA A 1008 5.02 25.87 25.79
N ARG A 1009 5.77 25.25 26.71
CA ARG A 1009 6.06 23.82 26.69
C ARG A 1009 4.94 22.96 27.29
N SER A 1010 4.40 22.06 26.48
CA SER A 1010 3.51 20.98 26.91
C SER A 1010 4.29 19.67 27.07
N SER A 1011 4.27 19.07 28.27
CA SER A 1011 5.06 17.87 28.62
C SER A 1011 6.55 17.98 28.24
N GLY A 1012 7.21 19.06 28.68
CA GLY A 1012 8.65 19.27 28.52
C GLY A 1012 9.13 19.70 27.13
N ARG A 1013 8.24 19.72 26.13
CA ARG A 1013 8.53 20.01 24.72
C ARG A 1013 7.60 21.08 24.14
N TRP A 1014 7.91 21.57 22.95
CA TRP A 1014 6.96 22.31 22.10
C TRP A 1014 6.17 21.34 21.19
N GLU A 1015 5.15 21.81 20.49
CA GLU A 1015 4.09 20.94 19.96
C GLU A 1015 4.49 20.18 18.70
N SER A 1016 5.21 20.85 17.78
CA SER A 1016 5.72 20.26 16.54
C SER A 1016 7.25 20.10 16.55
N THR A 1017 7.75 19.29 15.61
CA THR A 1017 9.18 19.13 15.30
C THR A 1017 9.86 20.47 15.07
N GLN A 1018 9.32 21.30 14.16
CA GLN A 1018 9.81 22.64 13.86
C GLN A 1018 9.88 23.55 15.10
N GLU A 1019 8.82 23.62 15.91
CA GLU A 1019 8.83 24.46 17.11
C GLU A 1019 9.92 24.03 18.09
N ASN A 1020 10.01 22.72 18.33
CA ASN A 1020 10.96 22.15 19.27
C ASN A 1020 12.40 22.40 18.82
N VAL A 1021 12.69 22.26 17.51
CA VAL A 1021 14.01 22.59 16.94
C VAL A 1021 14.36 24.06 17.10
N TRP A 1022 13.48 24.96 16.65
CA TRP A 1022 13.77 26.39 16.67
C TRP A 1022 13.85 26.94 18.11
N ALA A 1023 13.04 26.43 19.03
CA ALA A 1023 13.12 26.79 20.44
C ALA A 1023 14.42 26.32 21.09
N ILE A 1024 14.86 25.08 20.85
CA ILE A 1024 16.15 24.59 21.38
C ILE A 1024 17.31 25.41 20.80
N LEU A 1025 17.33 25.70 19.49
CA LEU A 1025 18.34 26.58 18.87
C LEU A 1025 18.37 27.96 19.54
N ALA A 1026 17.22 28.64 19.65
CA ALA A 1026 17.12 29.97 20.21
C ALA A 1026 17.53 30.06 21.69
N LEU A 1027 17.12 29.08 22.51
CA LEU A 1027 17.48 29.01 23.92
C LEU A 1027 18.95 28.63 24.13
N THR A 1028 19.52 27.80 23.26
CA THR A 1028 20.95 27.43 23.27
C THR A 1028 21.83 28.63 22.96
N ASP A 1029 21.50 29.39 21.91
CA ASP A 1029 22.23 30.60 21.53
C ASP A 1029 22.11 31.69 22.60
N TYR A 1030 20.90 31.93 23.12
CA TYR A 1030 20.68 32.86 24.23
C TYR A 1030 21.49 32.48 25.48
N MET A 1031 21.46 31.22 25.90
CA MET A 1031 22.20 30.73 27.07
C MET A 1031 23.72 30.90 26.89
N SER A 1032 24.22 30.65 25.68
CA SER A 1032 25.63 30.78 25.32
C SER A 1032 26.07 32.24 25.32
N ALA A 1033 25.26 33.15 24.78
CA ALA A 1033 25.56 34.57 24.68
C ALA A 1033 25.43 35.33 26.02
N THR A 1034 24.45 34.99 26.86
CA THR A 1034 24.16 35.72 28.12
C THR A 1034 24.89 35.19 29.35
N GLY A 1035 25.49 34.00 29.29
CA GLY A 1035 26.27 33.43 30.39
C GLY A 1035 25.45 32.75 31.49
N GLU A 1036 24.19 32.37 31.23
CA GLU A 1036 23.35 31.62 32.21
C GLU A 1036 23.87 30.18 32.49
N HIS A 1037 24.98 29.77 31.87
CA HIS A 1037 25.72 28.53 32.12
C HIS A 1037 26.45 28.44 33.47
N ALA A 1038 26.39 29.47 34.31
CA ALA A 1038 27.05 29.52 35.63
C ALA A 1038 26.07 29.95 36.76
N PRO A 1039 25.08 29.11 37.11
CA PRO A 1039 24.20 29.38 38.24
C PRO A 1039 24.93 29.26 39.58
N ASP A 1040 24.48 30.02 40.58
CA ASP A 1040 24.94 29.98 41.98
C ASP A 1040 23.76 30.31 42.92
N TYR A 1041 22.97 29.29 43.25
CA TYR A 1041 21.86 29.40 44.21
C TYR A 1041 21.38 28.03 44.74
N GLY A 1042 20.81 28.02 45.94
CA GLY A 1042 20.02 26.88 46.45
C GLY A 1042 18.55 26.99 46.03
N TYR A 1043 17.88 25.84 45.88
CA TYR A 1043 16.45 25.78 45.53
C TYR A 1043 15.69 24.73 46.35
N SER A 1044 14.37 24.93 46.50
CA SER A 1044 13.49 23.93 47.12
C SER A 1044 12.05 23.97 46.62
N LEU A 1045 11.39 22.82 46.74
CA LEU A 1045 9.99 22.56 46.44
C LEU A 1045 9.32 21.96 47.68
N SER A 1046 8.18 22.54 48.07
CA SER A 1046 7.35 22.01 49.15
C SER A 1046 5.89 21.83 48.73
N ILE A 1047 5.36 20.64 49.04
CA ILE A 1047 3.99 20.24 48.76
C ILE A 1047 3.17 20.37 50.04
N ASN A 1048 2.09 21.14 49.99
CA ASN A 1048 1.19 21.40 51.13
C ASN A 1048 1.93 21.85 52.42
N GLY A 1049 3.05 22.55 52.27
CA GLY A 1049 3.89 23.07 53.36
C GLY A 1049 4.96 22.10 53.89
N VAL A 1050 5.15 20.93 53.28
CA VAL A 1050 6.23 19.99 53.60
C VAL A 1050 7.27 20.02 52.48
N ILE A 1051 8.54 20.32 52.80
CA ILE A 1051 9.64 20.27 51.81
C ILE A 1051 9.77 18.84 51.31
N ALA A 1052 9.61 18.67 50.00
CA ALA A 1052 9.64 17.38 49.32
C ALA A 1052 10.94 17.20 48.52
N LEU A 1053 11.50 18.30 48.01
CA LEU A 1053 12.74 18.30 47.21
C LEU A 1053 13.54 19.59 47.48
N ALA A 1054 14.87 19.50 47.45
CA ALA A 1054 15.79 20.65 47.52
C ALA A 1054 17.15 20.30 46.90
N GLY A 1055 17.88 21.31 46.41
CA GLY A 1055 19.18 21.14 45.76
C GLY A 1055 19.97 22.45 45.64
N GLU A 1056 21.13 22.40 44.99
CA GLU A 1056 22.00 23.54 44.71
C GLU A 1056 22.34 23.57 43.21
N ALA A 1057 22.08 24.72 42.57
CA ALA A 1057 22.37 24.98 41.17
C ALA A 1057 23.79 25.56 41.05
N THR A 1058 24.64 24.85 40.32
CA THR A 1058 26.07 25.14 40.14
C THR A 1058 26.48 24.82 38.69
N ALA A 1059 27.71 25.18 38.29
CA ALA A 1059 28.26 24.77 36.99
C ALA A 1059 28.36 23.23 36.83
N ASP A 1060 28.65 22.50 37.90
CA ASP A 1060 28.73 21.02 37.87
C ASP A 1060 27.33 20.37 37.75
N THR A 1061 26.30 21.01 38.31
CA THR A 1061 24.90 20.55 38.31
C THR A 1061 24.02 21.20 37.22
N LEU A 1062 24.63 21.90 36.26
CA LEU A 1062 23.92 22.71 35.24
C LEU A 1062 22.85 21.93 34.47
N ALA A 1063 23.14 20.67 34.16
CA ALA A 1063 22.31 19.77 33.37
C ALA A 1063 21.56 18.73 34.23
N GLU A 1064 21.45 18.93 35.54
CA GLU A 1064 20.71 18.02 36.43
C GLU A 1064 19.31 18.60 36.73
N THR A 1065 18.27 17.98 36.17
CA THR A 1065 16.89 18.25 36.57
C THR A 1065 16.60 17.61 37.93
N ALA A 1066 15.64 18.18 38.67
CA ALA A 1066 15.23 17.65 39.97
C ALA A 1066 13.71 17.52 40.05
N SER A 1067 13.21 16.34 39.70
CA SER A 1067 11.78 16.05 39.61
C SER A 1067 11.20 15.39 40.86
N LEU A 1068 10.01 15.83 41.25
CA LEU A 1068 9.13 15.16 42.20
C LEU A 1068 7.94 14.59 41.44
N SER A 1069 7.75 13.27 41.49
CA SER A 1069 6.51 12.62 41.03
C SER A 1069 5.69 12.14 42.21
N LEU A 1070 4.40 12.45 42.21
CA LEU A 1070 3.41 12.02 43.21
C LEU A 1070 2.30 11.21 42.54
N GLY A 1071 1.98 10.04 43.08
CA GLY A 1071 0.89 9.21 42.57
C GLY A 1071 -0.48 9.85 42.81
N MET A 1072 -1.45 9.59 41.93
CA MET A 1072 -2.79 10.19 42.03
C MET A 1072 -3.45 9.98 43.41
N ALA A 1073 -3.21 8.84 44.07
CA ALA A 1073 -3.65 8.54 45.44
C ALA A 1073 -3.11 9.52 46.51
N GLU A 1074 -1.90 10.05 46.35
CA GLU A 1074 -1.27 11.00 47.29
C GLU A 1074 -1.86 12.40 47.16
N LEU A 1075 -2.30 12.76 45.94
CA LEU A 1075 -2.90 14.06 45.61
C LEU A 1075 -4.37 14.17 46.01
N ALA A 1076 -5.02 13.04 46.32
CA ALA A 1076 -6.42 12.92 46.71
C ALA A 1076 -7.41 13.61 45.74
N PRO A 1077 -7.95 12.88 44.72
CA PRO A 1077 -8.86 13.43 43.72
C PRO A 1077 -10.01 14.28 44.28
N GLY A 1078 -10.21 15.45 43.69
CA GLY A 1078 -11.15 16.47 44.18
C GLY A 1078 -10.59 17.44 45.23
N SER A 1079 -9.29 17.34 45.58
CA SER A 1079 -8.61 18.28 46.49
C SER A 1079 -7.73 19.31 45.75
N ASP A 1080 -7.36 20.38 46.45
CA ASP A 1080 -6.43 21.41 45.98
C ASP A 1080 -5.04 21.15 46.59
N THR A 1081 -4.04 20.89 45.74
CA THR A 1081 -2.64 20.69 46.14
C THR A 1081 -1.82 21.96 45.92
N TYR A 1082 -1.11 22.41 46.95
CA TYR A 1082 -0.28 23.61 46.94
C TYR A 1082 1.19 23.25 46.71
N ILE A 1083 1.78 23.84 45.68
CA ILE A 1083 3.17 23.65 45.26
C ILE A 1083 3.90 24.97 45.52
N ASN A 1084 4.78 25.02 46.52
CA ASN A 1084 5.52 26.24 46.85
C ASN A 1084 6.99 26.05 46.45
N LEU A 1085 7.49 26.96 45.62
CA LEU A 1085 8.82 26.94 45.02
C LEU A 1085 9.66 28.08 45.59
N GLN A 1086 10.95 27.86 45.85
CA GLN A 1086 11.83 28.88 46.41
C GLN A 1086 13.25 28.81 45.83
N LYS A 1087 13.82 29.97 45.51
CA LYS A 1087 15.22 30.21 45.08
C LYS A 1087 15.92 31.08 46.13
N GLU A 1088 17.04 30.61 46.69
CA GLU A 1088 17.78 31.34 47.73
C GLU A 1088 19.30 31.29 47.51
N PRO A 1089 20.01 32.44 47.36
CA PRO A 1089 19.47 33.80 47.30
C PRO A 1089 18.70 34.04 45.98
N ALA A 1090 17.61 34.81 46.04
CA ALA A 1090 16.84 35.18 44.85
C ALA A 1090 17.71 35.91 43.80
N GLU A 1091 18.62 36.77 44.27
CA GLU A 1091 19.60 37.52 43.46
C GLU A 1091 20.85 36.69 43.04
N GLY A 1092 20.89 35.38 43.30
CA GLY A 1092 21.97 34.49 42.81
C GLY A 1092 21.98 34.37 41.28
N SER A 1093 23.13 34.07 40.66
CA SER A 1093 23.25 33.99 39.20
C SER A 1093 22.43 32.84 38.60
N GLY A 1094 21.95 33.01 37.37
CA GLY A 1094 21.07 32.04 36.69
C GLY A 1094 19.61 32.08 37.16
N ARG A 1095 18.78 31.27 36.49
CA ARG A 1095 17.32 31.20 36.67
C ARG A 1095 16.89 29.79 37.06
N LEU A 1096 15.94 29.71 37.97
CA LEU A 1096 15.24 28.46 38.30
C LEU A 1096 13.95 28.40 37.50
N TYR A 1097 13.88 27.49 36.55
CA TYR A 1097 12.67 27.18 35.81
C TYR A 1097 11.95 25.99 36.47
N TYR A 1098 10.66 25.86 36.18
CA TYR A 1098 9.88 24.69 36.58
C TYR A 1098 8.81 24.34 35.55
N SER A 1099 8.43 23.07 35.57
CA SER A 1099 7.22 22.55 34.93
C SER A 1099 6.46 21.67 35.91
N ALA A 1100 5.14 21.66 35.82
CA ALA A 1100 4.24 20.90 36.70
C ALA A 1100 3.08 20.33 35.89
N TYR A 1101 3.11 19.02 35.63
CA TYR A 1101 2.16 18.30 34.79
C TYR A 1101 1.34 17.31 35.62
N LEU A 1102 0.02 17.53 35.66
CA LEU A 1102 -0.96 16.57 36.18
C LEU A 1102 -1.47 15.73 35.00
N ARG A 1103 -1.01 14.48 34.91
CA ARG A 1103 -1.54 13.48 33.96
C ARG A 1103 -2.56 12.61 34.69
N TYR A 1104 -3.79 12.56 34.20
CA TYR A 1104 -4.85 11.71 34.72
C TYR A 1104 -5.55 10.94 33.60
N LEU A 1105 -6.03 9.74 33.92
CA LEU A 1105 -6.71 8.86 32.97
C LEU A 1105 -8.22 8.93 33.22
N LEU A 1106 -9.00 9.12 32.15
CA LEU A 1106 -10.46 9.02 32.18
C LEU A 1106 -10.89 7.62 31.70
N PRO A 1107 -11.79 6.92 32.43
CA PRO A 1107 -12.35 5.66 31.95
C PRO A 1107 -13.22 5.86 30.69
N VAL A 1108 -13.18 4.92 29.73
CA VAL A 1108 -13.95 4.96 28.46
C VAL A 1108 -15.36 5.53 28.61
N ALA A 1109 -16.16 4.98 29.53
CA ALA A 1109 -17.55 5.37 29.76
C ALA A 1109 -17.77 6.82 30.25
N GLN A 1110 -16.70 7.57 30.53
CA GLN A 1110 -16.72 8.99 30.89
C GLN A 1110 -16.18 9.89 29.77
N ILE A 1111 -15.45 9.34 28.79
CA ILE A 1111 -14.88 10.11 27.67
C ILE A 1111 -16.02 10.64 26.79
N GLN A 1112 -16.19 11.96 26.79
CA GLN A 1112 -17.15 12.65 25.94
C GLN A 1112 -16.54 12.96 24.57
N PRO A 1113 -17.35 13.03 23.49
CA PRO A 1113 -16.92 13.61 22.24
C PRO A 1113 -16.36 15.01 22.44
N LEU A 1114 -15.33 15.37 21.67
CA LEU A 1114 -14.68 16.68 21.71
C LEU A 1114 -14.35 17.13 20.30
N ASP A 1115 -14.63 18.41 20.03
CA ASP A 1115 -14.36 19.13 18.79
C ASP A 1115 -13.42 20.30 19.12
N ARG A 1116 -12.27 20.36 18.43
CA ARG A 1116 -11.31 21.48 18.43
C ARG A 1116 -11.01 21.97 17.01
N GLY A 1117 -11.97 21.85 16.11
CA GLY A 1117 -11.85 22.21 14.69
C GLY A 1117 -12.02 21.03 13.73
N ILE A 1118 -12.24 19.82 14.26
CA ILE A 1118 -12.63 18.61 13.52
C ILE A 1118 -13.73 17.93 14.32
N ILE A 1119 -14.80 17.50 13.65
CA ILE A 1119 -15.89 16.72 14.26
C ILE A 1119 -15.83 15.30 13.69
N VAL A 1120 -15.82 14.29 14.55
CA VAL A 1120 -15.78 12.87 14.16
C VAL A 1120 -16.98 12.13 14.75
N TYR A 1121 -17.69 11.40 13.91
CA TYR A 1121 -18.72 10.42 14.30
C TYR A 1121 -18.31 9.02 13.84
N ARG A 1122 -18.71 8.02 14.63
CA ARG A 1122 -18.56 6.58 14.34
C ARG A 1122 -19.88 5.88 14.57
N GLU A 1123 -20.35 5.15 13.58
CA GLU A 1123 -21.56 4.33 13.63
C GLU A 1123 -21.25 2.89 13.24
N TYR A 1124 -21.78 1.92 13.98
CA TYR A 1124 -21.76 0.51 13.60
C TYR A 1124 -23.09 0.18 12.94
N LEU A 1125 -23.09 -0.30 11.71
CA LEU A 1125 -24.31 -0.59 10.93
C LEU A 1125 -24.37 -2.10 10.61
N ALA A 1126 -25.57 -2.69 10.67
CA ALA A 1126 -25.77 -4.09 10.30
C ALA A 1126 -25.78 -4.27 8.77
N GLU A 1127 -25.39 -5.46 8.28
CA GLU A 1127 -25.47 -5.79 6.84
C GLU A 1127 -26.92 -5.91 6.31
N ASP A 1128 -27.95 -5.83 7.16
CA ASP A 1128 -29.37 -5.93 6.76
C ASP A 1128 -29.92 -4.71 5.99
N GLY A 1129 -29.08 -3.69 5.75
CA GLY A 1129 -29.45 -2.48 5.04
C GLY A 1129 -30.18 -1.43 5.90
N ALA A 1130 -30.26 -1.62 7.22
CA ALA A 1130 -30.79 -0.60 8.11
C ALA A 1130 -29.75 0.51 8.38
N GLU A 1131 -30.07 1.75 7.97
CA GLU A 1131 -29.37 2.99 8.38
C GLU A 1131 -29.58 3.29 9.88
N ARG A 1132 -29.09 2.40 10.75
CA ARG A 1132 -29.23 2.54 12.20
C ARG A 1132 -28.01 2.01 12.93
N SER A 1133 -27.34 2.92 13.64
CA SER A 1133 -26.26 2.60 14.57
C SER A 1133 -26.69 1.55 15.62
N ILE A 1134 -25.93 0.45 15.69
CA ILE A 1134 -26.01 -0.63 16.67
C ILE A 1134 -24.87 -0.52 17.71
N SER A 1135 -25.02 -1.23 18.82
CA SER A 1135 -24.00 -1.40 19.88
C SER A 1135 -23.88 -2.86 20.32
N GLN A 1136 -24.55 -3.76 19.59
CA GLN A 1136 -24.64 -5.18 19.88
C GLN A 1136 -24.86 -5.95 18.57
N ALA A 1137 -24.17 -7.08 18.43
CA ALA A 1137 -24.27 -8.03 17.32
C ALA A 1137 -23.98 -9.46 17.83
N ALA A 1138 -24.20 -10.50 17.04
CA ALA A 1138 -23.83 -11.89 17.35
C ALA A 1138 -22.43 -12.26 16.81
N VAL A 1139 -21.85 -13.37 17.28
CA VAL A 1139 -20.66 -13.97 16.66
C VAL A 1139 -20.95 -14.38 15.21
N ASN A 1140 -19.97 -14.14 14.33
CA ASN A 1140 -20.03 -14.20 12.86
C ASN A 1140 -20.86 -13.10 12.16
N ASP A 1141 -21.57 -12.23 12.87
CA ASP A 1141 -22.21 -11.07 12.23
C ASP A 1141 -21.16 -10.16 11.58
N LEU A 1142 -21.54 -9.60 10.42
CA LEU A 1142 -20.76 -8.65 9.65
C LEU A 1142 -21.33 -7.25 9.85
N ILE A 1143 -20.46 -6.33 10.28
CA ILE A 1143 -20.80 -4.96 10.66
C ILE A 1143 -20.09 -4.02 9.68
N THR A 1144 -20.83 -3.09 9.09
CA THR A 1144 -20.24 -1.97 8.36
C THR A 1144 -20.01 -0.83 9.34
N VAL A 1145 -18.74 -0.47 9.58
CA VAL A 1145 -18.39 0.72 10.35
C VAL A 1145 -18.44 1.91 9.41
N LYS A 1146 -19.18 2.95 9.80
CA LYS A 1146 -19.21 4.24 9.10
C LYS A 1146 -18.56 5.30 9.95
N LEU A 1147 -17.55 5.97 9.39
CA LEU A 1147 -16.90 7.14 9.94
C LEU A 1147 -17.36 8.37 9.18
N THR A 1148 -17.85 9.39 9.89
CA THR A 1148 -18.23 10.68 9.30
C THR A 1148 -17.35 11.77 9.89
N VAL A 1149 -16.56 12.43 9.06
CA VAL A 1149 -15.66 13.53 9.42
C VAL A 1149 -16.23 14.84 8.89
N ILE A 1150 -16.50 15.81 9.77
CA ILE A 1150 -16.92 17.16 9.36
C ILE A 1150 -15.82 18.14 9.73
N SER A 1151 -15.28 18.84 8.72
CA SER A 1151 -14.34 19.94 8.93
C SER A 1151 -14.91 21.28 8.46
N PRO A 1152 -14.95 22.31 9.33
CA PRO A 1152 -15.33 23.67 8.95
C PRO A 1152 -14.23 24.43 8.19
N ARG A 1153 -13.00 23.90 8.14
CA ARG A 1153 -11.82 24.49 7.49
C ARG A 1153 -11.07 23.47 6.63
N ASP A 1154 -10.20 23.96 5.77
CA ASP A 1154 -9.25 23.10 5.05
C ASP A 1154 -8.18 22.63 6.07
N LEU A 1155 -7.98 21.32 6.17
CA LEU A 1155 -7.04 20.65 7.05
C LEU A 1155 -5.80 20.20 6.24
N TYR A 1156 -4.65 20.08 6.89
CA TYR A 1156 -3.37 19.75 6.27
C TYR A 1156 -2.65 18.69 7.12
N TYR A 1157 -2.09 17.68 6.45
CA TYR A 1157 -1.47 16.50 7.08
C TYR A 1157 -2.43 15.84 8.09
N PHE A 1158 -3.65 15.58 7.64
CA PHE A 1158 -4.74 14.98 8.38
C PHE A 1158 -4.46 13.49 8.63
N VAL A 1159 -4.69 13.06 9.86
CA VAL A 1159 -4.69 11.65 10.29
C VAL A 1159 -6.03 11.35 10.95
N LEU A 1160 -6.62 10.18 10.68
CA LEU A 1160 -7.71 9.60 11.47
C LEU A 1160 -7.31 8.20 11.92
N GLU A 1161 -7.51 7.92 13.21
CA GLU A 1161 -7.35 6.60 13.82
C GLU A 1161 -8.69 6.13 14.40
N ASP A 1162 -9.12 4.93 14.03
CA ASP A 1162 -10.36 4.31 14.49
C ASP A 1162 -10.10 2.92 15.12
N PRO A 1163 -9.94 2.85 16.46
CA PRO A 1163 -9.69 1.59 17.16
C PRO A 1163 -10.92 0.68 17.22
N LEU A 1164 -10.72 -0.60 16.92
CA LEU A 1164 -11.77 -1.61 16.82
C LEU A 1164 -12.28 -2.05 18.21
N PRO A 1165 -13.48 -2.65 18.31
CA PRO A 1165 -13.84 -3.50 19.45
C PRO A 1165 -13.00 -4.78 19.44
N ALA A 1166 -12.33 -5.13 20.54
CA ALA A 1166 -11.34 -6.21 20.57
C ALA A 1166 -11.87 -7.62 20.21
N GLY A 1167 -13.17 -7.88 20.39
CA GLY A 1167 -13.82 -9.11 19.94
C GLY A 1167 -14.15 -9.17 18.45
N THR A 1168 -13.69 -8.20 17.65
CA THR A 1168 -13.90 -8.13 16.20
C THR A 1168 -12.57 -8.15 15.44
N GLU A 1169 -12.63 -8.55 14.17
CA GLU A 1169 -11.51 -8.44 13.22
C GLU A 1169 -11.99 -7.65 11.98
N ALA A 1170 -11.18 -6.72 11.48
CA ALA A 1170 -11.49 -6.02 10.24
C ALA A 1170 -11.30 -6.92 9.01
N LEU A 1171 -12.12 -6.72 7.97
CA LEU A 1171 -11.95 -7.42 6.69
C LEU A 1171 -11.02 -6.63 5.78
N ASP A 1172 -9.83 -7.17 5.52
CA ASP A 1172 -8.89 -6.66 4.52
C ASP A 1172 -9.26 -7.21 3.12
N PRO A 1173 -9.72 -6.36 2.18
CA PRO A 1173 -10.13 -6.79 0.85
C PRO A 1173 -8.95 -7.02 -0.12
N SER A 1174 -7.70 -6.79 0.30
CA SER A 1174 -6.51 -7.14 -0.49
C SER A 1174 -6.24 -8.64 -0.52
N LEU A 1175 -6.73 -9.39 0.47
CA LEU A 1175 -6.52 -10.83 0.63
C LEU A 1175 -7.52 -11.65 -0.20
N ALA A 1176 -7.05 -12.64 -0.95
CA ALA A 1176 -7.87 -13.48 -1.81
C ALA A 1176 -8.86 -14.38 -1.05
N THR A 1177 -8.57 -14.70 0.21
CA THR A 1177 -9.49 -15.45 1.10
C THR A 1177 -10.60 -14.59 1.71
N THR A 1178 -10.58 -13.27 1.52
CA THR A 1178 -11.61 -12.36 2.02
C THR A 1178 -12.75 -12.21 1.01
N ARG A 1179 -13.99 -12.23 1.51
CA ARG A 1179 -15.21 -11.83 0.79
C ARG A 1179 -15.01 -10.48 0.08
N ARG A 1180 -15.10 -10.45 -1.26
CA ARG A 1180 -15.07 -9.19 -2.01
C ARG A 1180 -16.43 -8.48 -1.92
N LEU A 1181 -16.42 -7.16 -2.03
CA LEU A 1181 -17.56 -6.29 -1.75
C LEU A 1181 -17.67 -5.21 -2.84
N GLY A 1182 -18.90 -4.86 -3.22
CA GLY A 1182 -19.19 -3.87 -4.26
C GLY A 1182 -19.03 -2.41 -3.85
N HIS A 1183 -18.27 -2.12 -2.79
CA HIS A 1183 -18.08 -0.76 -2.25
C HIS A 1183 -16.62 -0.35 -2.31
N THR A 1184 -16.34 0.79 -2.94
CA THR A 1184 -15.02 1.42 -2.93
C THR A 1184 -14.79 2.07 -1.57
N MET A 1185 -13.79 1.62 -0.83
CA MET A 1185 -13.38 2.27 0.42
C MET A 1185 -12.70 3.61 0.09
N ALA A 1186 -13.40 4.72 0.31
CA ALA A 1186 -12.88 6.07 0.07
C ALA A 1186 -13.54 7.09 1.01
N LEU A 1187 -12.84 8.20 1.29
CA LEU A 1187 -13.36 9.37 1.98
C LEU A 1187 -14.18 10.22 0.98
N ILE A 1188 -15.47 9.94 0.88
CA ILE A 1188 -16.37 10.53 -0.12
C ILE A 1188 -17.05 11.78 0.45
N PRO A 1189 -16.99 12.94 -0.24
CA PRO A 1189 -17.72 14.15 0.18
C PRO A 1189 -19.24 13.97 0.20
N GLU A 1190 -19.89 14.40 1.28
CA GLU A 1190 -21.36 14.34 1.40
C GLU A 1190 -22.05 15.25 0.39
N GLY A 1191 -22.99 14.69 -0.39
CA GLY A 1191 -23.87 15.44 -1.30
C GLY A 1191 -23.33 15.64 -2.72
N ASP A 1192 -22.09 15.25 -3.01
CA ASP A 1192 -21.53 15.32 -4.36
C ASP A 1192 -21.83 14.02 -5.13
N GLY A 1193 -22.72 14.10 -6.12
CA GLY A 1193 -23.25 12.91 -6.82
C GLY A 1193 -22.19 12.13 -7.61
N GLN A 1194 -22.30 10.79 -7.59
CA GLN A 1194 -21.52 9.93 -8.47
C GLN A 1194 -21.90 10.15 -9.94
N GLU A 1195 -21.10 10.89 -10.72
CA GLU A 1195 -21.19 10.84 -12.20
C GLU A 1195 -19.96 11.38 -12.97
N ASN A 1196 -19.01 12.09 -12.33
CA ASN A 1196 -17.85 12.67 -13.05
C ASN A 1196 -16.61 11.78 -13.05
N PHE A 1197 -16.40 11.03 -14.15
CA PHE A 1197 -15.20 10.22 -14.42
C PHE A 1197 -13.89 11.03 -14.34
N LEU A 1198 -13.93 12.29 -14.80
CA LEU A 1198 -12.80 13.24 -14.71
C LEU A 1198 -12.61 13.85 -13.29
N GLY A 1199 -13.47 13.51 -12.33
CA GLY A 1199 -13.24 13.80 -10.91
C GLY A 1199 -12.54 12.65 -10.18
N ALA A 1200 -12.79 11.39 -10.58
CA ALA A 1200 -12.37 10.20 -9.85
C ALA A 1200 -10.85 10.10 -9.61
N TRP A 1201 -10.03 10.49 -10.59
CA TRP A 1201 -8.56 10.45 -10.50
C TRP A 1201 -7.94 11.54 -9.59
N TYR A 1202 -8.69 12.59 -9.25
CA TYR A 1202 -8.35 13.54 -8.17
C TYR A 1202 -9.08 13.20 -6.85
N ARG A 1203 -9.86 12.11 -6.83
CA ARG A 1203 -10.75 11.70 -5.72
C ARG A 1203 -10.41 10.32 -5.14
N GLN A 1204 -9.16 9.88 -5.29
CA GLN A 1204 -8.61 8.81 -4.44
C GLN A 1204 -8.20 9.41 -3.09
N TRP A 1205 -9.05 9.18 -2.09
CA TRP A 1205 -8.92 9.65 -0.71
C TRP A 1205 -9.32 8.50 0.22
N PRO A 1206 -8.60 8.17 1.30
CA PRO A 1206 -7.35 8.80 1.77
C PRO A 1206 -6.18 8.63 0.78
N THR A 1207 -5.06 9.32 1.05
CA THR A 1207 -3.81 9.12 0.29
C THR A 1207 -3.06 7.85 0.69
N HIS A 1208 -3.33 7.33 1.89
CA HIS A 1208 -2.88 6.02 2.39
C HIS A 1208 -3.85 5.52 3.47
N SER A 1209 -4.01 4.20 3.61
CA SER A 1209 -4.79 3.58 4.68
C SER A 1209 -4.16 2.29 5.20
N GLU A 1210 -4.33 2.03 6.49
CA GLU A 1210 -3.83 0.82 7.15
C GLU A 1210 -4.94 0.14 7.95
N LEU A 1211 -5.12 -1.17 7.75
CA LEU A 1211 -5.94 -2.01 8.60
C LEU A 1211 -5.02 -2.86 9.48
N ARG A 1212 -4.82 -2.41 10.72
CA ARG A 1212 -3.99 -3.09 11.75
C ARG A 1212 -4.87 -3.96 12.64
N ASP A 1213 -4.24 -4.86 13.40
CA ASP A 1213 -4.95 -5.77 14.32
C ASP A 1213 -5.86 -5.02 15.31
N GLU A 1214 -5.48 -3.81 15.77
CA GLU A 1214 -6.29 -3.01 16.71
C GLU A 1214 -7.08 -1.83 16.13
N LYS A 1215 -6.79 -1.35 14.92
CA LYS A 1215 -7.36 -0.11 14.37
C LYS A 1215 -7.29 0.02 12.86
N LEU A 1216 -8.19 0.83 12.32
CA LEU A 1216 -8.03 1.48 11.02
C LEU A 1216 -7.24 2.79 11.18
N VAL A 1217 -6.36 3.12 10.23
CA VAL A 1217 -5.73 4.44 10.08
C VAL A 1217 -5.95 4.98 8.67
N LEU A 1218 -6.25 6.28 8.55
CA LEU A 1218 -6.45 7.00 7.29
C LEU A 1218 -5.59 8.28 7.26
N PHE A 1219 -4.93 8.56 6.13
CA PHE A 1219 -4.03 9.72 5.96
C PHE A 1219 -4.47 10.63 4.80
N ALA A 1220 -4.28 11.95 4.92
CA ALA A 1220 -4.42 12.89 3.80
C ALA A 1220 -3.52 14.14 3.94
N MET A 1221 -2.67 14.42 2.95
CA MET A 1221 -1.71 15.55 2.99
C MET A 1221 -2.39 16.95 3.05
N HIS A 1222 -3.58 17.04 2.50
CA HIS A 1222 -4.54 18.14 2.58
C HIS A 1222 -5.93 17.50 2.71
N LEU A 1223 -6.95 18.17 3.24
CA LEU A 1223 -8.36 17.76 3.22
C LEU A 1223 -9.25 19.02 3.24
N PRO A 1224 -9.94 19.37 2.12
CA PRO A 1224 -10.78 20.56 2.06
C PRO A 1224 -11.89 20.56 3.12
N ARG A 1225 -12.41 21.72 3.48
CA ARG A 1225 -13.62 21.82 4.32
C ARG A 1225 -14.83 21.10 3.70
N GLY A 1226 -15.58 20.37 4.51
CA GLY A 1226 -16.72 19.57 4.08
C GLY A 1226 -17.12 18.51 5.10
N THR A 1227 -18.16 17.75 4.79
CA THR A 1227 -18.42 16.44 5.41
C THR A 1227 -17.85 15.36 4.49
N TYR A 1228 -17.20 14.35 5.07
CA TYR A 1228 -16.72 13.16 4.38
C TYR A 1228 -17.22 11.91 5.10
N GLU A 1229 -17.59 10.88 4.34
CA GLU A 1229 -17.87 9.55 4.90
C GLU A 1229 -16.84 8.53 4.40
N TYR A 1230 -16.42 7.63 5.29
CA TYR A 1230 -15.60 6.46 4.98
C TYR A 1230 -16.27 5.22 5.59
N THR A 1231 -16.32 4.11 4.83
CA THR A 1231 -16.88 2.84 5.30
C THR A 1231 -15.88 1.70 5.14
N TYR A 1232 -15.87 0.82 6.15
CA TYR A 1232 -15.14 -0.45 6.14
C TYR A 1232 -15.96 -1.51 6.89
N GLN A 1233 -15.54 -2.77 6.89
CA GLN A 1233 -16.26 -3.85 7.58
C GLN A 1233 -15.42 -4.54 8.65
N ILE A 1234 -16.09 -4.90 9.74
CA ILE A 1234 -15.58 -5.71 10.85
C ILE A 1234 -16.49 -6.90 11.09
N ARG A 1235 -15.91 -8.04 11.46
CA ARG A 1235 -16.62 -9.27 11.80
C ARG A 1235 -16.50 -9.57 13.29
N CYS A 1236 -17.62 -9.93 13.92
CA CYS A 1236 -17.61 -10.43 15.29
C CYS A 1236 -16.99 -11.84 15.39
N THR A 1237 -15.85 -12.00 16.06
CA THR A 1237 -15.17 -13.30 16.22
C THR A 1237 -15.28 -13.88 17.63
N THR A 1238 -15.29 -13.03 18.67
CA THR A 1238 -15.26 -13.46 20.07
C THR A 1238 -16.39 -12.84 20.89
N ALA A 1239 -17.32 -13.66 21.40
CA ALA A 1239 -18.41 -13.18 22.27
C ALA A 1239 -17.88 -12.52 23.56
N GLY A 1240 -18.50 -11.42 24.01
CA GLY A 1240 -18.05 -10.66 25.18
C GLY A 1240 -18.61 -9.23 25.27
N GLU A 1241 -18.19 -8.49 26.31
CA GLU A 1241 -18.37 -7.03 26.41
C GLU A 1241 -17.01 -6.34 26.22
N TYR A 1242 -16.93 -5.38 25.30
CA TYR A 1242 -15.67 -4.73 24.89
C TYR A 1242 -15.71 -3.22 25.08
N LEU A 1243 -14.64 -2.66 25.63
CA LEU A 1243 -14.45 -1.23 25.85
C LEU A 1243 -13.76 -0.60 24.65
N VAL A 1244 -14.54 -0.02 23.74
CA VAL A 1244 -13.99 0.55 22.50
C VAL A 1244 -13.40 1.93 22.78
N ILE A 1245 -12.10 2.08 22.47
CA ILE A 1245 -11.37 3.34 22.50
C ILE A 1245 -12.03 4.32 21.50
N PRO A 1246 -12.10 5.63 21.77
CA PRO A 1246 -12.66 6.60 20.82
C PRO A 1246 -11.89 6.62 19.49
N ALA A 1247 -12.61 6.86 18.39
CA ALA A 1247 -11.95 7.28 17.15
C ALA A 1247 -11.49 8.74 17.30
N GLN A 1248 -10.33 9.07 16.75
CA GLN A 1248 -9.69 10.39 16.85
C GLN A 1248 -9.16 10.82 15.48
N ALA A 1249 -9.28 12.10 15.15
CA ALA A 1249 -8.68 12.70 13.96
C ALA A 1249 -7.99 14.03 14.28
N TYR A 1250 -6.87 14.34 13.63
CA TYR A 1250 -6.01 15.49 13.96
C TYR A 1250 -5.17 15.97 12.75
N GLU A 1251 -4.73 17.23 12.78
CA GLU A 1251 -3.67 17.74 11.89
C GLU A 1251 -2.29 17.46 12.50
N MET A 1252 -1.39 16.79 11.77
CA MET A 1252 -0.10 16.31 12.30
C MET A 1252 0.81 17.42 12.87
N TYR A 1253 0.74 18.63 12.31
CA TYR A 1253 1.57 19.78 12.70
C TYR A 1253 0.79 20.90 13.42
N GLU A 1254 -0.55 20.85 13.47
CA GLU A 1254 -1.40 21.64 14.38
C GLU A 1254 -2.18 20.65 15.30
N PRO A 1255 -1.52 19.88 16.19
CA PRO A 1255 -2.16 18.78 16.94
C PRO A 1255 -3.25 19.23 17.92
N ASP A 1256 -3.26 20.51 18.28
CA ASP A 1256 -4.33 21.18 19.04
C ASP A 1256 -5.67 21.22 18.25
N VAL A 1257 -5.61 20.94 16.94
CA VAL A 1257 -6.74 20.85 16.00
C VAL A 1257 -7.10 19.38 15.81
N PHE A 1258 -8.03 18.92 16.65
CA PHE A 1258 -8.45 17.53 16.64
C PHE A 1258 -9.96 17.39 16.89
N GLY A 1259 -10.45 16.18 16.61
CA GLY A 1259 -11.77 15.71 16.97
C GLY A 1259 -11.68 14.30 17.53
N ARG A 1260 -12.52 13.96 18.50
CA ARG A 1260 -12.68 12.57 18.97
C ARG A 1260 -14.13 12.22 19.27
N THR A 1261 -14.48 10.95 19.10
CA THR A 1261 -15.78 10.42 19.51
C THR A 1261 -15.89 10.33 21.04
N GLY A 1262 -17.06 9.94 21.53
CA GLY A 1262 -17.17 9.42 22.90
C GLY A 1262 -16.57 8.01 22.98
N GLY A 1263 -16.28 7.57 24.21
CA GLY A 1263 -15.99 6.15 24.48
C GLY A 1263 -17.27 5.32 24.46
N THR A 1264 -17.20 4.08 23.95
CA THR A 1264 -18.37 3.22 23.75
C THR A 1264 -18.13 1.80 24.26
N VAL A 1265 -19.19 1.12 24.69
CA VAL A 1265 -19.17 -0.34 24.93
C VAL A 1265 -19.82 -1.02 23.74
N PHE A 1266 -19.23 -2.11 23.25
CA PHE A 1266 -19.81 -2.96 22.21
C PHE A 1266 -19.97 -4.38 22.75
N THR A 1267 -21.13 -5.01 22.54
CA THR A 1267 -21.45 -6.34 23.06
C THR A 1267 -21.57 -7.35 21.92
N ILE A 1268 -20.86 -8.47 22.02
CA ILE A 1268 -20.95 -9.57 21.06
C ILE A 1268 -21.67 -10.74 21.73
N GLU A 1269 -22.90 -11.04 21.28
CA GLU A 1269 -23.70 -12.17 21.73
C GLU A 1269 -23.21 -13.51 21.14
N PRO A 1270 -23.43 -14.65 21.82
CA PRO A 1270 -22.93 -15.96 21.41
C PRO A 1270 -23.88 -16.73 20.48
#